data_AF-A0A1W9Q569-F1
#
_entry.id   AF-A0A1W9Q569-F1
#
_cell.length_a   1.000
_cell.length_b   1.000
_cell.length_c   1.000
_cell.angle_alpha   90.00
_cell.angle_beta   90.00
_cell.angle_gamma   90.00
#
_symmetry.space_group_name_H-M   'P 1'
#
loop_
_entity.id
_entity.type
_entity.pdbx_description
1 polymer ?
#
loop_
_entity_poly.entity_id
_entity_poly.type
_entity_poly.pdbx_seq_one_letter_code
_entity_poly.pdbx_strand_id
1 'polypeptide(L)'
;EACGFLGVDDIAFWGYEDRQLAASPGTVERAAALLKTYRPEIVYCPSPLEFHPDHRAACLLVCHALRECGFDFDAAFYEINQPIMVNTLVDITSVLHLKRNAISAYKSQLRERPYDDICLALSRFRSITLPEGATHAEGFLLSGAGDIRKKGPFQPLIESVEQLKKESRHPDQKTPISYSCFSSAGMETLNAAEKTPGSGSPDTSQGHKPPLNSLETGLVGRSEDLPLASIVVRSMDRPTLDDALASIALQTYPHIEVVVVNAKGEAHREIGDQCGRFPLRLLNQDGPPLPRSKAANLGLSACRGRYIGFLDDDDAILPEHVKGLMDVLLTAGTDTVAYAGAQGLSRAEGPNRVLKVFAESQVTFSRLVLGNVLPIHSVLFPAALLENGIRFDEALDCYEDWDFWLQMARIARFQFVDQMTAIYYLGGESDVSPMQPEEKAVLEAKHALFAKWCRLLTPEEMGGIADFHHQTLHGMTARSNWLETELNEYRTALQENRIQLEDALRRAQEAEVQKLQAQKIHAEEVAHLQQHIANIFNSWSWKATRPLRWGATAARNSRAGLVQTLKYFYSRLPLTLDQRAAVRSFYYRHRPLSKHKGGMPIKPSNPFSPCTARAMETAPFKILIIERWAPRPNQDAGSVMIYHFMQVLRRMGHAVSFLPFDLAYDREYTPELQKLGVQCLHGPDVKSIEEHLSAVGNGYDIIMACRPDHIEALLPLLKIYCPKSRLLYETHDLHFVREQRQAEIEQNGQLLRHSKWRKSQELRIAAAFDCTLVVSRQEQEILLRENPDLYVEVIPVIEEVHGCKAGYDQRMDLVFIGGYDHRPNVDAVVYFVKEILPLIIERLPDIKFLIVGSHPPDEILCLASPNVIIQGFVPDIAELMKHVRISVNPIRFGAGVKGKIVTSMSYGVPCVGTTVAVEGMDIVPGVHALVGDDPRSFADAVIQLYSDRNLWERLSLEGLAFVQKHFSLKVAEEAFGRIFDRLLQPVNPRSLQLTRVSSYESYLQQRSEQELERRAAIEKAYVSRNGDCIETNGLCFVCDREVVFSTDLSYGFPAPDGGMAPNWREQVVCPSCRLNNRMRAAVHLFHLLCHPMPQSRLYLTEQSTFLFRWFEGAYQNVTGSEYLGDEVQGGQINSDGIRNEDLTALTFPDNEFDAILSFDVFEHIPNYRKALRESWRCLRPGGSLFFTVPFDLNAREHVVRAEVDGNGQVHHLLPPEYHGDPIHADGCLCYYHFGWRLLDELRDTGFRDASAYLYWSEYFGYPGGEQLVLRAEK
;
A
#
# COMPACT_ATOMS: atom_id res chain seq x y z
N GLU A 1 10.61 -50.66 8.94
CA GLU A 1 9.54 -51.69 9.00
C GLU A 1 8.68 -51.67 7.73
N ALA A 2 7.96 -50.58 7.42
CA ALA A 2 7.16 -50.44 6.19
C ALA A 2 7.89 -50.84 4.90
N CYS A 3 9.11 -50.33 4.69
CA CYS A 3 9.98 -50.67 3.56
C CYS A 3 10.25 -52.18 3.42
N GLY A 4 10.29 -52.92 4.53
CA GLY A 4 10.49 -54.37 4.52
C GLY A 4 9.27 -55.15 4.02
N PHE A 5 8.05 -54.64 4.26
CA PHE A 5 6.82 -55.23 3.69
C PHE A 5 6.69 -54.98 2.18
N LEU A 6 7.27 -53.89 1.70
CA LEU A 6 7.23 -53.49 0.28
C LEU A 6 8.43 -54.00 -0.53
N GLY A 7 9.39 -54.68 0.10
CA GLY A 7 10.57 -55.23 -0.57
C GLY A 7 11.54 -54.15 -1.07
N VAL A 8 11.72 -53.06 -0.32
CA VAL A 8 12.67 -51.99 -0.66
C VAL A 8 14.09 -52.39 -0.23
N ASP A 9 15.02 -52.44 -1.18
CA ASP A 9 16.39 -52.96 -0.99
C ASP A 9 17.37 -51.97 -0.33
N ASP A 10 17.16 -50.66 -0.51
CA ASP A 10 18.02 -49.60 0.06
C ASP A 10 17.21 -48.35 0.43
N ILE A 11 17.59 -47.65 1.50
CA ILE A 11 16.88 -46.49 2.02
C ILE A 11 17.86 -45.38 2.41
N ALA A 12 17.72 -44.22 1.78
CA ALA A 12 18.45 -43.01 2.15
C ALA A 12 17.57 -42.09 3.02
N PHE A 13 17.84 -42.03 4.32
CA PHE A 13 17.20 -41.06 5.23
C PHE A 13 17.98 -39.76 5.25
N TRP A 14 17.29 -38.65 4.99
CA TRP A 14 17.93 -37.32 4.93
C TRP A 14 17.79 -36.51 6.21
N GLY A 15 17.01 -37.00 7.19
CA GLY A 15 16.94 -36.44 8.54
C GLY A 15 16.27 -35.07 8.64
N TYR A 16 15.52 -34.65 7.62
CA TYR A 16 14.69 -33.44 7.71
C TYR A 16 13.52 -33.69 8.66
N GLU A 17 13.24 -32.71 9.52
CA GLU A 17 12.04 -32.69 10.34
C GLU A 17 10.80 -32.41 9.47
N ASP A 18 9.63 -32.77 10.01
CA ASP A 18 8.36 -32.54 9.31
C ASP A 18 8.19 -31.07 8.94
N ARG A 19 7.80 -30.81 7.69
CA ARG A 19 7.62 -29.50 7.06
C ARG A 19 8.89 -28.70 6.80
N GLN A 20 10.07 -29.26 7.05
CA GLN A 20 11.36 -28.59 6.85
C GLN A 20 12.05 -28.98 5.53
N LEU A 21 11.46 -29.85 4.72
CA LEU A 21 12.04 -30.19 3.41
C LEU A 21 11.79 -29.04 2.42
N ALA A 22 12.85 -28.45 1.90
CA ALA A 22 12.80 -27.39 0.90
C ALA A 22 13.54 -27.80 -0.39
N ALA A 23 13.07 -27.34 -1.55
CA ALA A 23 13.75 -27.54 -2.84
C ALA A 23 14.87 -26.52 -3.07
N SER A 24 15.82 -26.44 -2.14
CA SER A 24 17.01 -25.58 -2.23
C SER A 24 18.06 -26.13 -3.20
N PRO A 25 19.00 -25.30 -3.71
CA PRO A 25 20.08 -25.78 -4.57
C PRO A 25 20.85 -26.99 -4.00
N GLY A 26 21.21 -26.96 -2.70
CA GLY A 26 21.96 -28.05 -2.08
C GLY A 26 21.17 -29.36 -1.97
N THR A 27 19.86 -29.29 -1.73
CA THR A 27 18.98 -30.47 -1.70
C THR A 27 18.71 -31.02 -3.11
N VAL A 28 18.63 -30.16 -4.12
CA VAL A 28 18.52 -30.57 -5.53
C VAL A 28 19.79 -31.30 -5.97
N GLU A 29 20.97 -30.76 -5.65
CA GLU A 29 22.25 -31.42 -5.93
C GLU A 29 22.33 -32.80 -5.27
N ARG A 30 21.89 -32.91 -4.01
CA ARG A 30 21.84 -34.19 -3.29
C ARG A 30 20.88 -35.19 -3.94
N ALA A 31 19.70 -34.74 -4.40
CA ALA A 31 18.75 -35.58 -5.13
C ALA A 31 19.34 -36.02 -6.48
N ALA A 32 19.96 -35.10 -7.22
CA ALA A 32 20.61 -35.39 -8.49
C ALA A 32 21.78 -36.37 -8.33
N ALA A 33 22.53 -36.30 -7.23
CA ALA A 33 23.59 -37.25 -6.91
C ALA A 33 23.05 -38.67 -6.68
N LEU A 34 21.96 -38.83 -5.90
CA LEU A 34 21.32 -40.14 -5.72
C LEU A 34 20.78 -40.70 -7.04
N LEU A 35 20.10 -39.86 -7.83
CA LEU A 35 19.59 -40.27 -9.14
C LEU A 35 20.73 -40.70 -10.07
N LYS A 36 21.87 -40.00 -10.08
CA LYS A 36 23.07 -40.41 -10.83
C LYS A 36 23.65 -41.75 -10.37
N THR A 37 23.58 -42.06 -9.09
CA THR A 37 24.05 -43.35 -8.54
C THR A 37 23.16 -44.51 -8.97
N TYR A 38 21.83 -44.37 -8.82
CA TYR A 38 20.90 -45.47 -9.06
C TYR A 38 20.42 -45.58 -10.50
N ARG A 39 20.46 -44.49 -11.28
CA ARG A 39 19.98 -44.39 -12.66
C ARG A 39 18.62 -45.07 -12.89
N PRO A 40 17.56 -44.65 -12.15
CA PRO A 40 16.26 -45.29 -12.24
C PRO A 40 15.60 -45.07 -13.61
N GLU A 41 14.78 -46.03 -14.05
CA GLU A 41 13.91 -45.86 -15.21
C GLU A 41 12.65 -45.06 -14.86
N ILE A 42 12.10 -45.27 -13.65
CA ILE A 42 10.92 -44.58 -13.11
C ILE A 42 11.21 -44.11 -11.68
N VAL A 43 10.82 -42.87 -11.36
CA VAL A 43 10.88 -42.29 -10.02
C VAL A 43 9.46 -42.06 -9.51
N TYR A 44 9.10 -42.74 -8.42
CA TYR A 44 7.84 -42.51 -7.72
C TYR A 44 7.99 -41.33 -6.77
N CYS A 45 7.09 -40.35 -6.86
CA CYS A 45 7.11 -39.20 -5.95
C CYS A 45 5.69 -38.68 -5.65
N PRO A 46 5.48 -37.98 -4.51
CA PRO A 46 4.18 -37.41 -4.20
C PRO A 46 3.73 -36.41 -5.27
N SER A 47 2.43 -36.28 -5.45
CA SER A 47 1.87 -35.29 -6.37
C SER A 47 2.25 -33.85 -6.00
N PRO A 48 2.48 -32.98 -7.00
CA PRO A 48 2.69 -31.54 -6.76
C PRO A 48 1.46 -30.83 -6.14
N LEU A 49 0.29 -31.47 -6.15
CA LEU A 49 -0.96 -30.95 -5.58
C LEU A 49 -1.19 -31.38 -4.13
N GLU A 50 -0.28 -32.15 -3.52
CA GLU A 50 -0.42 -32.55 -2.12
C GLU A 50 -0.45 -31.35 -1.17
N PHE A 51 -1.26 -31.43 -0.12
CA PHE A 51 -1.38 -30.35 0.88
C PHE A 51 -0.12 -30.22 1.74
N HIS A 52 0.61 -31.32 1.93
CA HIS A 52 1.79 -31.33 2.79
C HIS A 52 2.97 -30.61 2.12
N PRO A 53 3.59 -29.61 2.78
CA PRO A 53 4.66 -28.83 2.17
C PRO A 53 5.86 -29.70 1.75
N ASP A 54 6.23 -30.70 2.54
CA ASP A 54 7.34 -31.60 2.19
C ASP A 54 7.04 -32.48 0.98
N HIS A 55 5.78 -32.89 0.78
CA HIS A 55 5.41 -33.69 -0.38
C HIS A 55 5.57 -32.88 -1.67
N ARG A 56 5.18 -31.60 -1.62
CA ARG A 56 5.41 -30.66 -2.73
C ARG A 56 6.89 -30.40 -2.94
N ALA A 57 7.65 -30.20 -1.86
CA ALA A 57 9.10 -30.01 -1.95
C ALA A 57 9.80 -31.23 -2.53
N ALA A 58 9.43 -32.45 -2.14
CA ALA A 58 9.95 -33.70 -2.70
C ALA A 58 9.66 -33.83 -4.20
N CYS A 59 8.45 -33.48 -4.64
CA CYS A 59 8.11 -33.40 -6.06
C CYS A 59 9.02 -32.41 -6.81
N LEU A 60 9.17 -31.19 -6.29
CA LEU A 60 10.01 -30.15 -6.89
C LEU A 60 11.47 -30.61 -6.98
N LEU A 61 11.99 -31.25 -5.93
CA LEU A 61 13.34 -31.82 -5.92
C LEU A 61 13.56 -32.82 -7.06
N VAL A 62 12.63 -33.75 -7.28
CA VAL A 62 12.73 -34.72 -8.39
C VAL A 62 12.71 -34.02 -9.75
N CYS A 63 11.83 -33.03 -9.95
CA CYS A 63 11.73 -32.29 -11.20
C CYS A 63 12.97 -31.42 -11.50
N HIS A 64 13.54 -30.77 -10.48
CA HIS A 64 14.77 -30.00 -10.64
C HIS A 64 15.98 -30.91 -10.85
N ALA A 65 16.08 -32.01 -10.09
CA ALA A 65 17.18 -32.96 -10.20
C ALA A 65 17.22 -33.66 -11.57
N LEU A 66 16.07 -33.86 -12.24
CA LEU A 66 16.01 -34.37 -13.62
C LEU A 66 16.79 -33.50 -14.63
N ARG A 67 16.93 -32.19 -14.35
CA ARG A 67 17.70 -31.25 -15.19
C ARG A 67 19.20 -31.35 -14.93
N GLU A 68 19.60 -31.77 -13.73
CA GLU A 68 20.99 -31.83 -13.28
C GLU A 68 21.61 -33.23 -13.34
N CYS A 69 20.77 -34.28 -13.39
CA CYS A 69 21.21 -35.68 -13.37
C CYS A 69 21.88 -36.11 -14.69
N GLY A 70 21.55 -35.45 -15.82
CA GLY A 70 22.18 -35.68 -17.12
C GLY A 70 21.71 -36.94 -17.86
N PHE A 71 20.63 -37.59 -17.42
CA PHE A 71 19.95 -38.68 -18.12
C PHE A 71 18.44 -38.60 -17.87
N ASP A 72 17.64 -39.34 -18.64
CA ASP A 72 16.18 -39.25 -18.63
C ASP A 72 15.59 -40.40 -17.79
N PHE A 73 14.57 -40.08 -16.99
CA PHE A 73 13.73 -41.03 -16.26
C PHE A 73 12.28 -40.52 -16.24
N ASP A 74 11.33 -41.44 -16.17
CA ASP A 74 9.91 -41.09 -16.05
C ASP A 74 9.56 -40.86 -14.58
N ALA A 75 8.61 -39.97 -14.30
CA ALA A 75 8.11 -39.76 -12.94
C ALA A 75 6.68 -40.27 -12.82
N ALA A 76 6.42 -41.07 -11.79
CA ALA A 76 5.09 -41.54 -11.42
C ALA A 76 4.62 -40.78 -10.17
N PHE A 77 3.77 -39.78 -10.38
CA PHE A 77 3.23 -38.98 -9.28
C PHE A 77 2.04 -39.68 -8.63
N TYR A 78 2.09 -39.88 -7.31
CA TYR A 78 1.07 -40.64 -6.57
C TYR A 78 0.29 -39.80 -5.56
N GLU A 79 -0.88 -40.34 -5.20
CA GLU A 79 -1.86 -39.76 -4.28
C GLU A 79 -1.53 -40.14 -2.82
N ILE A 80 -1.71 -39.21 -1.88
CA ILE A 80 -1.59 -39.49 -0.44
C ILE A 80 -2.88 -39.12 0.27
N ASN A 81 -3.25 -37.83 0.27
CA ASN A 81 -4.47 -37.36 0.95
C ASN A 81 -5.52 -36.81 -0.01
N GLN A 82 -5.12 -36.40 -1.21
CA GLN A 82 -6.01 -35.79 -2.19
C GLN A 82 -6.03 -36.63 -3.48
N PRO A 83 -7.23 -36.93 -4.03
CA PRO A 83 -7.31 -37.53 -5.35
C PRO A 83 -6.86 -36.52 -6.43
N ILE A 84 -6.03 -36.99 -7.37
CA ILE A 84 -5.46 -36.21 -8.47
C ILE A 84 -5.94 -36.73 -9.82
N MET A 85 -5.64 -36.02 -10.90
CA MET A 85 -5.85 -36.57 -12.23
C MET A 85 -4.74 -37.56 -12.55
N VAL A 86 -5.10 -38.84 -12.75
CA VAL A 86 -4.17 -39.94 -13.01
C VAL A 86 -4.37 -40.44 -14.44
N ASN A 87 -3.28 -40.79 -15.13
CA ASN A 87 -3.34 -41.37 -16.47
C ASN A 87 -3.02 -42.87 -16.48
N THR A 88 -2.63 -43.41 -15.33
CA THR A 88 -2.26 -44.81 -15.14
C THR A 88 -2.92 -45.34 -13.88
N LEU A 89 -3.58 -46.50 -13.98
CA LEU A 89 -4.17 -47.22 -12.86
C LEU A 89 -3.51 -48.59 -12.74
N VAL A 90 -3.14 -48.98 -11.52
CA VAL A 90 -2.53 -50.29 -11.24
C VAL A 90 -3.42 -51.06 -10.29
N ASP A 91 -3.95 -52.20 -10.70
CA ASP A 91 -4.72 -53.09 -9.81
C ASP A 91 -3.79 -53.68 -8.74
N ILE A 92 -4.09 -53.36 -7.48
CA ILE A 92 -3.33 -53.81 -6.31
C ILE A 92 -4.10 -54.82 -5.46
N THR A 93 -5.22 -55.36 -5.97
CA THR A 93 -6.11 -56.25 -5.22
C THR A 93 -5.39 -57.46 -4.62
N SER A 94 -4.52 -58.11 -5.40
CA SER A 94 -3.77 -59.30 -4.96
C SER A 94 -2.70 -58.99 -3.90
N VAL A 95 -2.23 -57.74 -3.83
CA VAL A 95 -1.13 -57.30 -2.95
C VAL A 95 -1.58 -56.31 -1.88
N LEU A 96 -2.88 -56.05 -1.75
CA LEU A 96 -3.45 -55.10 -0.78
C LEU A 96 -3.02 -55.37 0.67
N HIS A 97 -2.85 -56.65 1.01
CA HIS A 97 -2.38 -57.06 2.33
C HIS A 97 -0.96 -56.54 2.65
N LEU A 98 -0.07 -56.45 1.66
CA LEU A 98 1.27 -55.85 1.84
C LEU A 98 1.16 -54.35 2.09
N LYS A 99 0.29 -53.64 1.35
CA LYS A 99 0.03 -52.20 1.56
C LYS A 99 -0.52 -51.92 2.96
N ARG A 100 -1.49 -52.72 3.43
CA ARG A 100 -2.04 -52.58 4.80
C ARG A 100 -0.97 -52.78 5.87
N ASN A 101 -0.13 -53.82 5.72
CA ASN A 101 0.97 -54.06 6.65
C ASN A 101 1.97 -52.89 6.64
N ALA A 102 2.30 -52.35 5.46
CA ALA A 102 3.18 -51.19 5.34
C ALA A 102 2.62 -49.94 6.01
N ILE A 103 1.32 -49.63 5.83
CA ILE A 103 0.66 -48.49 6.48
C ILE A 103 0.65 -48.66 8.00
N SER A 104 0.35 -49.88 8.49
CA SER A 104 0.28 -50.17 9.93
C SER A 104 1.60 -49.96 10.70
N ALA A 105 2.73 -49.93 9.97
CA ALA A 105 4.03 -49.65 10.56
C ALA A 105 4.21 -48.17 10.97
N TYR A 106 3.40 -47.24 10.45
CA TYR A 106 3.42 -45.81 10.79
C TYR A 106 2.56 -45.48 12.02
N LYS A 107 2.90 -46.12 13.15
CA LYS A 107 2.09 -46.10 14.39
C LYS A 107 1.90 -44.70 14.99
N SER A 108 2.89 -43.81 14.87
CA SER A 108 2.77 -42.43 15.36
C SER A 108 1.77 -41.63 14.54
N GLN A 109 1.85 -41.70 13.21
CA GLN A 109 0.96 -40.98 12.30
C GLN A 109 -0.48 -41.50 12.39
N LEU A 110 -0.66 -42.82 12.55
CA LEU A 110 -1.98 -43.43 12.71
C LEU A 110 -2.67 -43.10 14.05
N ARG A 111 -1.92 -42.65 15.07
CA ARG A 111 -2.51 -42.15 16.34
C ARG A 111 -3.10 -40.76 16.18
N GLU A 112 -2.53 -39.95 15.29
CA GLU A 112 -2.98 -38.60 15.03
C GLU A 112 -4.13 -38.57 14.04
N ARG A 113 -4.07 -39.40 12.97
CA ARG A 113 -5.08 -39.45 11.92
C ARG A 113 -5.24 -40.85 11.32
N PRO A 114 -6.45 -41.24 10.88
CA PRO A 114 -6.72 -42.54 10.27
C PRO A 114 -6.25 -42.58 8.79
N TYR A 115 -4.93 -42.53 8.57
CA TYR A 115 -4.35 -42.56 7.21
C TYR A 115 -4.61 -43.87 6.48
N ASP A 116 -4.79 -44.96 7.21
CA ASP A 116 -5.18 -46.26 6.66
C ASP A 116 -6.56 -46.22 5.98
N ASP A 117 -7.54 -45.56 6.61
CA ASP A 117 -8.86 -45.39 6.02
C ASP A 117 -8.81 -44.55 4.75
N ILE A 118 -8.04 -43.45 4.77
CA ILE A 118 -7.90 -42.54 3.60
C ILE A 118 -7.22 -43.26 2.44
N CYS A 119 -6.09 -43.92 2.68
CA CYS A 119 -5.36 -44.65 1.65
C CYS A 119 -6.20 -45.80 1.06
N LEU A 120 -6.94 -46.54 1.89
CA LEU A 120 -7.81 -47.62 1.41
C LEU A 120 -9.02 -47.10 0.64
N ALA A 121 -9.60 -45.97 1.06
CA ALA A 121 -10.70 -45.32 0.36
C ALA A 121 -10.29 -44.84 -1.03
N LEU A 122 -9.12 -44.21 -1.16
CA LEU A 122 -8.56 -43.80 -2.46
C LEU A 122 -8.30 -45.02 -3.35
N SER A 123 -7.69 -46.08 -2.82
CA SER A 123 -7.46 -47.29 -3.60
C SER A 123 -8.77 -47.94 -4.08
N ARG A 124 -9.80 -47.93 -3.22
CA ARG A 124 -11.13 -48.44 -3.57
C ARG A 124 -11.80 -47.57 -4.63
N PHE A 125 -11.73 -46.25 -4.48
CA PHE A 125 -12.25 -45.27 -5.45
C PHE A 125 -11.65 -45.49 -6.84
N ARG A 126 -10.34 -45.71 -6.93
CA ARG A 126 -9.64 -45.94 -8.20
C ARG A 126 -9.99 -47.26 -8.90
N SER A 127 -10.53 -48.23 -8.18
CA SER A 127 -10.95 -49.51 -8.76
C SER A 127 -12.28 -49.45 -9.53
N ILE A 128 -13.06 -48.37 -9.37
CA ILE A 128 -14.43 -48.28 -9.90
C ILE A 128 -14.48 -48.42 -11.43
N THR A 129 -13.42 -48.00 -12.13
CA THR A 129 -13.33 -48.05 -13.59
C THR A 129 -12.58 -49.27 -14.13
N LEU A 130 -12.20 -50.22 -13.26
CA LEU A 130 -11.45 -51.43 -13.65
C LEU A 130 -12.35 -52.66 -13.81
N PRO A 131 -11.90 -53.73 -14.51
CA PRO A 131 -12.69 -54.92 -14.76
C PRO A 131 -13.19 -55.64 -13.50
N GLU A 132 -14.26 -56.41 -13.68
CA GLU A 132 -14.90 -57.19 -12.62
C GLU A 132 -13.89 -58.18 -11.98
N GLY A 133 -13.52 -57.93 -10.74
CA GLY A 133 -12.46 -58.66 -10.01
C GLY A 133 -11.42 -57.74 -9.36
N ALA A 134 -11.18 -56.55 -9.91
CA ALA A 134 -10.35 -55.53 -9.30
C ALA A 134 -11.12 -54.83 -8.17
N THR A 135 -10.65 -54.95 -6.93
CA THR A 135 -11.28 -54.34 -5.76
C THR A 135 -10.57 -53.08 -5.28
N HIS A 136 -9.27 -52.93 -5.56
CA HIS A 136 -8.45 -51.79 -5.14
C HIS A 136 -7.38 -51.51 -6.20
N ALA A 137 -7.12 -50.24 -6.50
CA ALA A 137 -6.12 -49.82 -7.47
C ALA A 137 -5.37 -48.57 -7.02
N GLU A 138 -4.11 -48.42 -7.42
CA GLU A 138 -3.36 -47.17 -7.23
C GLU A 138 -3.44 -46.32 -8.50
N GLY A 139 -3.60 -45.01 -8.32
CA GLY A 139 -3.55 -44.05 -9.39
C GLY A 139 -2.20 -43.33 -9.46
N PHE A 140 -1.63 -43.26 -10.66
CA PHE A 140 -0.42 -42.49 -10.94
C PHE A 140 -0.63 -41.55 -12.12
N LEU A 141 -0.10 -40.34 -12.01
CA LEU A 141 0.19 -39.51 -13.18
C LEU A 141 1.61 -39.83 -13.65
N LEU A 142 1.73 -40.65 -14.68
CA LEU A 142 3.00 -40.99 -15.30
C LEU A 142 3.37 -39.90 -16.30
N SER A 143 4.54 -39.28 -16.12
CA SER A 143 5.05 -38.22 -16.99
C SER A 143 6.45 -38.56 -17.47
N GLY A 144 6.66 -38.39 -18.78
CA GLY A 144 7.96 -38.61 -19.39
C GLY A 144 8.99 -37.53 -19.05
N ALA A 145 10.27 -37.87 -19.05
CA ALA A 145 11.36 -36.93 -18.77
C ALA A 145 11.31 -35.64 -19.62
N GLY A 146 10.99 -35.80 -20.91
CA GLY A 146 10.88 -34.69 -21.86
C GLY A 146 9.74 -33.72 -21.53
N ASP A 147 8.61 -34.24 -21.02
CA ASP A 147 7.47 -33.43 -20.61
C ASP A 147 7.78 -32.67 -19.32
N ILE A 148 8.39 -33.33 -18.33
CA ILE A 148 8.80 -32.70 -17.07
C ILE A 148 9.80 -31.54 -17.33
N ARG A 149 10.75 -31.73 -18.25
CA ARG A 149 11.74 -30.71 -18.61
C ARG A 149 11.14 -29.51 -19.35
N LYS A 150 10.26 -29.76 -20.34
CA LYS A 150 9.67 -28.70 -21.16
C LYS A 150 8.57 -27.92 -20.44
N LYS A 151 7.78 -28.61 -19.61
CA LYS A 151 6.48 -28.12 -19.14
C LYS A 151 6.51 -27.77 -17.64
N GLY A 152 7.48 -28.26 -16.88
CA GLY A 152 7.57 -28.02 -15.43
C GLY A 152 6.59 -28.88 -14.61
N PRO A 153 6.67 -28.84 -13.27
CA PRO A 153 5.99 -29.80 -12.38
C PRO A 153 4.46 -29.71 -12.40
N PHE A 154 3.87 -28.58 -12.82
CA PHE A 154 2.43 -28.33 -12.72
C PHE A 154 1.66 -28.42 -14.06
N GLN A 155 2.38 -28.48 -15.18
CA GLN A 155 1.78 -28.34 -16.51
C GLN A 155 1.25 -29.64 -17.16
N PRO A 156 1.73 -30.86 -16.86
CA PRO A 156 1.11 -32.10 -17.36
C PRO A 156 -0.37 -32.26 -16.95
N LEU A 157 -0.83 -31.54 -15.93
CA LEU A 157 -2.22 -31.41 -15.51
C LEU A 157 -3.09 -30.51 -16.42
N ILE A 158 -2.47 -29.67 -17.24
CA ILE A 158 -3.13 -28.66 -18.09
C ILE A 158 -3.49 -29.21 -19.48
N GLU A 159 -2.68 -30.13 -20.04
CA GLU A 159 -2.83 -30.58 -21.43
C GLU A 159 -3.92 -31.65 -21.66
N SER A 160 -4.27 -32.43 -20.64
CA SER A 160 -5.39 -33.37 -20.70
C SER A 160 -6.73 -32.69 -20.95
N VAL A 161 -6.87 -31.41 -20.57
CA VAL A 161 -8.04 -30.57 -20.86
C VAL A 161 -8.09 -30.14 -22.34
N GLU A 162 -6.94 -29.94 -22.99
CA GLU A 162 -6.87 -29.64 -24.43
C GLU A 162 -7.04 -30.90 -25.29
N GLN A 163 -6.60 -32.06 -24.80
CA GLN A 163 -6.74 -33.32 -25.50
C GLN A 163 -8.20 -33.82 -25.50
N LEU A 164 -8.94 -33.63 -24.39
CA LEU A 164 -10.39 -33.83 -24.34
C LEU A 164 -11.17 -32.86 -25.27
N LYS A 165 -10.65 -31.65 -25.52
CA LYS A 165 -11.18 -30.71 -26.54
C LYS A 165 -10.86 -31.12 -27.99
N LYS A 166 -9.81 -31.92 -28.22
CA LYS A 166 -9.46 -32.46 -29.55
C LYS A 166 -10.17 -33.77 -29.86
N GLU A 167 -10.35 -34.64 -28.87
CA GLU A 167 -11.04 -35.94 -29.02
C GLU A 167 -12.57 -35.81 -29.09
N SER A 168 -13.14 -34.71 -28.60
CA SER A 168 -14.55 -34.33 -28.80
C SER A 168 -14.89 -33.84 -30.21
N ARG A 169 -13.91 -33.81 -31.14
CA ARG A 169 -14.15 -33.58 -32.58
C ARG A 169 -14.21 -34.90 -33.36
N HIS A 170 -15.13 -35.78 -32.98
CA HIS A 170 -15.61 -36.80 -33.91
C HIS A 170 -16.55 -36.14 -34.94
N PRO A 171 -16.50 -36.49 -36.25
CA PRO A 171 -17.18 -35.71 -37.30
C PRO A 171 -18.71 -35.76 -37.33
N ASP A 172 -19.39 -36.51 -36.46
CA ASP A 172 -20.79 -36.93 -36.69
C ASP A 172 -21.85 -36.55 -35.64
N GLN A 173 -21.60 -35.58 -34.76
CA GLN A 173 -22.69 -35.02 -33.93
C GLN A 173 -22.81 -33.50 -34.07
N LYS A 174 -23.80 -33.08 -34.86
CA LYS A 174 -24.22 -31.68 -35.06
C LYS A 174 -25.01 -31.17 -33.86
N THR A 175 -24.33 -30.52 -32.91
CA THR A 175 -24.90 -29.41 -32.14
C THR A 175 -23.76 -28.55 -31.56
N PRO A 176 -23.57 -27.28 -31.99
CA PRO A 176 -22.61 -26.39 -31.35
C PRO A 176 -23.26 -25.70 -30.14
N ILE A 177 -22.72 -25.94 -28.94
CA ILE A 177 -22.95 -25.09 -27.77
C ILE A 177 -21.95 -23.92 -27.89
N SER A 178 -22.47 -22.72 -28.16
CA SER A 178 -21.68 -21.49 -28.26
C SER A 178 -21.37 -20.93 -26.88
N TYR A 179 -20.08 -20.85 -26.53
CA TYR A 179 -19.60 -19.96 -25.47
C TYR A 179 -19.23 -18.60 -26.09
N SER A 180 -20.06 -17.60 -25.87
CA SER A 180 -19.76 -16.19 -26.15
C SER A 180 -19.77 -15.41 -24.82
N CYS A 181 -18.58 -15.19 -24.25
CA CYS A 181 -18.39 -14.10 -23.29
C CYS A 181 -18.41 -12.78 -24.06
N PHE A 182 -19.33 -11.90 -23.64
CA PHE A 182 -19.67 -10.65 -24.31
C PHE A 182 -18.48 -9.69 -24.38
N SER A 183 -18.13 -9.32 -25.62
CA SER A 183 -17.51 -8.05 -25.96
C SER A 183 -18.59 -6.97 -26.06
N SER A 184 -18.26 -5.78 -25.58
CA SER A 184 -19.05 -4.57 -25.73
C SER A 184 -19.06 -4.10 -27.19
N ALA A 185 -20.16 -4.29 -27.89
CA ALA A 185 -20.45 -3.60 -29.14
C ALA A 185 -21.96 -3.46 -29.37
N GLY A 186 -22.41 -2.23 -29.62
CA GLY A 186 -23.65 -1.96 -30.37
C GLY A 186 -24.83 -1.43 -29.55
N MET A 187 -24.82 -0.14 -29.24
CA MET A 187 -26.06 0.64 -29.13
C MET A 187 -26.11 1.56 -30.34
N GLU A 188 -26.85 1.18 -31.39
CA GLU A 188 -27.50 2.14 -32.28
C GLU A 188 -28.55 1.49 -33.17
N THR A 189 -29.67 2.19 -33.29
CA THR A 189 -30.79 2.03 -34.23
C THR A 189 -31.74 0.86 -34.00
N LEU A 190 -33.01 1.18 -33.74
CA LEU A 190 -34.15 0.61 -34.49
C LEU A 190 -35.39 1.50 -34.26
N ASN A 191 -35.67 2.30 -35.29
CA ASN A 191 -36.96 2.96 -35.49
C ASN A 191 -37.61 2.32 -36.72
N ALA A 192 -38.92 2.09 -36.63
CA ALA A 192 -39.88 1.74 -37.69
C ALA A 192 -39.84 0.32 -38.32
N ALA A 193 -40.91 -0.45 -38.12
CA ALA A 193 -41.88 -0.71 -39.21
C ALA A 193 -43.09 -1.56 -38.74
N GLU A 194 -44.24 -0.89 -38.85
CA GLU A 194 -45.63 -1.34 -38.95
C GLU A 194 -45.98 -2.61 -39.76
N LYS A 195 -47.13 -3.20 -39.37
CA LYS A 195 -48.26 -3.76 -40.17
C LYS A 195 -48.54 -5.28 -40.17
N THR A 196 -49.63 -5.58 -39.47
CA THR A 196 -50.72 -6.59 -39.64
C THR A 196 -51.19 -6.81 -41.09
N PRO A 197 -51.94 -7.90 -41.48
CA PRO A 197 -53.21 -8.37 -40.87
C PRO A 197 -53.42 -9.92 -40.80
N GLY A 198 -54.22 -10.46 -39.86
CA GLY A 198 -55.67 -10.79 -39.96
C GLY A 198 -55.88 -12.24 -40.43
N SER A 199 -56.72 -13.14 -39.87
CA SER A 199 -58.10 -13.04 -39.40
C SER A 199 -58.60 -14.42 -38.91
N GLY A 200 -59.65 -14.46 -38.06
CA GLY A 200 -60.54 -15.64 -37.92
C GLY A 200 -60.91 -16.15 -36.50
N SER A 201 -61.96 -15.57 -35.89
CA SER A 201 -62.76 -16.07 -34.74
C SER A 201 -63.82 -17.12 -35.19
N PRO A 202 -64.65 -17.84 -34.36
CA PRO A 202 -65.36 -17.46 -33.09
C PRO A 202 -65.36 -18.52 -31.93
N ASP A 203 -65.35 -18.12 -30.65
CA ASP A 203 -66.50 -17.95 -29.69
C ASP A 203 -67.12 -19.30 -29.21
N THR A 204 -67.37 -19.68 -27.95
CA THR A 204 -67.67 -19.04 -26.64
C THR A 204 -67.39 -20.06 -25.50
N SER A 205 -66.98 -19.61 -24.31
CA SER A 205 -67.61 -19.92 -22.99
C SER A 205 -66.77 -19.38 -21.82
N GLN A 206 -67.47 -18.93 -20.78
CA GLN A 206 -67.03 -18.02 -19.73
C GLN A 206 -66.13 -18.65 -18.65
N GLY A 207 -65.15 -17.89 -18.19
CA GLY A 207 -64.41 -18.07 -16.93
C GLY A 207 -63.73 -16.76 -16.55
N HIS A 208 -64.05 -16.22 -15.38
CA HIS A 208 -63.58 -14.93 -14.87
C HIS A 208 -62.06 -14.73 -14.99
N LYS A 209 -61.64 -13.69 -15.72
CA LYS A 209 -60.31 -13.09 -15.59
C LYS A 209 -60.35 -11.98 -14.54
N PRO A 210 -59.44 -11.94 -13.54
CA PRO A 210 -59.12 -10.72 -12.81
C PRO A 210 -58.28 -9.79 -13.70
N PRO A 211 -58.23 -8.48 -13.39
CA PRO A 211 -57.97 -7.44 -14.37
C PRO A 211 -56.48 -7.24 -14.64
N LEU A 212 -56.16 -6.81 -15.87
CA LEU A 212 -54.98 -6.00 -16.14
C LEU A 212 -55.08 -4.71 -15.31
N ASN A 213 -54.05 -4.35 -14.54
CA ASN A 213 -53.64 -2.96 -14.28
C ASN A 213 -52.45 -2.87 -13.31
N SER A 214 -51.41 -2.12 -13.70
CA SER A 214 -51.03 -0.83 -13.08
C SER A 214 -49.61 -0.34 -13.41
N LEU A 215 -48.74 -1.14 -14.05
CA LEU A 215 -47.34 -0.76 -14.24
C LEU A 215 -47.02 0.06 -15.51
N GLU A 216 -47.96 0.23 -16.46
CA GLU A 216 -47.69 0.97 -17.71
C GLU A 216 -48.13 2.45 -17.70
N THR A 217 -48.80 2.95 -16.65
CA THR A 217 -49.39 4.31 -16.66
C THR A 217 -48.77 5.34 -15.72
N GLY A 218 -47.68 5.04 -15.01
CA GLY A 218 -46.97 6.04 -14.20
C GLY A 218 -47.83 6.72 -13.10
N LEU A 219 -48.86 6.03 -12.60
CA LEU A 219 -49.65 6.46 -11.44
C LEU A 219 -49.15 5.71 -10.19
N VAL A 220 -48.89 6.45 -9.11
CA VAL A 220 -48.48 5.91 -7.81
C VAL A 220 -49.59 4.98 -7.29
N GLY A 221 -49.35 3.66 -7.34
CA GLY A 221 -50.22 2.66 -6.71
C GLY A 221 -50.27 2.84 -5.20
N ARG A 222 -51.38 2.45 -4.55
CA ARG A 222 -51.47 2.52 -3.09
C ARG A 222 -50.47 1.50 -2.51
N SER A 223 -49.95 1.74 -1.31
CA SER A 223 -49.06 0.78 -0.62
C SER A 223 -49.69 -0.61 -0.46
N GLU A 224 -51.02 -0.68 -0.43
CA GLU A 224 -51.83 -1.89 -0.34
C GLU A 224 -51.78 -2.77 -1.61
N ASP A 225 -51.39 -2.21 -2.77
CA ASP A 225 -51.29 -2.92 -4.05
C ASP A 225 -49.98 -3.73 -4.17
N LEU A 226 -49.01 -3.49 -3.29
CA LEU A 226 -47.74 -4.22 -3.24
C LEU A 226 -47.88 -5.50 -2.40
N PRO A 227 -47.18 -6.60 -2.73
CA PRO A 227 -47.20 -7.81 -1.91
C PRO A 227 -46.69 -7.58 -0.47
N LEU A 228 -47.36 -8.17 0.52
CA LEU A 228 -46.92 -8.11 1.91
C LEU A 228 -45.65 -8.96 2.12
N ALA A 229 -44.62 -8.39 2.76
CA ALA A 229 -43.46 -9.11 3.25
C ALA A 229 -43.53 -9.29 4.78
N SER A 230 -43.32 -10.51 5.28
CA SER A 230 -43.22 -10.80 6.71
C SER A 230 -41.75 -10.89 7.13
N ILE A 231 -41.33 -10.10 8.11
CA ILE A 231 -40.01 -10.23 8.74
C ILE A 231 -40.18 -10.90 10.11
N VAL A 232 -39.62 -12.10 10.25
CA VAL A 232 -39.64 -12.87 11.49
C VAL A 232 -38.44 -12.49 12.34
N VAL A 233 -38.69 -11.99 13.55
CA VAL A 233 -37.66 -11.65 14.53
C VAL A 233 -37.66 -12.69 15.65
N ARG A 234 -36.57 -13.44 15.80
CA ARG A 234 -36.40 -14.39 16.90
C ARG A 234 -35.74 -13.66 18.07
N SER A 235 -36.45 -13.51 19.19
CA SER A 235 -35.93 -12.70 20.29
C SER A 235 -35.77 -13.44 21.61
N MET A 236 -34.63 -13.19 22.25
CA MET A 236 -34.30 -13.53 23.63
C MET A 236 -34.56 -12.37 24.60
N ASP A 237 -35.26 -11.32 24.16
CA ASP A 237 -35.50 -10.07 24.90
C ASP A 237 -34.19 -9.34 25.28
N ARG A 238 -33.21 -9.34 24.37
CA ARG A 238 -31.93 -8.64 24.57
C ARG A 238 -32.06 -7.14 24.32
N PRO A 239 -31.15 -6.30 24.84
CA PRO A 239 -31.10 -4.87 24.50
C PRO A 239 -30.96 -4.62 22.99
N THR A 240 -30.23 -5.49 22.28
CA THR A 240 -29.99 -5.39 20.84
C THR A 240 -31.23 -5.48 19.97
N LEU A 241 -32.34 -6.02 20.50
CA LEU A 241 -33.63 -6.07 19.79
C LEU A 241 -34.09 -4.67 19.34
N ASP A 242 -33.76 -3.62 20.11
CA ASP A 242 -34.13 -2.25 19.77
C ASP A 242 -33.46 -1.81 18.46
N ASP A 243 -32.19 -2.19 18.25
CA ASP A 243 -31.44 -1.90 17.02
C ASP A 243 -32.01 -2.68 15.83
N ALA A 244 -32.35 -3.95 16.04
CA ALA A 244 -32.95 -4.80 15.02
C ALA A 244 -34.30 -4.22 14.56
N LEU A 245 -35.18 -3.85 15.48
CA LEU A 245 -36.47 -3.23 15.18
C LEU A 245 -36.33 -1.83 14.56
N ALA A 246 -35.35 -1.03 15.01
CA ALA A 246 -35.05 0.27 14.40
C ALA A 246 -34.56 0.09 12.94
N SER A 247 -33.78 -0.94 12.64
CA SER A 247 -33.33 -1.25 11.29
C SER A 247 -34.50 -1.64 10.36
N ILE A 248 -35.54 -2.29 10.91
CA ILE A 248 -36.80 -2.55 10.20
C ILE A 248 -37.58 -1.24 9.98
N ALA A 249 -37.64 -0.35 10.98
CA ALA A 249 -38.36 0.93 10.87
C ALA A 249 -37.86 1.81 9.72
N LEU A 250 -36.58 1.67 9.36
CA LEU A 250 -35.93 2.40 8.26
C LEU A 250 -36.20 1.82 6.87
N GLN A 251 -36.88 0.67 6.75
CA GLN A 251 -37.09 0.03 5.45
C GLN A 251 -37.96 0.88 4.52
N THR A 252 -37.47 1.04 3.28
CA THR A 252 -38.14 1.86 2.26
C THR A 252 -39.32 1.13 1.60
N TYR A 253 -39.34 -0.21 1.62
CA TYR A 253 -40.49 -0.98 1.15
C TYR A 253 -41.71 -0.74 2.05
N PRO A 254 -42.87 -0.32 1.50
CA PRO A 254 -43.95 0.24 2.31
C PRO A 254 -44.89 -0.80 2.94
N HIS A 255 -44.84 -2.08 2.53
CA HIS A 255 -45.81 -3.10 2.95
C HIS A 255 -45.12 -4.29 3.64
N ILE A 256 -44.79 -4.11 4.92
CA ILE A 256 -44.10 -5.09 5.77
C ILE A 256 -44.96 -5.37 7.02
N GLU A 257 -45.02 -6.63 7.46
CA GLU A 257 -45.41 -6.98 8.84
C GLU A 257 -44.20 -7.54 9.61
N VAL A 258 -44.16 -7.28 10.91
CA VAL A 258 -43.11 -7.77 11.81
C VAL A 258 -43.70 -8.80 12.75
N VAL A 259 -43.10 -10.00 12.80
CA VAL A 259 -43.51 -11.10 13.68
C VAL A 259 -42.38 -11.38 14.66
N VAL A 260 -42.51 -10.89 15.89
CA VAL A 260 -41.55 -11.15 16.96
C VAL A 260 -41.95 -12.43 17.69
N VAL A 261 -41.02 -13.38 17.77
CA VAL A 261 -41.21 -14.65 18.49
C VAL A 261 -40.38 -14.61 19.77
N ASN A 262 -41.05 -14.62 20.91
CA ASN A 262 -40.39 -14.72 22.21
C ASN A 262 -39.82 -16.13 22.42
N ALA A 263 -38.49 -16.28 22.37
CA ALA A 263 -37.78 -17.54 22.58
C ALA A 263 -37.31 -17.72 24.04
N LYS A 264 -37.30 -16.65 24.85
CA LYS A 264 -36.81 -16.63 26.24
C LYS A 264 -37.63 -17.54 27.18
N GLY A 265 -38.94 -17.65 26.97
CA GLY A 265 -39.84 -18.51 27.76
C GLY A 265 -40.42 -17.91 29.04
N GLU A 266 -40.20 -16.62 29.25
CA GLU A 266 -40.84 -15.79 30.28
C GLU A 266 -41.51 -14.59 29.60
N ALA A 267 -42.28 -13.79 30.34
CA ALA A 267 -42.90 -12.58 29.79
C ALA A 267 -41.84 -11.68 29.13
N HIS A 268 -42.03 -11.39 27.85
CA HIS A 268 -41.17 -10.48 27.09
C HIS A 268 -41.50 -9.03 27.48
N ARG A 269 -40.54 -8.10 27.38
CA ARG A 269 -40.84 -6.68 27.54
C ARG A 269 -41.93 -6.20 26.57
N GLU A 270 -42.71 -5.22 26.99
CA GLU A 270 -43.66 -4.54 26.10
C GLU A 270 -42.89 -3.83 24.97
N ILE A 271 -43.19 -4.20 23.72
CA ILE A 271 -42.56 -3.63 22.53
C ILE A 271 -43.48 -2.50 22.03
N GLY A 272 -43.00 -1.25 22.10
CA GLY A 272 -43.72 -0.06 21.63
C GLY A 272 -43.63 0.12 20.11
N ASP A 273 -43.70 1.37 19.64
CA ASP A 273 -43.65 1.73 18.20
C ASP A 273 -42.24 1.64 17.56
N GLN A 274 -41.37 0.77 18.09
CA GLN A 274 -39.94 0.72 17.73
C GLN A 274 -39.68 0.28 16.28
N CYS A 275 -40.60 -0.47 15.67
CA CYS A 275 -40.58 -0.79 14.23
C CYS A 275 -41.24 0.28 13.35
N GLY A 276 -41.53 1.46 13.92
CA GLY A 276 -42.09 2.61 13.22
C GLY A 276 -43.48 2.36 12.67
N ARG A 277 -43.65 2.50 11.35
CA ARG A 277 -44.95 2.43 10.66
C ARG A 277 -45.49 1.01 10.44
N PHE A 278 -44.69 -0.02 10.72
CA PHE A 278 -45.03 -1.39 10.35
C PHE A 278 -45.76 -2.12 11.48
N PRO A 279 -46.86 -2.86 11.21
CA PRO A 279 -47.57 -3.60 12.24
C PRO A 279 -46.71 -4.73 12.82
N LEU A 280 -46.66 -4.80 14.15
CA LEU A 280 -45.92 -5.80 14.91
C LEU A 280 -46.86 -6.77 15.63
N ARG A 281 -46.54 -8.06 15.57
CA ARG A 281 -47.18 -9.11 16.37
C ARG A 281 -46.15 -9.85 17.20
N LEU A 282 -46.42 -9.93 18.50
CA LEU A 282 -45.59 -10.64 19.45
C LEU A 282 -46.23 -11.99 19.80
N LEU A 283 -45.47 -13.07 19.64
CA LEU A 283 -45.90 -14.44 19.89
C LEU A 283 -45.22 -15.02 21.13
N ASN A 284 -45.80 -16.11 21.68
CA ASN A 284 -45.24 -16.86 22.81
C ASN A 284 -45.04 -16.03 24.10
N GLN A 285 -46.00 -15.15 24.45
CA GLN A 285 -45.89 -14.28 25.64
C GLN A 285 -45.92 -15.02 26.99
N ASP A 286 -46.58 -16.18 27.05
CA ASP A 286 -46.74 -16.98 28.27
C ASP A 286 -46.36 -18.46 28.05
N GLY A 287 -45.61 -18.75 26.99
CA GLY A 287 -45.21 -20.12 26.66
C GLY A 287 -43.78 -20.46 27.09
N PRO A 288 -43.39 -21.74 27.02
CA PRO A 288 -42.08 -22.19 27.49
C PRO A 288 -40.93 -21.64 26.62
N PRO A 289 -39.67 -21.69 27.12
CA PRO A 289 -38.49 -21.35 26.31
C PRO A 289 -38.44 -22.19 25.04
N LEU A 290 -38.10 -21.54 23.92
CA LEU A 290 -38.07 -22.19 22.60
C LEU A 290 -36.64 -22.24 22.07
N PRO A 291 -36.14 -23.42 21.65
CA PRO A 291 -34.94 -23.53 20.83
C PRO A 291 -35.04 -22.70 19.54
N ARG A 292 -33.89 -22.28 19.00
CA ARG A 292 -33.80 -21.39 17.82
C ARG A 292 -34.61 -21.89 16.61
N SER A 293 -34.56 -23.19 16.34
CA SER A 293 -35.30 -23.86 15.26
C SER A 293 -36.82 -23.88 15.50
N LYS A 294 -37.25 -24.11 16.75
CA LYS A 294 -38.68 -24.04 17.13
C LYS A 294 -39.24 -22.63 17.04
N ALA A 295 -38.47 -21.65 17.49
CA ALA A 295 -38.84 -20.24 17.38
C ALA A 295 -38.99 -19.81 15.91
N ALA A 296 -38.07 -20.24 15.03
CA ALA A 296 -38.16 -20.01 13.60
C ALA A 296 -39.43 -20.65 12.99
N ASN A 297 -39.72 -21.93 13.29
CA ASN A 297 -40.91 -22.62 12.79
C ASN A 297 -42.24 -22.01 13.28
N LEU A 298 -42.29 -21.56 14.54
CA LEU A 298 -43.44 -20.85 15.09
C LEU A 298 -43.66 -19.52 14.36
N GLY A 299 -42.59 -18.77 14.09
CA GLY A 299 -42.63 -17.54 13.29
C GLY A 299 -43.12 -17.79 11.86
N LEU A 300 -42.54 -18.79 11.17
CA LEU A 300 -42.95 -19.20 9.82
C LEU A 300 -44.46 -19.50 9.74
N SER A 301 -44.98 -20.21 10.74
CA SER A 301 -46.39 -20.62 10.78
C SER A 301 -47.35 -19.46 11.04
N ALA A 302 -46.83 -18.35 11.57
CA ALA A 302 -47.63 -17.18 11.92
C ALA A 302 -47.58 -16.05 10.87
N CYS A 303 -46.65 -16.12 9.90
CA CYS A 303 -46.52 -15.17 8.79
C CYS A 303 -47.79 -15.14 7.90
N ARG A 304 -48.15 -13.95 7.44
CA ARG A 304 -49.26 -13.68 6.50
C ARG A 304 -48.76 -13.12 5.17
N GLY A 305 -47.51 -12.69 5.11
CA GLY A 305 -46.87 -12.14 3.91
C GLY A 305 -46.67 -13.20 2.84
N ARG A 306 -46.72 -12.74 1.58
CA ARG A 306 -46.40 -13.57 0.42
C ARG A 306 -44.92 -13.89 0.35
N TYR A 307 -44.09 -13.03 0.94
CA TYR A 307 -42.65 -13.18 1.02
C TYR A 307 -42.23 -13.15 2.49
N ILE A 308 -41.24 -13.95 2.86
CA ILE A 308 -40.80 -14.13 4.24
C ILE A 308 -39.29 -13.93 4.31
N GLY A 309 -38.84 -13.18 5.32
CA GLY A 309 -37.43 -12.99 5.67
C GLY A 309 -37.25 -13.11 7.18
N PHE A 310 -36.00 -13.21 7.61
CA PHE A 310 -35.64 -13.32 9.02
C PHE A 310 -34.78 -12.14 9.46
N LEU A 311 -34.79 -11.83 10.75
CA LEU A 311 -33.83 -10.95 11.40
C LEU A 311 -33.59 -11.44 12.82
N ASP A 312 -32.36 -11.80 13.16
CA ASP A 312 -32.03 -12.14 14.54
C ASP A 312 -31.95 -10.86 15.39
N ASP A 313 -32.26 -10.97 16.68
CA ASP A 313 -32.38 -9.81 17.57
C ASP A 313 -31.06 -9.11 17.92
N ASP A 314 -29.93 -9.62 17.44
CA ASP A 314 -28.60 -9.03 17.53
C ASP A 314 -28.06 -8.48 16.20
N ASP A 315 -28.79 -8.67 15.09
CA ASP A 315 -28.45 -8.30 13.72
C ASP A 315 -29.21 -7.07 13.18
N ALA A 316 -28.79 -6.53 12.03
CA ALA A 316 -29.46 -5.39 11.39
C ALA A 316 -29.52 -5.48 9.85
N ILE A 317 -30.48 -4.77 9.26
CA ILE A 317 -30.63 -4.62 7.80
C ILE A 317 -30.65 -3.14 7.38
N LEU A 318 -30.00 -2.80 6.27
CA LEU A 318 -29.93 -1.43 5.76
C LEU A 318 -31.24 -0.98 5.11
N PRO A 319 -31.53 0.33 5.01
CA PRO A 319 -32.85 0.86 4.58
C PRO A 319 -33.42 0.32 3.26
N GLU A 320 -32.57 -0.03 2.29
CA GLU A 320 -32.99 -0.52 0.97
C GLU A 320 -33.01 -2.06 0.86
N HIS A 321 -32.76 -2.78 1.96
CA HIS A 321 -32.60 -4.24 1.94
C HIS A 321 -33.86 -4.96 1.42
N VAL A 322 -35.01 -4.76 2.06
CA VAL A 322 -36.26 -5.45 1.68
C VAL A 322 -36.71 -5.04 0.27
N LYS A 323 -36.58 -3.75 -0.06
CA LYS A 323 -36.95 -3.25 -1.40
C LYS A 323 -36.06 -3.85 -2.49
N GLY A 324 -34.74 -3.87 -2.30
CA GLY A 324 -33.80 -4.42 -3.27
C GLY A 324 -34.03 -5.91 -3.54
N LEU A 325 -34.35 -6.68 -2.50
CA LEU A 325 -34.72 -8.09 -2.65
C LEU A 325 -36.09 -8.25 -3.34
N MET A 326 -37.07 -7.41 -2.98
CA MET A 326 -38.40 -7.42 -3.59
C MET A 326 -38.37 -7.06 -5.08
N ASP A 327 -37.56 -6.11 -5.52
CA ASP A 327 -37.47 -5.71 -6.94
C ASP A 327 -37.09 -6.91 -7.83
N VAL A 328 -36.27 -7.83 -7.32
CA VAL A 328 -35.94 -9.09 -7.99
C VAL A 328 -37.10 -10.10 -7.86
N LEU A 329 -37.68 -10.27 -6.68
CA LEU A 329 -38.75 -11.25 -6.45
C LEU A 329 -40.08 -10.92 -7.15
N LEU A 330 -40.34 -9.65 -7.45
CA LEU A 330 -41.52 -9.21 -8.20
C LEU A 330 -41.38 -9.50 -9.70
N THR A 331 -40.15 -9.55 -10.20
CA THR A 331 -39.86 -9.85 -11.61
C THR A 331 -39.53 -11.32 -11.84
N ALA A 332 -39.17 -12.06 -10.78
CA ALA A 332 -38.87 -13.48 -10.79
C ALA A 332 -40.09 -14.37 -10.45
N GLY A 333 -39.98 -15.68 -10.72
CA GLY A 333 -41.01 -16.67 -10.40
C GLY A 333 -41.12 -16.96 -8.90
N THR A 334 -42.18 -17.69 -8.50
CA THR A 334 -42.39 -18.13 -7.10
C THR A 334 -41.40 -19.22 -6.65
N ASP A 335 -40.54 -19.67 -7.54
CA ASP A 335 -39.45 -20.62 -7.36
C ASP A 335 -38.08 -19.93 -7.16
N THR A 336 -38.06 -18.60 -6.97
CA THR A 336 -36.83 -17.83 -6.81
C THR A 336 -36.69 -17.32 -5.37
N VAL A 337 -35.51 -17.50 -4.79
CA VAL A 337 -35.07 -16.94 -3.51
C VAL A 337 -34.10 -15.79 -3.80
N ALA A 338 -34.36 -14.60 -3.27
CA ALA A 338 -33.47 -13.46 -3.45
C ALA A 338 -32.59 -13.28 -2.22
N TYR A 339 -31.32 -12.94 -2.43
CA TYR A 339 -30.40 -12.68 -1.35
C TYR A 339 -29.42 -11.56 -1.69
N ALA A 340 -28.99 -10.82 -0.68
CA ALA A 340 -28.01 -9.74 -0.78
C ALA A 340 -26.75 -10.11 -0.01
N GLY A 341 -25.68 -9.34 -0.18
CA GLY A 341 -24.47 -9.53 0.59
C GLY A 341 -24.56 -8.94 2.00
N ALA A 342 -23.77 -9.51 2.91
CA ALA A 342 -23.73 -9.13 4.32
C ALA A 342 -22.33 -8.75 4.79
N GLN A 343 -22.25 -7.76 5.68
CA GLN A 343 -21.03 -7.35 6.36
C GLN A 343 -21.00 -7.89 7.79
N GLY A 344 -19.97 -8.64 8.12
CA GLY A 344 -19.66 -9.10 9.48
C GLY A 344 -18.96 -8.01 10.28
N LEU A 345 -19.62 -7.41 11.26
CA LEU A 345 -19.08 -6.35 12.14
C LEU A 345 -18.93 -6.86 13.57
N SER A 346 -17.96 -6.36 14.35
CA SER A 346 -17.93 -6.61 15.80
C SER A 346 -18.58 -5.46 16.57
N ARG A 347 -19.45 -5.77 17.54
CA ARG A 347 -19.98 -4.78 18.50
C ARG A 347 -18.95 -4.43 19.59
N ALA A 348 -17.96 -5.30 19.83
CA ALA A 348 -16.97 -5.17 20.90
C ALA A 348 -15.70 -4.39 20.48
N GLU A 349 -15.36 -4.37 19.19
CA GLU A 349 -14.10 -3.77 18.68
C GLU A 349 -14.29 -2.38 18.02
N GLY A 350 -15.30 -1.62 18.46
CA GLY A 350 -15.64 -0.28 17.96
C GLY A 350 -16.61 -0.28 16.76
N PRO A 351 -17.37 0.81 16.55
CA PRO A 351 -18.41 0.84 15.51
C PRO A 351 -17.80 0.80 14.10
N ASN A 352 -18.20 -0.19 13.28
CA ASN A 352 -17.94 -0.34 11.83
C ASN A 352 -16.62 -1.00 11.38
N ARG A 353 -15.90 -1.77 12.22
CA ARG A 353 -14.82 -2.63 11.70
C ARG A 353 -15.41 -3.84 10.97
N VAL A 354 -15.21 -3.91 9.65
CA VAL A 354 -15.57 -5.09 8.84
C VAL A 354 -14.58 -6.22 9.13
N LEU A 355 -15.07 -7.26 9.79
CA LEU A 355 -14.31 -8.48 10.10
C LEU A 355 -14.46 -9.55 9.01
N LYS A 356 -15.62 -9.61 8.36
CA LYS A 356 -15.93 -10.60 7.32
C LYS A 356 -16.91 -10.04 6.30
N VAL A 357 -16.83 -10.50 5.05
CA VAL A 357 -17.80 -10.15 4.00
C VAL A 357 -18.42 -11.43 3.44
N PHE A 358 -19.73 -11.45 3.32
CA PHE A 358 -20.51 -12.52 2.71
C PHE A 358 -21.10 -11.98 1.40
N ALA A 359 -20.48 -12.28 0.26
CA ALA A 359 -20.84 -11.70 -1.05
C ALA A 359 -20.77 -12.76 -2.17
N GLU A 360 -21.21 -13.99 -1.88
CA GLU A 360 -21.16 -15.09 -2.86
C GLU A 360 -22.17 -14.85 -3.99
N SER A 361 -21.69 -14.56 -5.19
CA SER A 361 -22.54 -14.17 -6.32
C SER A 361 -23.26 -15.35 -6.98
N GLN A 362 -22.84 -16.58 -6.69
CA GLN A 362 -23.45 -17.81 -7.20
C GLN A 362 -23.70 -18.82 -6.08
N VAL A 363 -24.89 -18.73 -5.47
CA VAL A 363 -25.35 -19.75 -4.52
C VAL A 363 -26.14 -20.83 -5.26
N THR A 364 -25.63 -22.06 -5.19
CA THR A 364 -26.28 -23.27 -5.72
C THR A 364 -26.34 -24.34 -4.63
N PHE A 365 -27.13 -25.40 -4.82
CA PHE A 365 -27.16 -26.55 -3.91
C PHE A 365 -25.75 -27.11 -3.68
N SER A 366 -25.00 -27.37 -4.76
CA SER A 366 -23.61 -27.85 -4.69
C SER A 366 -22.70 -26.93 -3.89
N ARG A 367 -22.85 -25.60 -4.05
CA ARG A 367 -22.06 -24.61 -3.32
C ARG A 367 -22.39 -24.58 -1.83
N LEU A 368 -23.67 -24.71 -1.47
CA LEU A 368 -24.13 -24.71 -0.08
C LEU A 368 -23.71 -25.99 0.65
N VAL A 369 -23.65 -27.14 -0.01
CA VAL A 369 -23.17 -28.38 0.64
C VAL A 369 -21.72 -28.24 1.14
N LEU A 370 -20.90 -27.43 0.45
CA LEU A 370 -19.51 -27.17 0.84
C LEU A 370 -19.36 -26.15 1.98
N GLY A 371 -20.40 -25.38 2.30
CA GLY A 371 -20.37 -24.45 3.43
C GLY A 371 -21.53 -23.46 3.46
N ASN A 372 -21.93 -23.03 4.67
CA ASN A 372 -22.89 -21.96 4.86
C ASN A 372 -22.29 -20.61 4.45
N VAL A 373 -22.87 -19.97 3.44
CA VAL A 373 -22.43 -18.67 2.90
C VAL A 373 -23.48 -17.57 3.03
N LEU A 374 -24.64 -17.89 3.63
CA LEU A 374 -25.77 -16.98 3.74
C LEU A 374 -26.16 -16.76 5.20
N PRO A 375 -25.86 -15.58 5.77
CA PRO A 375 -26.49 -15.16 7.02
C PRO A 375 -28.01 -15.15 6.86
N ILE A 376 -28.74 -15.61 7.89
CA ILE A 376 -30.18 -15.85 7.78
C ILE A 376 -30.98 -14.60 7.37
N HIS A 377 -30.52 -13.42 7.79
CA HIS A 377 -31.18 -12.13 7.57
C HIS A 377 -30.84 -11.49 6.22
N SER A 378 -29.98 -12.11 5.39
CA SER A 378 -29.64 -11.58 4.07
C SER A 378 -30.56 -12.08 2.95
N VAL A 379 -31.58 -12.88 3.29
CA VAL A 379 -32.40 -13.66 2.35
C VAL A 379 -33.89 -13.33 2.50
N LEU A 380 -34.59 -13.24 1.36
CA LEU A 380 -36.05 -13.09 1.27
C LEU A 380 -36.60 -14.11 0.27
N PHE A 381 -37.64 -14.86 0.65
CA PHE A 381 -38.17 -15.96 -0.18
C PHE A 381 -39.71 -16.02 -0.22
N PRO A 382 -40.31 -16.62 -1.27
CA PRO A 382 -41.75 -16.81 -1.36
C PRO A 382 -42.30 -17.81 -0.34
N ALA A 383 -43.38 -17.43 0.36
CA ALA A 383 -44.03 -18.30 1.34
C ALA A 383 -44.55 -19.63 0.74
N ALA A 384 -44.89 -19.64 -0.56
CA ALA A 384 -45.35 -20.83 -1.27
C ALA A 384 -44.32 -21.98 -1.27
N LEU A 385 -43.01 -21.68 -1.11
CA LEU A 385 -41.98 -22.73 -1.01
C LEU A 385 -42.19 -23.62 0.23
N LEU A 386 -42.81 -23.10 1.28
CA LEU A 386 -43.10 -23.83 2.52
C LEU A 386 -44.15 -24.94 2.34
N GLU A 387 -44.94 -24.91 1.25
CA GLU A 387 -45.91 -25.97 0.92
C GLU A 387 -45.21 -27.30 0.55
N ASN A 388 -43.93 -27.24 0.19
CA ASN A 388 -43.09 -28.42 -0.09
C ASN A 388 -42.56 -29.10 1.19
N GLY A 389 -43.09 -28.74 2.36
CA GLY A 389 -42.69 -29.33 3.64
C GLY A 389 -41.37 -28.79 4.22
N ILE A 390 -40.79 -27.75 3.63
CA ILE A 390 -39.53 -27.14 4.09
C ILE A 390 -39.74 -26.49 5.46
N ARG A 391 -38.99 -26.93 6.47
CA ARG A 391 -39.02 -26.40 7.85
C ARG A 391 -37.63 -26.46 8.46
N PHE A 392 -37.41 -25.65 9.50
CA PHE A 392 -36.20 -25.77 10.31
C PHE A 392 -36.23 -27.11 11.07
N ASP A 393 -35.13 -27.85 11.03
CA ASP A 393 -35.02 -29.11 11.76
C ASP A 393 -34.86 -28.84 13.26
N GLU A 394 -35.86 -29.22 14.05
CA GLU A 394 -35.88 -28.98 15.50
C GLU A 394 -34.87 -29.84 16.28
N ALA A 395 -34.22 -30.81 15.62
CA ALA A 395 -33.11 -31.57 16.19
C ALA A 395 -31.74 -30.88 16.03
N LEU A 396 -31.66 -29.78 15.27
CA LEU A 396 -30.45 -28.98 15.10
C LEU A 396 -30.54 -27.72 15.96
N ASP A 397 -29.61 -27.60 16.91
CA ASP A 397 -29.47 -26.42 17.77
C ASP A 397 -28.52 -25.35 17.18
N CYS A 398 -27.73 -25.73 16.16
CA CYS A 398 -26.80 -24.88 15.42
C CYS A 398 -26.77 -25.33 13.95
N TYR A 399 -26.56 -24.37 13.04
CA TYR A 399 -26.62 -24.56 11.58
C TYR A 399 -28.00 -25.01 11.07
N GLU A 400 -29.07 -24.69 11.81
CA GLU A 400 -30.45 -24.93 11.42
C GLU A 400 -30.85 -24.13 10.17
N ASP A 401 -30.27 -22.94 10.02
CA ASP A 401 -30.40 -22.07 8.85
C ASP A 401 -29.73 -22.68 7.61
N TRP A 402 -28.55 -23.28 7.79
CA TRP A 402 -27.84 -23.96 6.72
C TRP A 402 -28.63 -25.17 6.19
N ASP A 403 -29.18 -25.99 7.08
CA ASP A 403 -30.08 -27.08 6.70
C ASP A 403 -31.30 -26.57 5.91
N PHE A 404 -31.90 -25.47 6.38
CA PHE A 404 -33.06 -24.85 5.74
C PHE A 404 -32.74 -24.35 4.32
N TRP A 405 -31.58 -23.71 4.12
CA TRP A 405 -31.13 -23.29 2.79
C TRP A 405 -30.82 -24.47 1.86
N LEU A 406 -30.28 -25.58 2.38
CA LEU A 406 -30.07 -26.80 1.61
C LEU A 406 -31.39 -27.43 1.16
N GLN A 407 -32.42 -27.44 2.01
CA GLN A 407 -33.77 -27.88 1.63
C GLN A 407 -34.35 -27.00 0.51
N MET A 408 -34.20 -25.67 0.61
CA MET A 408 -34.70 -24.74 -0.42
C MET A 408 -33.94 -24.84 -1.74
N ALA A 409 -32.61 -24.96 -1.71
CA ALA A 409 -31.78 -24.96 -2.91
C ALA A 409 -32.02 -26.18 -3.82
N ARG A 410 -32.71 -27.22 -3.33
CA ARG A 410 -33.17 -28.35 -4.13
C ARG A 410 -34.35 -28.02 -5.04
N ILE A 411 -35.16 -27.03 -4.67
CA ILE A 411 -36.43 -26.73 -5.36
C ILE A 411 -36.56 -25.29 -5.82
N ALA A 412 -35.63 -24.42 -5.43
CA ALA A 412 -35.66 -22.99 -5.73
C ALA A 412 -34.29 -22.47 -6.18
N ARG A 413 -34.32 -21.48 -7.07
CA ARG A 413 -33.13 -20.81 -7.59
C ARG A 413 -32.77 -19.62 -6.70
N PHE A 414 -31.54 -19.58 -6.22
CA PHE A 414 -31.01 -18.44 -5.48
C PHE A 414 -30.51 -17.38 -6.46
N GLN A 415 -30.95 -16.13 -6.30
CA GLN A 415 -30.54 -15.01 -7.12
C GLN A 415 -29.91 -13.91 -6.27
N PHE A 416 -28.65 -13.60 -6.59
CA PHE A 416 -27.89 -12.55 -5.92
C PHE A 416 -28.34 -11.17 -6.36
N VAL A 417 -28.52 -10.27 -5.38
CA VAL A 417 -28.66 -8.83 -5.56
C VAL A 417 -27.32 -8.20 -5.20
N ASP A 418 -26.65 -7.56 -6.18
CA ASP A 418 -25.31 -6.98 -6.03
C ASP A 418 -25.31 -5.71 -5.17
N GLN A 419 -25.66 -5.88 -3.89
CA GLN A 419 -25.74 -4.87 -2.85
C GLN A 419 -25.30 -5.48 -1.51
N MET A 420 -24.59 -4.70 -0.69
CA MET A 420 -24.23 -5.06 0.69
C MET A 420 -25.22 -4.40 1.65
N THR A 421 -26.33 -5.07 1.94
CA THR A 421 -27.45 -4.46 2.69
C THR A 421 -27.82 -5.20 3.97
N ALA A 422 -27.12 -6.29 4.29
CA ALA A 422 -27.26 -7.01 5.55
C ALA A 422 -26.05 -6.75 6.47
N ILE A 423 -26.28 -6.63 7.78
CA ILE A 423 -25.24 -6.45 8.79
C ILE A 423 -25.34 -7.60 9.79
N TYR A 424 -24.29 -8.41 9.81
CA TYR A 424 -24.13 -9.53 10.72
C TYR A 424 -23.19 -9.14 11.86
N TYR A 425 -23.66 -9.06 13.10
CA TYR A 425 -22.82 -8.69 14.22
C TYR A 425 -22.11 -9.92 14.82
N LEU A 426 -20.86 -10.13 14.41
CA LEU A 426 -19.98 -11.19 14.88
C LEU A 426 -19.60 -10.97 16.36
N GLY A 427 -19.95 -11.93 17.22
CA GLY A 427 -19.66 -11.87 18.65
C GLY A 427 -20.77 -11.23 19.50
N GLY A 428 -22.02 -11.23 19.03
CA GLY A 428 -23.18 -10.93 19.88
C GLY A 428 -23.33 -11.94 21.03
N GLU A 429 -24.25 -11.69 21.96
CA GLU A 429 -24.56 -12.57 23.11
C GLU A 429 -25.20 -13.92 22.70
N SER A 430 -25.13 -14.29 21.42
CA SER A 430 -25.52 -15.60 20.90
C SER A 430 -24.33 -16.57 20.94
N ASP A 431 -24.53 -17.73 21.59
CA ASP A 431 -23.54 -18.80 21.85
C ASP A 431 -22.94 -19.48 20.60
N VAL A 432 -23.04 -18.86 19.41
CA VAL A 432 -22.67 -19.47 18.12
C VAL A 432 -21.95 -18.51 17.17
N SER A 433 -21.24 -17.52 17.72
CA SER A 433 -20.30 -16.71 16.95
C SER A 433 -19.10 -17.57 16.51
N PRO A 434 -18.63 -17.48 15.25
CA PRO A 434 -17.42 -18.18 14.81
C PRO A 434 -16.14 -17.72 15.53
N MET A 435 -16.22 -16.66 16.35
CA MET A 435 -15.11 -16.18 17.19
C MET A 435 -15.09 -16.76 18.61
N GLN A 436 -16.13 -17.49 19.02
CA GLN A 436 -16.12 -18.30 20.24
C GLN A 436 -16.96 -19.57 20.08
N PRO A 437 -16.34 -20.68 19.69
CA PRO A 437 -16.87 -21.98 20.03
C PRO A 437 -15.89 -22.76 20.88
N GLU A 438 -16.41 -23.46 21.89
CA GLU A 438 -15.82 -24.74 22.26
C GLU A 438 -15.73 -25.56 20.96
N GLU A 439 -14.52 -25.75 20.39
CA GLU A 439 -14.31 -26.36 19.06
C GLU A 439 -15.09 -27.67 18.87
N LYS A 440 -15.37 -28.37 19.98
CA LYS A 440 -16.14 -29.60 20.05
C LYS A 440 -17.63 -29.42 19.67
N ALA A 441 -18.32 -28.40 20.18
CA ALA A 441 -19.76 -28.20 19.94
C ALA A 441 -20.08 -27.84 18.48
N VAL A 442 -19.24 -27.01 17.86
CA VAL A 442 -19.35 -26.67 16.43
C VAL A 442 -19.06 -27.88 15.53
N LEU A 443 -18.09 -28.71 15.90
CA LEU A 443 -17.78 -29.92 15.18
C LEU A 443 -18.92 -30.95 15.29
N GLU A 444 -19.50 -31.13 16.48
CA GLU A 444 -20.65 -32.01 16.71
C GLU A 444 -21.90 -31.56 15.91
N ALA A 445 -22.18 -30.25 15.87
CA ALA A 445 -23.28 -29.70 15.06
C ALA A 445 -23.06 -29.93 13.55
N LYS A 446 -21.84 -29.72 13.04
CA LYS A 446 -21.50 -30.04 11.64
C LYS A 446 -21.63 -31.53 11.35
N HIS A 447 -21.18 -32.40 12.26
CA HIS A 447 -21.34 -33.84 12.11
C HIS A 447 -22.81 -34.25 12.06
N ALA A 448 -23.68 -33.67 12.88
CA ALA A 448 -25.11 -33.93 12.84
C ALA A 448 -25.74 -33.52 11.50
N LEU A 449 -25.42 -32.32 11.01
CA LEU A 449 -25.87 -31.84 9.70
C LEU A 449 -25.39 -32.74 8.56
N PHE A 450 -24.09 -33.04 8.48
CA PHE A 450 -23.55 -33.90 7.44
C PHE A 450 -24.08 -35.33 7.55
N ALA A 451 -24.25 -35.89 8.75
CA ALA A 451 -24.83 -37.22 8.93
C ALA A 451 -26.27 -37.31 8.37
N LYS A 452 -27.05 -36.24 8.48
CA LYS A 452 -28.36 -36.12 7.83
C LYS A 452 -28.22 -36.06 6.31
N TRP A 453 -27.44 -35.11 5.79
CA TRP A 453 -27.37 -34.88 4.34
C TRP A 453 -26.63 -35.98 3.57
N CYS A 454 -25.62 -36.62 4.13
CA CYS A 454 -24.96 -37.78 3.52
C CYS A 454 -25.93 -38.94 3.24
N ARG A 455 -27.02 -39.08 4.01
CA ARG A 455 -28.07 -40.09 3.76
C ARG A 455 -29.09 -39.65 2.71
N LEU A 456 -29.21 -38.35 2.48
CA LEU A 456 -30.20 -37.73 1.58
C LEU A 456 -29.65 -37.38 0.21
N LEU A 457 -28.32 -37.30 0.04
CA LEU A 457 -27.67 -36.95 -1.21
C LEU A 457 -27.82 -38.07 -2.25
N THR A 458 -28.27 -37.72 -3.45
CA THR A 458 -28.32 -38.65 -4.59
C THR A 458 -26.96 -38.74 -5.29
N PRO A 459 -26.68 -39.81 -6.06
CA PRO A 459 -25.46 -39.89 -6.86
C PRO A 459 -25.27 -38.73 -7.84
N GLU A 460 -26.37 -38.20 -8.41
CA GLU A 460 -26.34 -37.05 -9.32
C GLU A 460 -25.95 -35.76 -8.58
N GLU A 461 -26.51 -35.53 -7.40
CA GLU A 461 -26.13 -34.40 -6.54
C GLU A 461 -24.67 -34.49 -6.09
N MET A 462 -24.18 -35.68 -5.75
CA MET A 462 -22.76 -35.90 -5.45
C MET A 462 -21.87 -35.60 -6.66
N GLY A 463 -22.29 -35.99 -7.87
CA GLY A 463 -21.64 -35.60 -9.12
C GLY A 463 -21.60 -34.08 -9.29
N GLY A 464 -22.72 -33.39 -9.10
CA GLY A 464 -22.80 -31.94 -9.18
C GLY A 464 -21.96 -31.19 -8.14
N ILE A 465 -21.75 -31.76 -6.94
CA ILE A 465 -20.83 -31.23 -5.93
C ILE A 465 -19.38 -31.39 -6.38
N ALA A 466 -19.03 -32.58 -6.89
CA ALA A 466 -17.69 -32.86 -7.41
C ALA A 466 -17.36 -31.96 -8.62
N ASP A 467 -18.30 -31.77 -9.53
CA ASP A 467 -18.15 -30.91 -10.70
C ASP A 467 -17.99 -29.44 -10.29
N PHE A 468 -18.79 -28.95 -9.34
CA PHE A 468 -18.65 -27.58 -8.82
C PHE A 468 -17.27 -27.36 -8.17
N HIS A 469 -16.81 -28.31 -7.35
CA HIS A 469 -15.49 -28.26 -6.74
C HIS A 469 -14.38 -28.30 -7.81
N HIS A 470 -14.53 -29.15 -8.82
CA HIS A 470 -13.60 -29.27 -9.95
C HIS A 470 -13.54 -27.97 -10.77
N GLN A 471 -14.70 -27.38 -11.12
CA GLN A 471 -14.79 -26.12 -11.85
C GLN A 471 -14.20 -24.95 -11.06
N THR A 472 -14.44 -24.91 -9.74
CA THR A 472 -13.88 -23.88 -8.85
C THR A 472 -12.36 -23.96 -8.80
N LEU A 473 -11.81 -25.17 -8.61
CA LEU A 473 -10.37 -25.40 -8.65
C LEU A 473 -9.78 -25.03 -10.02
N HIS A 474 -10.42 -25.44 -11.12
CA HIS A 474 -9.99 -25.06 -12.48
C HIS A 474 -10.02 -23.56 -12.71
N GLY A 475 -11.04 -22.85 -12.22
CA GLY A 475 -11.13 -21.39 -12.29
C GLY A 475 -10.02 -20.69 -11.50
N MET A 476 -9.70 -21.21 -10.31
CA MET A 476 -8.58 -20.72 -9.49
C MET A 476 -7.23 -20.98 -10.19
N THR A 477 -7.03 -22.18 -10.75
CA THR A 477 -5.82 -22.53 -11.50
C THR A 477 -5.68 -21.69 -12.77
N ALA A 478 -6.76 -21.48 -13.54
CA ALA A 478 -6.75 -20.63 -14.73
C ALA A 478 -6.42 -19.17 -14.38
N ARG A 479 -6.96 -18.65 -13.27
CA ARG A 479 -6.63 -17.31 -12.77
C ARG A 479 -5.18 -17.20 -12.30
N SER A 480 -4.67 -18.22 -11.63
CA SER A 480 -3.26 -18.30 -11.23
C SER A 480 -2.33 -18.31 -12.45
N ASN A 481 -2.66 -19.11 -13.47
CA ASN A 481 -1.89 -19.21 -14.71
C ASN A 481 -1.92 -17.90 -15.52
N TRP A 482 -3.06 -17.22 -15.53
CA TRP A 482 -3.19 -15.90 -16.17
C TRP A 482 -2.29 -14.86 -15.47
N LEU A 483 -2.33 -14.82 -14.13
CA LEU A 483 -1.45 -13.95 -13.35
C LEU A 483 0.04 -14.29 -13.53
N GLU A 484 0.38 -15.57 -13.63
CA GLU A 484 1.76 -15.99 -13.93
C GLU A 484 2.21 -15.61 -15.34
N THR A 485 1.32 -15.68 -16.33
CA THR A 485 1.60 -15.24 -17.70
C THR A 485 1.85 -13.74 -17.75
N GLU A 486 0.98 -12.95 -17.10
CA GLU A 486 1.13 -11.50 -16.99
C GLU A 486 2.44 -11.14 -16.26
N LEU A 487 2.77 -11.83 -15.16
CA LEU A 487 4.02 -11.66 -14.43
C LEU A 487 5.25 -11.98 -15.31
N ASN A 488 5.17 -12.99 -16.17
CA ASN A 488 6.25 -13.35 -17.07
C ASN A 488 6.43 -12.33 -18.20
N GLU A 489 5.34 -11.80 -18.76
CA GLU A 489 5.39 -10.70 -19.75
C GLU A 489 6.07 -9.46 -19.16
N TYR A 490 5.73 -9.11 -17.91
CA TYR A 490 6.40 -8.02 -17.19
C TYR A 490 7.90 -8.31 -16.95
N ARG A 491 8.27 -9.54 -16.59
CA ARG A 491 9.68 -9.94 -16.42
C ARG A 491 10.46 -9.86 -17.72
N THR A 492 9.89 -10.29 -18.85
CA THR A 492 10.51 -10.19 -20.17
C THR A 492 10.70 -8.74 -20.59
N ALA A 493 9.67 -7.89 -20.44
CA ALA A 493 9.77 -6.46 -20.74
C ALA A 493 10.84 -5.76 -19.88
N LEU A 494 10.95 -6.14 -18.59
CA LEU A 494 11.98 -5.62 -17.70
C LEU A 494 13.40 -6.05 -18.15
N GLN A 495 13.55 -7.28 -18.62
CA GLN A 495 14.82 -7.80 -19.11
C GLN A 495 15.25 -7.14 -20.43
N GLU A 496 14.32 -6.89 -21.35
CA GLU A 496 14.57 -6.15 -22.59
C GLU A 496 14.98 -4.69 -22.32
N ASN A 497 14.27 -4.02 -21.42
CA ASN A 497 14.62 -2.67 -20.98
C ASN A 497 16.00 -2.61 -20.33
N ARG A 498 16.37 -3.63 -19.54
CA ARG A 498 17.72 -3.72 -18.94
C ARG A 498 18.81 -3.82 -20.01
N ILE A 499 18.62 -4.67 -21.03
CA ILE A 499 19.58 -4.82 -22.14
C ILE A 499 19.72 -3.50 -22.92
N GLN A 500 18.60 -2.82 -23.21
CA GLN A 500 18.65 -1.52 -23.89
C GLN A 500 19.36 -0.45 -23.08
N LEU A 501 19.18 -0.45 -21.74
CA LEU A 501 19.85 0.48 -20.84
C LEU A 501 21.35 0.22 -20.75
N GLU A 502 21.78 -1.05 -20.70
CA GLU A 502 23.19 -1.45 -20.71
C GLU A 502 23.88 -1.03 -22.02
N ASP A 503 23.22 -1.21 -23.17
CA ASP A 503 23.72 -0.77 -24.47
C ASP A 503 23.79 0.76 -24.61
N ALA A 504 22.82 1.47 -24.04
CA ALA A 504 22.83 2.94 -24.00
C ALA A 504 23.95 3.47 -23.10
N LEU A 505 24.15 2.84 -21.93
CA LEU A 505 25.22 3.20 -20.99
C LEU A 505 26.60 2.98 -21.61
N ARG A 506 26.79 1.85 -22.32
CA ARG A 506 28.04 1.56 -23.02
C ARG A 506 28.34 2.59 -24.10
N ARG A 507 27.34 2.97 -24.91
CA ARG A 507 27.48 4.05 -25.92
C ARG A 507 27.82 5.40 -25.29
N ALA A 508 27.22 5.73 -24.15
CA ALA A 508 27.51 6.96 -23.43
C ALA A 508 28.94 6.98 -22.86
N GLN A 509 29.43 5.85 -22.34
CA GLN A 509 30.81 5.71 -21.87
C GLN A 509 31.83 5.85 -23.01
N GLU A 510 31.59 5.20 -24.15
CA GLU A 510 32.44 5.32 -25.34
C GLU A 510 32.52 6.77 -25.85
N ALA A 511 31.40 7.49 -25.85
CA ALA A 511 31.35 8.91 -26.23
C ALA A 511 32.10 9.82 -25.24
N GLU A 512 32.02 9.56 -23.94
CA GLU A 512 32.73 10.35 -22.92
C GLU A 512 34.25 10.13 -23.00
N VAL A 513 34.71 8.90 -23.27
CA VAL A 513 36.13 8.59 -23.48
C VAL A 513 36.68 9.35 -24.70
N GLN A 514 35.95 9.38 -25.82
CA GLN A 514 36.35 10.15 -27.01
C GLN A 514 36.43 11.65 -26.73
N LYS A 515 35.48 12.18 -25.95
CA LYS A 515 35.46 13.59 -25.55
C LYS A 515 36.64 13.97 -24.67
N LEU A 516 37.01 13.12 -23.70
CA LEU A 516 38.17 13.32 -22.84
C LEU A 516 39.48 13.29 -23.64
N GLN A 517 39.60 12.40 -24.63
CA GLN A 517 40.75 12.36 -25.54
C GLN A 517 40.85 13.66 -26.36
N ALA A 518 39.75 14.17 -26.90
CA ALA A 518 39.74 15.43 -27.65
C ALA A 518 40.10 16.64 -26.78
N GLN A 519 39.64 16.68 -25.53
CA GLN A 519 39.98 17.75 -24.58
C GLN A 519 41.45 17.74 -24.19
N LYS A 520 42.05 16.55 -24.02
CA LYS A 520 43.47 16.41 -23.73
C LYS A 520 44.34 16.97 -24.88
N ILE A 521 44.02 16.62 -26.12
CA ILE A 521 44.71 17.14 -27.31
C ILE A 521 44.61 18.67 -27.36
N HIS A 522 43.43 19.23 -27.12
CA HIS A 522 43.23 20.68 -27.12
C HIS A 522 44.01 21.40 -25.99
N ALA A 523 44.08 20.80 -24.79
CA ALA A 523 44.84 21.35 -23.68
C ALA A 523 46.35 21.41 -23.98
N GLU A 524 46.89 20.38 -24.64
CA GLU A 524 48.28 20.32 -25.08
C GLU A 524 48.58 21.41 -26.14
N GLU A 525 47.67 21.65 -27.09
CA GLU A 525 47.79 22.75 -28.08
C GLU A 525 47.76 24.13 -27.43
N VAL A 526 46.86 24.35 -26.47
CA VAL A 526 46.75 25.62 -25.74
C VAL A 526 48.02 25.90 -24.93
N ALA A 527 48.57 24.88 -24.26
CA ALA A 527 49.83 25.00 -23.52
C ALA A 527 50.99 25.39 -24.46
N HIS A 528 51.07 24.77 -25.64
CA HIS A 528 52.08 25.09 -26.65
C HIS A 528 51.94 26.54 -27.17
N LEU A 529 50.71 27.02 -27.41
CA LEU A 529 50.46 28.40 -27.84
C LEU A 529 50.79 29.43 -26.76
N GLN A 530 50.50 29.13 -25.49
CA GLN A 530 50.85 30.00 -24.37
C GLN A 530 52.37 30.13 -24.21
N GLN A 531 53.13 29.06 -24.43
CA GLN A 531 54.59 29.08 -24.44
C GLN A 531 55.13 30.01 -25.55
N HIS A 532 54.56 29.96 -26.76
CA HIS A 532 54.92 30.87 -27.85
C HIS A 532 54.61 32.34 -27.54
N ILE A 533 53.45 32.60 -26.96
CA ILE A 533 53.03 33.94 -26.56
C ILE A 533 53.98 34.51 -25.49
N ALA A 534 54.36 33.70 -24.49
CA ALA A 534 55.31 34.10 -23.46
C ALA A 534 56.69 34.45 -24.04
N ASN A 535 57.14 33.71 -25.05
CA ASN A 535 58.39 33.99 -25.76
C ASN A 535 58.33 35.33 -26.52
N ILE A 536 57.19 35.67 -27.13
CA ILE A 536 56.99 36.95 -27.81
C ILE A 536 56.97 38.11 -26.80
N PHE A 537 56.28 37.96 -25.66
CA PHE A 537 56.22 39.01 -24.64
C PHE A 537 57.58 39.27 -23.96
N ASN A 538 58.44 38.26 -23.88
CA ASN A 538 59.78 38.39 -23.35
C ASN A 538 60.82 38.88 -24.37
N SER A 539 60.45 38.99 -25.65
CA SER A 539 61.32 39.47 -26.71
C SER A 539 61.68 40.96 -26.57
N TRP A 540 62.87 41.31 -27.05
CA TRP A 540 63.44 42.65 -26.95
C TRP A 540 62.63 43.70 -27.75
N SER A 541 62.06 43.29 -28.88
CA SER A 541 61.21 44.14 -29.73
C SER A 541 59.91 44.57 -29.03
N TRP A 542 59.31 43.68 -28.22
CA TRP A 542 58.11 44.00 -27.46
C TRP A 542 58.40 44.98 -26.31
N LYS A 543 59.59 44.93 -25.72
CA LYS A 543 59.98 45.85 -24.64
C LYS A 543 60.35 47.25 -25.17
N ALA A 544 60.96 47.34 -26.36
CA ALA A 544 61.41 48.61 -26.95
C ALA A 544 60.27 49.51 -27.47
N THR A 545 59.14 48.95 -27.90
CA THR A 545 58.02 49.70 -28.53
C THR A 545 56.99 50.25 -27.52
N ARG A 546 57.29 50.22 -26.23
CA ARG A 546 56.41 50.66 -25.12
C ARG A 546 56.01 52.16 -25.17
N PRO A 547 56.89 53.12 -25.54
CA PRO A 547 56.55 54.54 -25.58
C PRO A 547 55.55 54.90 -26.71
N LEU A 548 55.70 54.27 -27.88
CA LEU A 548 54.82 54.48 -29.04
C LEU A 548 53.37 54.02 -28.79
N ARG A 549 53.19 53.00 -27.94
CA ARG A 549 51.86 52.47 -27.59
C ARG A 549 51.13 53.33 -26.57
N TRP A 550 51.85 54.10 -25.74
CA TRP A 550 51.23 55.06 -24.81
C TRP A 550 50.64 56.26 -25.55
N GLY A 551 51.34 56.79 -26.57
CA GLY A 551 50.85 57.87 -27.44
C GLY A 551 49.59 57.52 -28.24
N ALA A 552 49.44 56.25 -28.65
CA ALA A 552 48.23 55.77 -29.33
C ALA A 552 46.99 55.67 -28.41
N THR A 553 47.19 55.64 -27.09
CA THR A 553 46.11 55.49 -26.11
C THR A 553 45.48 56.84 -25.73
N ALA A 554 46.25 57.93 -25.78
CA ALA A 554 45.75 59.29 -25.51
C ALA A 554 44.88 59.88 -26.65
N ALA A 555 45.08 59.44 -27.90
CA ALA A 555 44.31 59.90 -29.05
C ALA A 555 42.90 59.27 -29.17
N ARG A 556 42.56 58.28 -28.32
CA ARG A 556 41.28 57.54 -28.39
C ARG A 556 40.10 58.21 -27.67
N ASN A 557 40.31 59.29 -26.93
CA ASN A 557 39.26 59.94 -26.12
C ASN A 557 38.51 61.11 -26.79
N SER A 558 38.69 61.35 -28.09
CA SER A 558 37.89 62.38 -28.78
C SER A 558 37.57 61.96 -30.21
N ARG A 559 36.31 61.56 -30.47
CA ARG A 559 35.51 61.89 -31.69
C ARG A 559 34.25 61.02 -31.79
N ALA A 560 33.14 61.58 -31.31
CA ALA A 560 31.78 61.12 -31.59
C ALA A 560 31.27 61.53 -32.99
N GLY A 561 32.03 62.31 -33.77
CA GLY A 561 31.62 62.78 -35.11
C GLY A 561 32.07 61.90 -36.29
N LEU A 562 32.90 60.89 -36.09
CA LEU A 562 33.51 60.12 -37.20
C LEU A 562 32.72 58.83 -37.54
N VAL A 563 31.83 58.40 -36.65
CA VAL A 563 31.06 57.14 -36.78
C VAL A 563 29.90 57.27 -37.77
N GLN A 564 29.35 58.48 -37.97
CA GLN A 564 28.23 58.70 -38.89
C GLN A 564 28.67 58.70 -40.36
N THR A 565 29.85 59.23 -40.66
CA THR A 565 30.44 59.21 -42.01
C THR A 565 30.90 57.81 -42.41
N LEU A 566 31.39 57.01 -41.44
CA LEU A 566 31.80 55.62 -41.69
C LEU A 566 30.62 54.66 -41.88
N LYS A 567 29.48 54.87 -41.20
CA LYS A 567 28.25 54.07 -41.43
C LYS A 567 27.71 54.23 -42.86
N TYR A 568 27.80 55.43 -43.42
CA TYR A 568 27.37 55.71 -44.79
C TYR A 568 28.21 54.94 -45.83
N PHE A 569 29.54 54.89 -45.67
CA PHE A 569 30.43 54.11 -46.55
C PHE A 569 30.37 52.59 -46.31
N TYR A 570 30.15 52.14 -45.06
CA TYR A 570 30.10 50.72 -44.70
C TYR A 570 28.84 50.01 -45.25
N SER A 571 27.74 50.74 -45.47
CA SER A 571 26.49 50.19 -46.03
C SER A 571 26.54 49.87 -47.53
N ARG A 572 27.59 50.31 -48.25
CA ARG A 572 27.70 50.20 -49.72
C ARG A 572 28.84 49.31 -50.23
N LEU A 573 29.59 48.64 -49.34
CA LEU A 573 30.64 47.69 -49.75
C LEU A 573 30.10 46.25 -49.81
N PRO A 574 30.42 45.47 -50.86
CA PRO A 574 29.88 44.13 -51.05
C PRO A 574 30.71 43.13 -50.24
N LEU A 575 30.32 42.89 -48.99
CA LEU A 575 30.93 41.86 -48.13
C LEU A 575 29.93 40.73 -47.87
N THR A 576 30.42 39.49 -47.86
CA THR A 576 29.63 38.27 -47.65
C THR A 576 29.23 38.09 -46.17
N LEU A 577 28.19 37.30 -45.91
CA LEU A 577 27.56 37.12 -44.59
C LEU A 577 28.55 36.64 -43.51
N ASP A 578 29.50 35.79 -43.86
CA ASP A 578 30.49 35.24 -42.92
C ASP A 578 31.48 36.30 -42.42
N GLN A 579 31.80 37.30 -43.26
CA GLN A 579 32.69 38.39 -42.90
C GLN A 579 32.03 39.39 -41.93
N ARG A 580 30.69 39.53 -41.99
CA ARG A 580 29.93 40.33 -40.99
C ARG A 580 29.80 39.60 -39.65
N ALA A 581 29.72 38.27 -39.65
CA ALA A 581 29.64 37.46 -38.43
C ALA A 581 30.96 37.45 -37.65
N ALA A 582 32.11 37.41 -38.33
CA ALA A 582 33.44 37.43 -37.71
C ALA A 582 33.70 38.72 -36.90
N VAL A 583 33.31 39.89 -37.43
CA VAL A 583 33.51 41.18 -36.75
C VAL A 583 32.61 41.32 -35.52
N ARG A 584 31.40 40.75 -35.56
CA ARG A 584 30.47 40.72 -34.42
C ARG A 584 30.98 39.83 -33.28
N SER A 585 31.67 38.73 -33.60
CA SER A 585 32.23 37.80 -32.61
C SER A 585 33.43 38.36 -31.84
N PHE A 586 34.16 39.32 -32.42
CA PHE A 586 35.31 39.96 -31.78
C PHE A 586 34.90 41.02 -30.74
N TYR A 587 33.74 41.67 -30.93
CA TYR A 587 33.27 42.76 -30.06
C TYR A 587 32.77 42.26 -28.70
N TYR A 588 32.22 41.03 -28.62
CA TYR A 588 31.67 40.46 -27.38
C TYR A 588 32.65 39.64 -26.55
N ARG A 589 33.88 39.41 -27.03
CA ARG A 589 34.81 38.47 -26.40
C ARG A 589 35.79 39.10 -25.40
N HIS A 590 35.78 40.42 -25.21
CA HIS A 590 36.73 41.10 -24.32
C HIS A 590 36.05 42.08 -23.35
N ARG A 591 35.59 41.56 -22.20
CA ARG A 591 35.50 42.35 -20.96
C ARG A 591 36.04 41.51 -19.78
N PRO A 592 37.20 41.86 -19.20
CA PRO A 592 37.72 41.18 -18.01
C PRO A 592 37.18 41.82 -16.72
N LEU A 593 36.76 40.99 -15.77
CA LEU A 593 36.55 41.38 -14.36
C LEU A 593 37.90 41.50 -13.65
N SER A 594 38.11 42.65 -13.02
CA SER A 594 39.36 43.07 -12.39
C SER A 594 39.56 42.46 -10.99
N LYS A 595 40.82 42.14 -10.68
CA LYS A 595 41.33 41.95 -9.32
C LYS A 595 41.49 43.30 -8.62
N HIS A 596 40.98 43.44 -7.40
CA HIS A 596 41.48 44.42 -6.42
C HIS A 596 41.68 43.75 -5.05
N LYS A 597 42.89 43.94 -4.50
CA LYS A 597 43.21 43.83 -3.07
C LYS A 597 43.42 45.26 -2.56
N GLY A 598 42.88 45.56 -1.37
CA GLY A 598 43.31 46.68 -0.53
C GLY A 598 42.20 47.68 -0.18
N GLY A 599 41.56 47.50 0.97
CA GLY A 599 40.65 48.47 1.60
C GLY A 599 39.55 47.81 2.42
N MET A 600 39.70 47.78 3.75
CA MET A 600 38.59 47.58 4.70
C MET A 600 38.02 48.95 5.10
N PRO A 601 36.76 49.07 5.56
CA PRO A 601 35.55 48.28 5.32
C PRO A 601 34.53 49.12 4.49
N ILE A 602 33.59 48.52 3.77
CA ILE A 602 32.18 48.33 4.15
C ILE A 602 31.62 47.32 3.13
N LYS A 603 31.09 46.18 3.56
CA LYS A 603 30.51 45.17 2.66
C LYS A 603 29.01 45.41 2.45
N PRO A 604 28.54 45.52 1.20
CA PRO A 604 27.21 45.07 0.82
C PRO A 604 27.26 43.54 0.64
N SER A 605 26.35 42.82 1.29
CA SER A 605 26.17 41.37 1.20
C SER A 605 25.58 40.98 -0.18
N ASN A 606 26.25 40.07 -0.91
CA ASN A 606 25.63 39.38 -2.04
C ASN A 606 24.73 38.25 -1.47
N PRO A 607 23.40 38.29 -1.68
CA PRO A 607 22.46 37.36 -1.05
C PRO A 607 22.59 35.89 -1.52
N PHE A 608 23.21 35.62 -2.68
CA PHE A 608 23.28 34.27 -3.27
C PHE A 608 24.71 33.70 -3.32
N SER A 609 25.50 33.89 -2.27
CA SER A 609 26.84 33.28 -2.21
C SER A 609 26.73 31.73 -2.23
N PRO A 610 27.70 31.00 -2.82
CA PRO A 610 27.70 29.54 -2.83
C PRO A 610 27.57 29.00 -1.40
N CYS A 611 26.84 27.89 -1.23
CA CYS A 611 26.73 27.23 0.06
C CYS A 611 28.10 26.69 0.48
N THR A 612 28.77 27.40 1.37
CA THR A 612 30.04 26.98 1.99
C THR A 612 29.73 26.30 3.33
N ALA A 613 30.65 25.51 3.87
CA ALA A 613 30.49 24.92 5.21
C ALA A 613 30.09 25.98 6.27
N ARG A 614 30.68 27.19 6.19
CA ARG A 614 30.34 28.32 7.05
C ARG A 614 28.94 28.90 6.81
N ALA A 615 28.44 28.85 5.57
CA ALA A 615 27.07 29.27 5.25
C ALA A 615 26.03 28.25 5.77
N MET A 616 26.37 26.95 5.80
CA MET A 616 25.52 25.92 6.42
C MET A 616 25.45 26.06 7.94
N GLU A 617 26.53 26.49 8.60
CA GLU A 617 26.55 26.71 10.06
C GLU A 617 25.77 27.94 10.52
N THR A 618 25.62 28.96 9.66
CA THR A 618 25.04 30.27 10.03
C THR A 618 23.62 30.49 9.49
N ALA A 619 23.11 29.56 8.69
CA ALA A 619 21.75 29.65 8.15
C ALA A 619 20.70 29.43 9.25
N PRO A 620 19.54 30.12 9.19
CA PRO A 620 18.47 29.91 10.16
C PRO A 620 17.93 28.47 10.14
N PHE A 621 17.78 27.89 8.94
CA PHE A 621 17.38 26.49 8.75
C PHE A 621 18.21 25.84 7.65
N LYS A 622 18.47 24.55 7.80
CA LYS A 622 19.03 23.64 6.81
C LYS A 622 17.89 22.81 6.22
N ILE A 623 17.59 23.07 4.96
CA ILE A 623 16.44 22.53 4.26
C ILE A 623 16.92 21.56 3.18
N LEU A 624 16.44 20.32 3.22
CA LEU A 624 16.61 19.36 2.14
C LEU A 624 15.35 19.33 1.28
N ILE A 625 15.49 19.49 -0.04
CA ILE A 625 14.39 19.33 -0.99
C ILE A 625 14.66 18.09 -1.83
N ILE A 626 13.68 17.18 -1.88
CA ILE A 626 13.74 15.93 -2.61
C ILE A 626 12.64 15.95 -3.68
N GLU A 627 13.05 15.79 -4.94
CA GLU A 627 12.17 15.73 -6.10
C GLU A 627 12.65 14.60 -7.00
N ARG A 628 11.79 14.08 -7.88
CA ARG A 628 12.12 12.95 -8.75
C ARG A 628 13.38 13.20 -9.58
N TRP A 629 13.50 14.38 -10.20
CA TRP A 629 14.60 14.78 -11.09
C TRP A 629 14.99 16.24 -10.86
N ALA A 630 16.14 16.66 -11.38
CA ALA A 630 16.52 18.07 -11.39
C ALA A 630 15.47 18.93 -12.12
N PRO A 631 14.93 20.01 -11.50
CA PRO A 631 13.90 20.84 -12.10
C PRO A 631 14.39 21.54 -13.37
N ARG A 632 13.57 21.47 -14.42
CA ARG A 632 13.77 22.05 -15.75
C ARG A 632 12.75 23.18 -16.01
N PRO A 633 12.95 24.39 -15.44
CA PRO A 633 11.92 25.44 -15.39
C PRO A 633 11.46 25.97 -16.76
N ASN A 634 12.19 25.68 -17.84
CA ASN A 634 11.78 26.00 -19.21
C ASN A 634 10.91 24.91 -19.87
N GLN A 635 10.73 23.74 -19.26
CA GLN A 635 10.03 22.58 -19.86
C GLN A 635 8.65 22.31 -19.24
N ASP A 636 8.47 22.51 -17.93
CA ASP A 636 7.20 22.24 -17.25
C ASP A 636 6.95 23.16 -16.04
N ALA A 637 5.68 23.31 -15.67
CA ALA A 637 5.25 24.23 -14.62
C ALA A 637 5.68 23.79 -13.21
N GLY A 638 5.83 22.50 -12.95
CA GLY A 638 6.31 22.02 -11.65
C GLY A 638 7.77 22.30 -11.43
N SER A 639 8.58 22.17 -12.47
CA SER A 639 9.95 22.61 -12.44
C SER A 639 10.11 24.11 -12.16
N VAL A 640 9.24 24.97 -12.72
CA VAL A 640 9.22 26.42 -12.41
C VAL A 640 8.98 26.64 -10.92
N MET A 641 7.97 25.96 -10.36
CA MET A 641 7.57 26.10 -8.98
C MET A 641 8.68 25.68 -8.01
N ILE A 642 9.24 24.46 -8.18
CA ILE A 642 10.30 23.94 -7.31
C ILE A 642 11.58 24.78 -7.43
N TYR A 643 11.90 25.29 -8.63
CA TYR A 643 13.00 26.24 -8.84
C TYR A 643 12.79 27.54 -8.04
N HIS A 644 11.58 28.12 -8.11
CA HIS A 644 11.26 29.33 -7.36
C HIS A 644 11.18 29.10 -5.85
N PHE A 645 10.75 27.93 -5.37
CA PHE A 645 10.80 27.58 -3.94
C PHE A 645 12.24 27.63 -3.43
N MET A 646 13.18 27.00 -4.13
CA MET A 646 14.60 27.07 -3.79
C MET A 646 15.13 28.52 -3.80
N GLN A 647 14.74 29.31 -4.81
CA GLN A 647 15.13 30.72 -4.90
C GLN A 647 14.63 31.55 -3.72
N VAL A 648 13.36 31.38 -3.33
CA VAL A 648 12.74 32.05 -2.17
C VAL A 648 13.43 31.66 -0.86
N LEU A 649 13.62 30.36 -0.63
CA LEU A 649 14.27 29.88 0.60
C LEU A 649 15.73 30.39 0.72
N ARG A 650 16.44 30.52 -0.41
CA ARG A 650 17.77 31.14 -0.44
C ARG A 650 17.72 32.64 -0.17
N ARG A 651 16.72 33.38 -0.68
CA ARG A 651 16.50 34.80 -0.37
C ARG A 651 16.20 35.04 1.11
N MET A 652 15.47 34.13 1.74
CA MET A 652 15.19 34.13 3.18
C MET A 652 16.42 33.78 4.03
N GLY A 653 17.55 33.42 3.41
CA GLY A 653 18.83 33.16 4.07
C GLY A 653 19.04 31.72 4.54
N HIS A 654 18.14 30.78 4.19
CA HIS A 654 18.26 29.37 4.58
C HIS A 654 19.33 28.63 3.76
N ALA A 655 19.93 27.61 4.34
CA ALA A 655 20.80 26.67 3.64
C ALA A 655 19.92 25.64 2.94
N VAL A 656 20.01 25.56 1.61
CA VAL A 656 19.16 24.68 0.80
C VAL A 656 20.03 23.63 0.12
N SER A 657 19.73 22.37 0.37
CA SER A 657 20.28 21.21 -0.35
C SER A 657 19.19 20.61 -1.22
N PHE A 658 19.53 20.24 -2.45
CA PHE A 658 18.63 19.60 -3.40
C PHE A 658 19.14 18.19 -3.71
N LEU A 659 18.27 17.20 -3.62
CA LEU A 659 18.56 15.79 -3.89
C LEU A 659 17.55 15.25 -4.91
N PRO A 660 17.96 14.97 -6.16
CA PRO A 660 17.10 14.28 -7.11
C PRO A 660 17.00 12.80 -6.71
N PHE A 661 15.80 12.23 -6.75
CA PHE A 661 15.54 10.85 -6.32
C PHE A 661 16.32 9.81 -7.16
N ASP A 662 16.57 10.10 -8.42
CA ASP A 662 17.39 9.26 -9.32
C ASP A 662 18.90 9.49 -9.16
N LEU A 663 19.33 10.41 -8.28
CA LEU A 663 20.71 10.84 -8.07
C LEU A 663 21.41 11.37 -9.34
N ALA A 664 20.67 11.69 -10.39
CA ALA A 664 21.25 12.08 -11.66
C ALA A 664 21.79 13.52 -11.63
N TYR A 665 22.99 13.71 -12.21
CA TYR A 665 23.52 15.04 -12.49
C TYR A 665 23.02 15.53 -13.85
N ASP A 666 22.11 16.50 -13.83
CA ASP A 666 21.67 17.18 -15.06
C ASP A 666 22.71 18.25 -15.46
N ARG A 667 23.31 18.10 -16.65
CA ARG A 667 24.42 18.95 -17.13
C ARG A 667 23.99 20.40 -17.38
N GLU A 668 22.71 20.65 -17.60
CA GLU A 668 22.18 21.98 -17.88
C GLU A 668 21.62 22.62 -16.61
N TYR A 669 20.77 21.90 -15.87
CA TYR A 669 20.00 22.50 -14.77
C TYR A 669 20.70 22.43 -13.41
N THR A 670 21.54 21.43 -13.14
CA THR A 670 22.28 21.34 -11.86
C THR A 670 23.20 22.55 -11.64
N PRO A 671 23.99 23.02 -12.64
CA PRO A 671 24.77 24.25 -12.52
C PRO A 671 23.93 25.50 -12.26
N GLU A 672 22.71 25.60 -12.80
CA GLU A 672 21.83 26.75 -12.56
C GLU A 672 21.34 26.79 -11.11
N LEU A 673 21.00 25.64 -10.54
CA LEU A 673 20.68 25.54 -9.11
C LEU A 673 21.89 25.90 -8.23
N GLN A 674 23.09 25.44 -8.59
CA GLN A 674 24.32 25.80 -7.88
C GLN A 674 24.61 27.31 -7.95
N LYS A 675 24.29 27.98 -9.07
CA LYS A 675 24.40 29.46 -9.18
C LYS A 675 23.42 30.20 -8.27
N LEU A 676 22.27 29.62 -7.94
CA LEU A 676 21.36 30.13 -6.90
C LEU A 676 21.92 29.95 -5.48
N GLY A 677 23.04 29.24 -5.34
CA GLY A 677 23.64 28.90 -4.05
C GLY A 677 23.00 27.68 -3.38
N VAL A 678 22.29 26.84 -4.13
CA VAL A 678 21.77 25.54 -3.67
C VAL A 678 22.89 24.50 -3.72
N GLN A 679 22.98 23.65 -2.69
CA GLN A 679 23.86 22.49 -2.72
C GLN A 679 23.16 21.32 -3.43
N CYS A 680 23.56 21.01 -4.65
CA CYS A 680 23.01 19.86 -5.38
C CYS A 680 23.77 18.58 -5.00
N LEU A 681 23.03 17.58 -4.52
CA LEU A 681 23.51 16.26 -4.12
C LEU A 681 23.23 15.29 -5.27
N HIS A 682 24.24 14.60 -5.80
CA HIS A 682 24.09 13.71 -6.95
C HIS A 682 25.21 12.66 -6.97
N GLY A 683 25.06 11.60 -7.78
CA GLY A 683 26.13 10.65 -8.04
C GLY A 683 27.29 11.31 -8.80
N PRO A 684 28.56 10.93 -8.55
CA PRO A 684 29.02 9.85 -7.68
C PRO A 684 29.22 10.24 -6.21
N ASP A 685 29.04 11.53 -5.85
CA ASP A 685 29.31 12.04 -4.50
C ASP A 685 28.32 11.48 -3.46
N VAL A 686 27.10 11.18 -3.89
CA VAL A 686 26.09 10.42 -3.14
C VAL A 686 25.86 9.08 -3.84
N LYS A 687 26.15 7.96 -3.17
CA LYS A 687 25.97 6.62 -3.74
C LYS A 687 24.52 6.13 -3.65
N SER A 688 23.82 6.45 -2.58
CA SER A 688 22.41 6.14 -2.36
C SER A 688 21.76 7.19 -1.46
N ILE A 689 20.44 7.36 -1.57
CA ILE A 689 19.67 8.24 -0.69
C ILE A 689 19.80 7.77 0.77
N GLU A 690 19.72 6.46 1.00
CA GLU A 690 19.86 5.86 2.33
C GLU A 690 21.22 6.18 2.97
N GLU A 691 22.33 6.01 2.24
CA GLU A 691 23.68 6.33 2.76
C GLU A 691 23.82 7.81 3.10
N HIS A 692 23.23 8.70 2.30
CA HIS A 692 23.23 10.13 2.59
C HIS A 692 22.40 10.47 3.84
N LEU A 693 21.17 9.97 3.90
CA LEU A 693 20.28 10.24 5.03
C LEU A 693 20.81 9.63 6.32
N SER A 694 21.37 8.42 6.30
CA SER A 694 21.95 7.81 7.50
C SER A 694 23.16 8.59 8.02
N ALA A 695 23.97 9.16 7.13
CA ALA A 695 25.16 9.93 7.50
C ALA A 695 24.83 11.33 8.02
N VAL A 696 23.90 12.06 7.38
CA VAL A 696 23.67 13.49 7.64
C VAL A 696 22.20 13.90 7.81
N GLY A 697 21.25 12.97 7.76
CA GLY A 697 19.81 13.22 7.81
C GLY A 697 19.36 14.03 9.02
N ASN A 698 19.85 13.66 10.21
CA ASN A 698 19.64 14.40 11.47
C ASN A 698 20.20 15.84 11.46
N GLY A 699 21.00 16.22 10.46
CA GLY A 699 21.53 17.56 10.29
C GLY A 699 20.57 18.52 9.59
N TYR A 700 19.46 18.05 9.04
CA TYR A 700 18.44 18.88 8.39
C TYR A 700 17.34 19.27 9.38
N ASP A 701 16.96 20.55 9.38
CA ASP A 701 15.86 21.06 10.19
C ASP A 701 14.51 20.77 9.53
N ILE A 702 14.47 20.86 8.20
CA ILE A 702 13.27 20.69 7.38
C ILE A 702 13.60 19.81 6.17
N ILE A 703 12.74 18.86 5.86
CA ILE A 703 12.80 18.07 4.64
C ILE A 703 11.50 18.24 3.87
N MET A 704 11.60 18.74 2.64
CA MET A 704 10.49 18.87 1.71
C MET A 704 10.58 17.79 0.65
N ALA A 705 9.60 16.89 0.62
CA ALA A 705 9.47 15.87 -0.42
C ALA A 705 8.33 16.24 -1.36
N CYS A 706 8.58 16.20 -2.66
CA CYS A 706 7.67 16.70 -3.69
C CYS A 706 7.08 15.55 -4.52
N ARG A 707 5.79 15.64 -4.87
CA ARG A 707 5.01 14.69 -5.70
C ARG A 707 4.84 13.28 -5.07
N PRO A 708 3.68 12.63 -5.23
CA PRO A 708 3.37 11.39 -4.52
C PRO A 708 4.22 10.17 -4.93
N ASP A 709 4.68 10.11 -6.18
CA ASP A 709 5.09 8.84 -6.80
C ASP A 709 6.28 8.11 -6.14
N HIS A 710 7.17 8.83 -5.47
CA HIS A 710 8.39 8.24 -4.88
C HIS A 710 8.45 8.40 -3.35
N ILE A 711 7.51 9.13 -2.76
CA ILE A 711 7.53 9.47 -1.34
C ILE A 711 7.22 8.25 -0.48
N GLU A 712 6.33 7.35 -0.93
CA GLU A 712 5.95 6.16 -0.17
C GLU A 712 7.16 5.24 0.11
N ALA A 713 8.08 5.12 -0.86
CA ALA A 713 9.33 4.37 -0.69
C ALA A 713 10.36 5.12 0.17
N LEU A 714 10.32 6.46 0.18
CA LEU A 714 11.23 7.32 0.91
C LEU A 714 10.84 7.49 2.39
N LEU A 715 9.55 7.42 2.69
CA LEU A 715 8.99 7.71 4.01
C LEU A 715 9.62 6.90 5.16
N PRO A 716 9.84 5.57 5.03
CA PRO A 716 10.54 4.81 6.06
C PRO A 716 11.95 5.34 6.35
N LEU A 717 12.69 5.73 5.30
CA LEU A 717 14.05 6.26 5.44
C LEU A 717 14.05 7.61 6.16
N LEU A 718 13.09 8.49 5.86
CA LEU A 718 12.94 9.78 6.55
C LEU A 718 12.59 9.58 8.02
N LYS A 719 11.68 8.65 8.34
CA LYS A 719 11.32 8.33 9.73
C LYS A 719 12.52 7.79 10.52
N ILE A 720 13.34 6.94 9.90
CA ILE A 720 14.49 6.30 10.56
C ILE A 720 15.66 7.28 10.73
N TYR A 721 16.06 7.96 9.65
CA TYR A 721 17.32 8.71 9.61
C TYR A 721 17.17 10.22 9.86
N CYS A 722 15.94 10.74 9.79
CA CYS A 722 15.63 12.16 10.00
C CYS A 722 14.57 12.40 11.10
N PRO A 723 14.60 11.69 12.26
CA PRO A 723 13.54 11.76 13.27
C PRO A 723 13.38 13.13 13.93
N LYS A 724 14.36 14.03 13.77
CA LYS A 724 14.33 15.40 14.31
C LYS A 724 13.87 16.45 13.30
N SER A 725 13.84 16.11 12.02
CA SER A 725 13.48 17.04 10.95
C SER A 725 11.97 17.23 10.90
N ARG A 726 11.52 18.43 10.55
CA ARG A 726 10.12 18.67 10.16
C ARG A 726 9.91 18.24 8.72
N LEU A 727 8.89 17.43 8.48
CA LEU A 727 8.59 16.88 7.16
C LEU A 727 7.50 17.70 6.47
N LEU A 728 7.81 18.24 5.30
CA LEU A 728 6.89 18.94 4.40
C LEU A 728 6.59 18.07 3.17
N TYR A 729 5.31 17.87 2.86
CA TYR A 729 4.88 17.19 1.64
C TYR A 729 4.35 18.22 0.65
N GLU A 730 4.99 18.37 -0.51
CA GLU A 730 4.54 19.23 -1.60
C GLU A 730 3.80 18.38 -2.65
N THR A 731 2.52 18.69 -2.88
CA THR A 731 1.63 17.87 -3.73
C THR A 731 1.82 18.11 -5.23
N HIS A 732 2.29 19.29 -5.61
CA HIS A 732 2.27 19.87 -6.95
C HIS A 732 0.85 20.18 -7.45
N ASP A 733 0.01 19.15 -7.52
CA ASP A 733 -1.44 19.19 -7.61
C ASP A 733 -2.01 17.90 -7.00
N LEU A 734 -3.30 17.86 -6.69
CA LEU A 734 -3.94 16.60 -6.26
C LEU A 734 -4.11 15.64 -7.45
N HIS A 735 -3.24 14.63 -7.55
CA HIS A 735 -3.20 13.75 -8.72
C HIS A 735 -4.49 12.94 -8.84
N PHE A 736 -5.09 12.52 -7.72
CA PHE A 736 -6.34 11.77 -7.76
C PHE A 736 -7.51 12.60 -8.33
N VAL A 737 -7.55 13.92 -8.08
CA VAL A 737 -8.58 14.81 -8.63
C VAL A 737 -8.40 14.95 -10.14
N ARG A 738 -7.15 15.13 -10.59
CA ARG A 738 -6.81 15.22 -12.03
C ARG A 738 -7.20 13.93 -12.75
N GLU A 739 -6.78 12.78 -12.23
CA GLU A 739 -7.06 11.47 -12.82
C GLU A 739 -8.56 11.14 -12.84
N GLN A 740 -9.29 11.46 -11.77
CA GLN A 740 -10.74 11.26 -11.71
C GLN A 740 -11.45 12.08 -12.81
N ARG A 741 -11.14 13.38 -12.91
CA ARG A 741 -11.76 14.26 -13.92
C ARG A 741 -11.38 13.85 -15.35
N GLN A 742 -10.15 13.39 -15.57
CA GLN A 742 -9.75 12.81 -16.85
C GLN A 742 -10.57 11.56 -17.16
N ALA A 743 -10.75 10.67 -16.20
CA ALA A 743 -11.52 9.45 -16.38
C ALA A 743 -12.99 9.72 -16.72
N GLU A 744 -13.58 10.77 -16.15
CA GLU A 744 -14.95 11.20 -16.45
C GLU A 744 -15.08 11.72 -17.90
N ILE A 745 -14.12 12.54 -18.36
CA ILE A 745 -14.12 13.09 -19.73
C ILE A 745 -13.80 12.02 -20.78
N GLU A 746 -12.83 11.16 -20.51
CA GLU A 746 -12.43 10.08 -21.42
C GLU A 746 -13.33 8.83 -21.28
N GLN A 747 -14.30 8.85 -20.34
CA GLN A 747 -15.16 7.71 -19.98
C GLN A 747 -14.38 6.42 -19.69
N ASN A 748 -13.26 6.56 -18.98
CA ASN A 748 -12.28 5.49 -18.76
C ASN A 748 -12.41 4.86 -17.36
N GLY A 749 -13.08 3.71 -17.29
CA GLY A 749 -13.29 2.98 -16.03
C GLY A 749 -12.01 2.44 -15.36
N GLN A 750 -10.93 2.20 -16.11
CA GLN A 750 -9.64 1.81 -15.53
C GLN A 750 -8.98 2.99 -14.83
N LEU A 751 -8.96 4.16 -15.48
CA LEU A 751 -8.40 5.39 -14.90
C LEU A 751 -9.20 5.84 -13.66
N LEU A 752 -10.53 5.65 -13.66
CA LEU A 752 -11.36 5.91 -12.49
C LEU A 752 -10.96 5.02 -11.30
N ARG A 753 -10.65 3.73 -11.52
CA ARG A 753 -10.14 2.85 -10.46
C ARG A 753 -8.76 3.30 -9.97
N HIS A 754 -7.86 3.68 -10.90
CA HIS A 754 -6.54 4.19 -10.54
C HIS A 754 -6.63 5.47 -9.70
N SER A 755 -7.55 6.39 -10.02
CA SER A 755 -7.76 7.60 -9.22
C SER A 755 -8.14 7.31 -7.76
N LYS A 756 -8.92 6.24 -7.50
CA LYS A 756 -9.27 5.82 -6.14
C LYS A 756 -8.07 5.27 -5.37
N TRP A 757 -7.21 4.50 -6.04
CA TRP A 757 -5.95 4.04 -5.46
C TRP A 757 -5.01 5.22 -5.18
N ARG A 758 -4.88 6.14 -6.14
CA ARG A 758 -4.08 7.37 -6.01
C ARG A 758 -4.54 8.22 -4.84
N LYS A 759 -5.86 8.34 -4.63
CA LYS A 759 -6.45 9.03 -3.48
C LYS A 759 -6.00 8.41 -2.16
N SER A 760 -6.06 7.09 -2.03
CA SER A 760 -5.59 6.40 -0.83
C SER A 760 -4.09 6.59 -0.59
N GLN A 761 -3.28 6.63 -1.65
CA GLN A 761 -1.85 6.92 -1.55
C GLN A 761 -1.57 8.35 -1.07
N GLU A 762 -2.13 9.37 -1.74
CA GLU A 762 -1.90 10.78 -1.39
C GLU A 762 -2.37 11.12 0.03
N LEU A 763 -3.51 10.55 0.47
CA LEU A 763 -3.99 10.77 1.84
C LEU A 763 -3.09 10.12 2.90
N ARG A 764 -2.52 8.94 2.65
CA ARG A 764 -1.55 8.30 3.56
C ARG A 764 -0.26 9.10 3.64
N ILE A 765 0.23 9.60 2.51
CA ILE A 765 1.42 10.47 2.47
C ILE A 765 1.13 11.76 3.26
N ALA A 766 0.03 12.45 2.97
CA ALA A 766 -0.33 13.70 3.65
C ALA A 766 -0.42 13.52 5.19
N ALA A 767 -0.99 12.41 5.65
CA ALA A 767 -1.10 12.10 7.08
C ALA A 767 0.26 11.80 7.75
N ALA A 768 1.25 11.33 6.99
CA ALA A 768 2.56 10.97 7.52
C ALA A 768 3.54 12.15 7.66
N PHE A 769 3.18 13.34 7.13
CA PHE A 769 4.02 14.53 7.15
C PHE A 769 3.52 15.56 8.18
N ASP A 770 4.39 16.48 8.59
CA ASP A 770 4.05 17.51 9.57
C ASP A 770 3.19 18.62 8.96
N CYS A 771 3.35 18.89 7.67
CA CYS A 771 2.53 19.83 6.91
C CYS A 771 2.46 19.39 5.45
N THR A 772 1.27 19.43 4.87
CA THR A 772 1.04 19.25 3.43
C THR A 772 0.91 20.62 2.76
N LEU A 773 1.65 20.83 1.68
CA LEU A 773 1.67 22.05 0.88
C LEU A 773 0.87 21.81 -0.40
N VAL A 774 -0.11 22.67 -0.62
CA VAL A 774 -0.98 22.67 -1.82
C VAL A 774 -0.90 24.02 -2.51
N VAL A 775 -1.25 24.06 -3.80
CA VAL A 775 -1.11 25.29 -4.61
C VAL A 775 -2.34 26.18 -4.61
N SER A 776 -3.47 25.70 -4.06
CA SER A 776 -4.74 26.43 -4.01
C SER A 776 -5.55 26.18 -2.73
N ARG A 777 -6.41 27.14 -2.35
CA ARG A 777 -7.38 26.96 -1.25
C ARG A 777 -8.38 25.84 -1.53
N GLN A 778 -8.72 25.63 -2.79
CA GLN A 778 -9.65 24.58 -3.17
C GLN A 778 -9.06 23.18 -2.90
N GLU A 779 -7.77 22.97 -3.18
CA GLU A 779 -7.09 21.71 -2.83
C GLU A 779 -6.96 21.54 -1.32
N GLN A 780 -6.71 22.63 -0.59
CA GLN A 780 -6.72 22.63 0.87
C GLN A 780 -8.07 22.16 1.41
N GLU A 781 -9.18 22.70 0.90
CA GLU A 781 -10.53 22.27 1.28
C GLU A 781 -10.81 20.81 0.90
N ILE A 782 -10.33 20.34 -0.25
CA ILE A 782 -10.49 18.93 -0.66
C ILE A 782 -9.79 18.02 0.36
N LEU A 783 -8.52 18.28 0.69
CA LEU A 783 -7.80 17.45 1.67
C LEU A 783 -8.42 17.50 3.07
N LEU A 784 -8.84 18.68 3.54
CA LEU A 784 -9.46 18.83 4.85
C LEU A 784 -10.85 18.21 4.95
N ARG A 785 -11.58 18.08 3.84
CA ARG A 785 -12.85 17.31 3.80
C ARG A 785 -12.61 15.81 3.92
N GLU A 786 -11.50 15.31 3.37
CA GLU A 786 -11.13 13.89 3.45
C GLU A 786 -10.51 13.54 4.80
N ASN A 787 -9.70 14.43 5.36
CA ASN A 787 -9.10 14.28 6.69
C ASN A 787 -8.95 15.66 7.38
N PRO A 788 -9.87 16.01 8.31
CA PRO A 788 -9.85 17.29 9.03
C PRO A 788 -8.62 17.50 9.94
N ASP A 789 -7.90 16.43 10.31
CA ASP A 789 -6.77 16.48 11.23
C ASP A 789 -5.45 16.85 10.52
N LEU A 790 -5.45 16.91 9.18
CA LEU A 790 -4.28 17.33 8.42
C LEU A 790 -3.95 18.80 8.66
N TYR A 791 -2.66 19.08 8.81
CA TYR A 791 -2.17 20.45 8.68
C TYR A 791 -1.80 20.72 7.22
N VAL A 792 -2.63 21.53 6.55
CA VAL A 792 -2.49 21.85 5.12
C VAL A 792 -2.31 23.35 4.95
N GLU A 793 -1.27 23.77 4.23
CA GLU A 793 -0.97 25.18 3.94
C GLU A 793 -0.89 25.43 2.43
N VAL A 794 -1.27 26.65 2.02
CA VAL A 794 -1.30 27.05 0.61
C VAL A 794 -0.03 27.83 0.26
N ILE A 795 0.75 27.31 -0.69
CA ILE A 795 1.84 28.06 -1.33
C ILE A 795 1.47 28.26 -2.80
N PRO A 796 1.19 29.51 -3.23
CA PRO A 796 0.78 29.76 -4.60
C PRO A 796 1.92 29.43 -5.57
N VAL A 797 1.58 29.18 -6.83
CA VAL A 797 2.55 29.19 -7.93
C VAL A 797 3.27 30.55 -7.94
N ILE A 798 4.57 30.53 -8.19
CA ILE A 798 5.39 31.73 -8.13
C ILE A 798 5.76 32.17 -9.54
N GLU A 799 5.57 33.45 -9.83
CA GLU A 799 5.91 34.05 -11.12
C GLU A 799 6.57 35.43 -10.95
N GLU A 800 7.54 35.74 -11.81
CA GLU A 800 8.11 37.09 -11.90
C GLU A 800 7.22 38.01 -12.74
N VAL A 801 7.00 39.24 -12.27
CA VAL A 801 6.20 40.23 -13.01
C VAL A 801 7.08 40.94 -14.03
N HIS A 802 6.90 40.63 -15.31
CA HIS A 802 7.71 41.18 -16.41
C HIS A 802 7.16 42.49 -16.99
N GLY A 803 5.88 42.78 -16.76
CA GLY A 803 5.19 43.99 -17.19
C GLY A 803 4.74 43.98 -18.66
N CYS A 804 3.90 44.95 -19.03
CA CYS A 804 3.42 45.12 -20.41
C CYS A 804 4.41 45.95 -21.25
N LYS A 805 5.23 45.29 -22.06
CA LYS A 805 6.27 45.95 -22.89
C LYS A 805 5.79 46.37 -24.28
N ALA A 806 4.62 45.91 -24.71
CA ALA A 806 4.02 46.18 -26.02
C ALA A 806 2.51 46.38 -25.87
N GLY A 807 1.95 47.39 -26.53
CA GLY A 807 0.52 47.69 -26.49
C GLY A 807 -0.32 46.85 -27.46
N TYR A 808 -1.64 47.05 -27.43
CA TYR A 808 -2.62 46.31 -28.25
C TYR A 808 -2.26 46.26 -29.75
N ASP A 809 -1.92 47.39 -30.36
CA ASP A 809 -1.65 47.48 -31.82
C ASP A 809 -0.36 46.76 -32.24
N GLN A 810 0.55 46.46 -31.30
CA GLN A 810 1.83 45.80 -31.57
C GLN A 810 1.75 44.29 -31.44
N ARG A 811 0.60 43.78 -31.01
CA ARG A 811 0.34 42.37 -30.73
C ARG A 811 -0.73 41.84 -31.68
N MET A 812 -0.62 40.59 -32.08
CA MET A 812 -1.57 39.89 -32.95
C MET A 812 -1.66 38.42 -32.56
N ASP A 813 -2.61 37.70 -33.13
CA ASP A 813 -2.72 36.24 -33.01
C ASP A 813 -2.98 35.72 -31.58
N LEU A 814 -3.23 34.41 -31.50
CA LEU A 814 -3.57 33.65 -30.30
C LEU A 814 -2.42 32.72 -29.94
N VAL A 815 -2.22 32.44 -28.64
CA VAL A 815 -1.21 31.48 -28.18
C VAL A 815 -1.77 30.51 -27.15
N PHE A 816 -1.28 29.27 -27.18
CA PHE A 816 -1.39 28.32 -26.09
C PHE A 816 0.02 27.85 -25.69
N ILE A 817 0.29 27.85 -24.39
CA ILE A 817 1.58 27.45 -23.82
C ILE A 817 1.39 26.25 -22.89
N GLY A 818 2.18 25.20 -23.08
CA GLY A 818 2.26 24.08 -22.14
C GLY A 818 3.16 22.95 -22.62
N GLY A 819 3.76 22.20 -21.69
CA GLY A 819 4.46 20.96 -22.01
C GLY A 819 3.47 19.86 -22.40
N TYR A 820 3.72 19.15 -23.49
CA TYR A 820 2.76 18.19 -24.04
C TYR A 820 2.90 16.76 -23.52
N ASP A 821 3.84 16.52 -22.61
CA ASP A 821 3.87 15.32 -21.75
C ASP A 821 2.69 15.30 -20.74
N HIS A 822 1.97 16.42 -20.60
CA HIS A 822 0.82 16.57 -19.72
C HIS A 822 -0.49 16.49 -20.52
N ARG A 823 -1.25 15.41 -20.37
CA ARG A 823 -2.46 15.10 -21.16
C ARG A 823 -3.52 16.23 -21.22
N PRO A 824 -3.83 16.98 -20.13
CA PRO A 824 -4.72 18.14 -20.21
C PRO A 824 -4.34 19.18 -21.27
N ASN A 825 -3.04 19.35 -21.56
CA ASN A 825 -2.57 20.31 -22.56
C ASN A 825 -2.84 19.82 -23.98
N VAL A 826 -2.66 18.52 -24.23
CA VAL A 826 -2.96 17.89 -25.52
C VAL A 826 -4.45 18.00 -25.81
N ASP A 827 -5.28 17.63 -24.82
CA ASP A 827 -6.73 17.71 -24.90
C ASP A 827 -7.23 19.13 -25.25
N ALA A 828 -6.72 20.14 -24.55
CA ALA A 828 -7.12 21.53 -24.77
C ALA A 828 -6.79 22.03 -26.17
N VAL A 829 -5.61 21.72 -26.70
CA VAL A 829 -5.23 22.12 -28.06
C VAL A 829 -6.10 21.42 -29.11
N VAL A 830 -6.34 20.11 -28.96
CA VAL A 830 -7.20 19.35 -29.87
C VAL A 830 -8.62 19.90 -29.85
N TYR A 831 -9.19 20.12 -28.66
CA TYR A 831 -10.51 20.71 -28.47
C TYR A 831 -10.61 22.11 -29.09
N PHE A 832 -9.63 22.98 -28.84
CA PHE A 832 -9.60 24.32 -29.41
C PHE A 832 -9.58 24.30 -30.94
N VAL A 833 -8.67 23.53 -31.54
CA VAL A 833 -8.50 23.51 -32.99
C VAL A 833 -9.72 22.89 -33.69
N LYS A 834 -10.32 21.85 -33.12
CA LYS A 834 -11.44 21.15 -33.74
C LYS A 834 -12.79 21.84 -33.53
N GLU A 835 -13.04 22.44 -32.38
CA GLU A 835 -14.38 22.91 -32.00
C GLU A 835 -14.50 24.43 -31.85
N ILE A 836 -13.43 25.15 -31.52
CA ILE A 836 -13.47 26.58 -31.17
C ILE A 836 -12.89 27.46 -32.30
N LEU A 837 -11.68 27.14 -32.76
CA LEU A 837 -10.95 27.91 -33.77
C LEU A 837 -11.74 28.11 -35.08
N PRO A 838 -12.52 27.13 -35.60
CA PRO A 838 -13.34 27.34 -36.79
C PRO A 838 -14.33 28.51 -36.62
N LEU A 839 -14.96 28.64 -35.45
CA LEU A 839 -15.91 29.72 -35.14
C LEU A 839 -15.20 31.09 -35.10
N ILE A 840 -13.95 31.13 -34.66
CA ILE A 840 -13.13 32.35 -34.64
C ILE A 840 -12.72 32.74 -36.06
N ILE A 841 -12.27 31.76 -36.88
CA ILE A 841 -11.83 32.00 -38.27
C ILE A 841 -12.96 32.57 -39.13
N GLU A 842 -14.22 32.17 -38.90
CA GLU A 842 -15.39 32.75 -39.59
C GLU A 842 -15.49 34.28 -39.44
N ARG A 843 -14.98 34.83 -38.33
CA ARG A 843 -15.04 36.27 -38.01
C ARG A 843 -13.69 36.97 -38.16
N LEU A 844 -12.60 36.23 -38.00
CA LEU A 844 -11.21 36.71 -38.08
C LEU A 844 -10.40 35.76 -38.99
N PRO A 845 -10.54 35.84 -40.33
CA PRO A 845 -9.99 34.82 -41.25
C PRO A 845 -8.46 34.69 -41.21
N ASP A 846 -7.75 35.78 -40.95
CA ASP A 846 -6.28 35.84 -40.95
C ASP A 846 -5.65 35.47 -39.59
N ILE A 847 -6.47 35.09 -38.59
CA ILE A 847 -5.98 34.79 -37.24
C ILE A 847 -5.08 33.56 -37.24
N LYS A 848 -3.97 33.63 -36.50
CA LYS A 848 -3.13 32.46 -36.25
C LYS A 848 -3.21 32.02 -34.80
N PHE A 849 -3.11 30.72 -34.60
CA PHE A 849 -3.02 30.08 -33.30
C PHE A 849 -1.66 29.43 -33.15
N LEU A 850 -0.85 29.93 -32.22
CA LEU A 850 0.51 29.48 -31.94
C LEU A 850 0.50 28.47 -30.80
N ILE A 851 1.02 27.27 -31.09
CA ILE A 851 1.14 26.16 -30.15
C ILE A 851 2.60 26.08 -29.71
N VAL A 852 2.85 26.35 -28.42
CA VAL A 852 4.20 26.51 -27.86
C VAL A 852 4.40 25.56 -26.68
N GLY A 853 5.55 24.89 -26.64
CA GLY A 853 5.91 23.95 -25.58
C GLY A 853 6.77 22.78 -26.04
N SER A 854 7.36 22.07 -25.07
CA SER A 854 8.20 20.88 -25.29
C SER A 854 7.37 19.63 -25.63
N HIS A 855 7.97 18.76 -26.44
CA HIS A 855 7.49 17.40 -26.78
C HIS A 855 6.05 17.31 -27.35
N PRO A 856 5.64 18.13 -28.34
CA PRO A 856 4.33 17.98 -28.96
C PRO A 856 4.18 16.57 -29.60
N PRO A 857 3.15 15.78 -29.22
CA PRO A 857 2.93 14.46 -29.81
C PRO A 857 2.41 14.56 -31.25
N ASP A 858 2.45 13.45 -31.99
CA ASP A 858 1.98 13.38 -33.37
C ASP A 858 0.55 13.90 -33.55
N GLU A 859 -0.33 13.63 -32.57
CA GLU A 859 -1.70 14.15 -32.56
C GLU A 859 -1.77 15.68 -32.64
N ILE A 860 -0.81 16.39 -32.03
CA ILE A 860 -0.68 17.85 -32.13
C ILE A 860 0.02 18.25 -33.42
N LEU A 861 1.11 17.56 -33.80
CA LEU A 861 1.86 17.82 -35.02
C LEU A 861 0.97 17.78 -36.28
N CYS A 862 0.01 16.85 -36.32
CA CYS A 862 -0.95 16.69 -37.41
C CYS A 862 -1.99 17.81 -37.51
N LEU A 863 -2.11 18.71 -36.51
CA LEU A 863 -3.04 19.84 -36.55
C LEU A 863 -2.49 21.07 -37.31
N ALA A 864 -1.24 21.03 -37.76
CA ALA A 864 -0.61 22.14 -38.47
C ALA A 864 -1.42 22.57 -39.71
N SER A 865 -1.71 23.86 -39.82
CA SER A 865 -2.47 24.45 -40.93
C SER A 865 -2.09 25.93 -41.10
N PRO A 866 -2.56 26.65 -42.14
CA PRO A 866 -2.27 28.08 -42.28
C PRO A 866 -2.65 28.93 -41.05
N ASN A 867 -3.69 28.52 -40.31
CA ASN A 867 -4.15 29.18 -39.08
C ASN A 867 -3.61 28.53 -37.79
N VAL A 868 -2.93 27.37 -37.87
CA VAL A 868 -2.39 26.65 -36.70
C VAL A 868 -0.89 26.45 -36.86
N ILE A 869 -0.12 27.21 -36.08
CA ILE A 869 1.34 27.24 -36.14
C ILE A 869 1.92 26.50 -34.95
N ILE A 870 2.56 25.37 -35.22
CA ILE A 870 3.24 24.57 -34.20
C ILE A 870 4.68 25.06 -34.10
N GLN A 871 4.95 25.85 -33.07
CA GLN A 871 6.28 26.43 -32.86
C GLN A 871 7.20 25.49 -32.06
N GLY A 872 6.62 24.62 -31.22
CA GLY A 872 7.37 23.71 -30.37
C GLY A 872 8.06 24.43 -29.22
N PHE A 873 9.22 23.91 -28.78
CA PHE A 873 9.95 24.45 -27.64
C PHE A 873 10.56 25.83 -27.94
N VAL A 874 10.27 26.81 -27.07
CA VAL A 874 10.79 28.18 -27.16
C VAL A 874 11.64 28.45 -25.91
N PRO A 875 12.98 28.61 -26.04
CA PRO A 875 13.87 28.80 -24.89
C PRO A 875 13.62 30.08 -24.08
N ASP A 876 13.16 31.14 -24.74
CA ASP A 876 12.81 32.41 -24.10
C ASP A 876 11.45 32.90 -24.64
N ILE A 877 10.43 32.74 -23.81
CA ILE A 877 9.06 33.15 -24.16
C ILE A 877 8.88 34.68 -24.14
N ALA A 878 9.82 35.46 -23.60
CA ALA A 878 9.67 36.90 -23.48
C ALA A 878 9.53 37.60 -24.84
N GLU A 879 10.20 37.12 -25.89
CA GLU A 879 10.03 37.66 -27.24
C GLU A 879 8.67 37.28 -27.83
N LEU A 880 8.24 36.03 -27.68
CA LEU A 880 6.92 35.57 -28.10
C LEU A 880 5.81 36.40 -27.44
N MET A 881 5.92 36.60 -26.12
CA MET A 881 4.95 37.33 -25.31
C MET A 881 4.83 38.80 -25.67
N LYS A 882 5.77 39.41 -26.42
CA LYS A 882 5.62 40.78 -26.94
C LYS A 882 4.74 40.86 -28.17
N HIS A 883 4.57 39.75 -28.89
CA HIS A 883 3.92 39.71 -30.19
C HIS A 883 2.52 39.10 -30.14
N VAL A 884 2.23 38.24 -29.18
CA VAL A 884 0.91 37.59 -29.06
C VAL A 884 -0.12 38.52 -28.42
N ARG A 885 -1.36 38.53 -28.94
CA ARG A 885 -2.45 39.38 -28.44
C ARG A 885 -3.23 38.72 -27.31
N ILE A 886 -3.56 37.43 -27.43
CA ILE A 886 -4.39 36.72 -26.43
C ILE A 886 -3.79 35.35 -26.14
N SER A 887 -3.76 34.99 -24.86
CA SER A 887 -3.50 33.63 -24.40
C SER A 887 -4.82 32.89 -24.24
N VAL A 888 -5.01 31.78 -24.94
CA VAL A 888 -6.23 30.95 -24.86
C VAL A 888 -5.94 29.68 -24.05
N ASN A 889 -6.83 29.33 -23.12
CA ASN A 889 -6.66 28.23 -22.17
C ASN A 889 -7.92 27.35 -22.06
N PRO A 890 -8.27 26.58 -23.12
CA PRO A 890 -9.51 25.81 -23.22
C PRO A 890 -9.41 24.44 -22.51
N ILE A 891 -8.99 24.44 -21.26
CA ILE A 891 -8.68 23.23 -20.48
C ILE A 891 -10.00 22.59 -19.99
N ARG A 892 -10.24 21.31 -20.28
CA ARG A 892 -11.49 20.63 -19.86
C ARG A 892 -11.37 19.87 -18.54
N PHE A 893 -10.18 19.38 -18.21
CA PHE A 893 -9.87 18.71 -16.95
C PHE A 893 -8.47 19.08 -16.44
N GLY A 894 -8.23 18.84 -15.15
CA GLY A 894 -6.97 19.15 -14.47
C GLY A 894 -7.21 19.32 -12.96
N ALA A 895 -6.14 19.49 -12.20
CA ALA A 895 -6.15 19.91 -10.80
C ALA A 895 -5.19 21.10 -10.61
N GLY A 896 -5.18 21.67 -9.41
CA GLY A 896 -4.29 22.78 -9.05
C GLY A 896 -4.40 24.05 -9.89
N VAL A 897 -3.38 24.89 -9.76
CA VAL A 897 -3.24 26.20 -10.44
C VAL A 897 -2.49 26.05 -11.76
N LYS A 898 -3.05 26.59 -12.85
CA LYS A 898 -2.47 26.50 -14.20
C LYS A 898 -1.49 27.66 -14.41
N GLY A 899 -0.21 27.41 -14.16
CA GLY A 899 0.87 28.42 -14.24
C GLY A 899 0.88 29.26 -15.53
N LYS A 900 0.51 28.66 -16.68
CA LYS A 900 0.46 29.34 -18.00
C LYS A 900 -0.40 30.61 -18.03
N ILE A 901 -1.47 30.69 -17.23
CA ILE A 901 -2.32 31.88 -17.14
C ILE A 901 -1.57 32.98 -16.38
N VAL A 902 -0.98 32.61 -15.25
CA VAL A 902 -0.14 33.51 -14.42
C VAL A 902 1.03 34.04 -15.25
N THR A 903 1.74 33.17 -15.97
CA THR A 903 2.83 33.55 -16.88
C THR A 903 2.35 34.53 -17.97
N SER A 904 1.22 34.25 -18.62
CA SER A 904 0.69 35.14 -19.67
C SER A 904 0.33 36.53 -19.11
N MET A 905 -0.34 36.57 -17.96
CA MET A 905 -0.69 37.80 -17.26
C MET A 905 0.54 38.58 -16.79
N SER A 906 1.64 37.91 -16.42
CA SER A 906 2.87 38.56 -15.96
C SER A 906 3.58 39.37 -17.06
N TYR A 907 3.34 39.05 -18.35
CA TYR A 907 3.77 39.82 -19.52
C TYR A 907 2.70 40.81 -20.04
N GLY A 908 1.60 40.97 -19.30
CA GLY A 908 0.47 41.80 -19.69
C GLY A 908 -0.30 41.26 -20.89
N VAL A 909 -0.30 39.93 -21.12
CA VAL A 909 -1.12 39.28 -22.17
C VAL A 909 -2.46 38.87 -21.55
N PRO A 910 -3.58 39.46 -21.97
CA PRO A 910 -4.91 39.04 -21.53
C PRO A 910 -5.22 37.58 -21.87
N CYS A 911 -5.97 36.93 -20.99
CA CYS A 911 -6.28 35.50 -21.09
C CYS A 911 -7.78 35.25 -21.30
N VAL A 912 -8.10 34.23 -22.09
CA VAL A 912 -9.42 33.58 -22.14
C VAL A 912 -9.24 32.13 -21.71
N GLY A 913 -10.08 31.63 -20.82
CA GLY A 913 -10.00 30.25 -20.33
C GLY A 913 -11.37 29.66 -19.99
N THR A 914 -11.40 28.37 -19.68
CA THR A 914 -12.57 27.72 -19.06
C THR A 914 -12.58 27.99 -17.56
N THR A 915 -13.71 27.68 -16.90
CA THR A 915 -13.82 27.68 -15.45
C THR A 915 -12.76 26.75 -14.81
N VAL A 916 -12.49 25.60 -15.43
CA VAL A 916 -11.44 24.67 -14.99
C VAL A 916 -10.03 25.27 -15.14
N ALA A 917 -9.80 26.10 -16.16
CA ALA A 917 -8.50 26.71 -16.41
C ALA A 917 -8.14 27.77 -15.35
N VAL A 918 -9.12 28.57 -14.91
CA VAL A 918 -8.93 29.64 -13.91
C VAL A 918 -9.16 29.18 -12.46
N GLU A 919 -9.48 27.90 -12.27
CA GLU A 919 -9.72 27.26 -10.98
C GLU A 919 -8.55 27.48 -10.00
N GLY A 920 -8.88 27.73 -8.73
CA GLY A 920 -7.90 27.86 -7.65
C GLY A 920 -7.06 29.15 -7.66
N MET A 921 -7.32 30.09 -8.58
CA MET A 921 -6.52 31.31 -8.73
C MET A 921 -7.08 32.56 -8.06
N ASP A 922 -8.35 32.61 -7.65
CA ASP A 922 -9.11 33.82 -7.28
C ASP A 922 -9.32 34.82 -8.45
N ILE A 923 -9.35 34.33 -9.69
CA ILE A 923 -9.67 35.13 -10.88
C ILE A 923 -11.16 35.51 -10.88
N VAL A 924 -11.45 36.79 -11.14
CA VAL A 924 -12.81 37.29 -11.32
C VAL A 924 -13.11 37.43 -12.82
N PRO A 925 -14.06 36.66 -13.38
CA PRO A 925 -14.43 36.74 -14.79
C PRO A 925 -14.84 38.16 -15.20
N GLY A 926 -14.36 38.63 -16.35
CA GLY A 926 -14.63 39.98 -16.88
C GLY A 926 -13.75 41.09 -16.28
N VAL A 927 -13.01 40.80 -15.21
CA VAL A 927 -12.08 41.74 -14.55
C VAL A 927 -10.63 41.35 -14.80
N HIS A 928 -10.23 40.11 -14.50
CA HIS A 928 -8.85 39.65 -14.70
C HIS A 928 -8.68 38.85 -16.00
N ALA A 929 -9.69 38.05 -16.37
CA ALA A 929 -9.72 37.23 -17.59
C ALA A 929 -11.16 37.05 -18.08
N LEU A 930 -11.36 36.66 -19.34
CA LEU A 930 -12.68 36.20 -19.81
C LEU A 930 -12.79 34.67 -19.65
N VAL A 931 -14.00 34.20 -19.36
CA VAL A 931 -14.29 32.79 -19.14
C VAL A 931 -15.41 32.31 -20.06
N GLY A 932 -15.23 31.15 -20.69
CA GLY A 932 -16.26 30.44 -21.46
C GLY A 932 -16.05 28.94 -21.36
N ASP A 933 -17.11 28.15 -21.15
CA ASP A 933 -17.01 26.70 -20.92
C ASP A 933 -17.46 25.86 -22.13
N ASP A 934 -18.21 26.45 -23.06
CA ASP A 934 -18.64 25.81 -24.31
C ASP A 934 -17.96 26.45 -25.53
N PRO A 935 -17.93 25.78 -26.70
CA PRO A 935 -17.18 26.29 -27.85
C PRO A 935 -17.62 27.67 -28.33
N ARG A 936 -18.92 27.98 -28.25
CA ARG A 936 -19.45 29.27 -28.73
C ARG A 936 -19.13 30.38 -27.75
N SER A 937 -19.42 30.19 -26.46
CA SER A 937 -19.10 31.21 -25.45
C SER A 937 -17.59 31.49 -25.38
N PHE A 938 -16.74 30.47 -25.56
CA PHE A 938 -15.29 30.64 -25.64
C PHE A 938 -14.88 31.44 -26.89
N ALA A 939 -15.40 31.09 -28.07
CA ALA A 939 -15.11 31.81 -29.31
C ALA A 939 -15.55 33.28 -29.24
N ASP A 940 -16.75 33.55 -28.72
CA ASP A 940 -17.30 34.90 -28.55
C ASP A 940 -16.42 35.73 -27.61
N ALA A 941 -15.95 35.15 -26.51
CA ALA A 941 -15.01 35.81 -25.59
C ALA A 941 -13.68 36.16 -26.27
N VAL A 942 -13.12 35.25 -27.07
CA VAL A 942 -11.90 35.52 -27.85
C VAL A 942 -12.14 36.65 -28.86
N ILE A 943 -13.22 36.60 -29.64
CA ILE A 943 -13.54 37.61 -30.65
C ILE A 943 -13.76 38.99 -30.02
N GLN A 944 -14.50 39.04 -28.91
CA GLN A 944 -14.75 40.26 -28.15
C GLN A 944 -13.42 40.88 -27.68
N LEU A 945 -12.58 40.09 -27.02
CA LEU A 945 -11.29 40.55 -26.50
C LEU A 945 -10.29 40.92 -27.62
N TYR A 946 -10.37 40.23 -28.76
CA TYR A 946 -9.48 40.50 -29.90
C TYR A 946 -9.84 41.78 -30.65
N SER A 947 -11.10 42.24 -30.53
CA SER A 947 -11.64 43.38 -31.27
C SER A 947 -11.82 44.64 -30.42
N ASP A 948 -11.97 44.51 -29.10
CA ASP A 948 -12.16 45.63 -28.17
C ASP A 948 -10.84 46.01 -27.47
N ARG A 949 -10.23 47.10 -27.94
CA ARG A 949 -8.99 47.66 -27.39
C ARG A 949 -9.12 48.04 -25.91
N ASN A 950 -10.23 48.66 -25.51
CA ASN A 950 -10.40 49.18 -24.14
C ASN A 950 -10.54 48.02 -23.15
N LEU A 951 -11.31 46.99 -23.54
CA LEU A 951 -11.40 45.75 -22.79
C LEU A 951 -10.03 45.08 -22.66
N TRP A 952 -9.27 44.98 -23.76
CA TRP A 952 -7.94 44.38 -23.76
C TRP A 952 -6.97 45.13 -22.83
N GLU A 953 -6.89 46.45 -22.93
CA GLU A 953 -5.98 47.28 -22.11
C GLU A 953 -6.34 47.18 -20.62
N ARG A 954 -7.63 47.16 -20.29
CA ARG A 954 -8.10 46.95 -18.91
C ARG A 954 -7.70 45.57 -18.38
N LEU A 955 -8.02 44.49 -19.09
CA LEU A 955 -7.65 43.13 -18.64
C LEU A 955 -6.13 42.95 -18.54
N SER A 956 -5.35 43.59 -19.42
CA SER A 956 -3.89 43.56 -19.37
C SER A 956 -3.35 44.16 -18.07
N LEU A 957 -3.86 45.34 -17.69
CA LEU A 957 -3.46 46.04 -16.47
C LEU A 957 -3.93 45.31 -15.21
N GLU A 958 -5.18 44.87 -15.19
CA GLU A 958 -5.76 44.13 -14.06
C GLU A 958 -5.07 42.78 -13.85
N GLY A 959 -4.77 42.05 -14.93
CA GLY A 959 -4.00 40.80 -14.87
C GLY A 959 -2.59 40.98 -14.29
N LEU A 960 -1.88 42.05 -14.68
CA LEU A 960 -0.58 42.37 -14.11
C LEU A 960 -0.64 42.68 -12.62
N ALA A 961 -1.60 43.52 -12.21
CA ALA A 961 -1.80 43.86 -10.80
C ALA A 961 -2.17 42.62 -9.97
N PHE A 962 -2.96 41.72 -10.56
CA PHE A 962 -3.36 40.46 -9.95
C PHE A 962 -2.17 39.52 -9.73
N VAL A 963 -1.32 39.29 -10.73
CA VAL A 963 -0.10 38.46 -10.57
C VAL A 963 0.83 39.04 -9.51
N GLN A 964 1.05 40.36 -9.53
CA GLN A 964 1.89 41.04 -8.54
C GLN A 964 1.40 40.83 -7.10
N LYS A 965 0.09 40.81 -6.90
CA LYS A 965 -0.55 40.70 -5.59
C LYS A 965 -0.65 39.25 -5.08
N HIS A 966 -0.84 38.28 -5.97
CA HIS A 966 -1.21 36.91 -5.59
C HIS A 966 -0.13 35.85 -5.86
N PHE A 967 0.77 36.06 -6.82
CA PHE A 967 1.71 35.03 -7.30
C PHE A 967 3.18 35.47 -7.31
N SER A 968 3.52 36.60 -6.66
CA SER A 968 4.90 37.09 -6.65
C SER A 968 5.78 36.37 -5.63
N LEU A 969 7.11 36.44 -5.82
CA LEU A 969 8.11 35.90 -4.89
C LEU A 969 7.88 36.34 -3.43
N LYS A 970 7.42 37.57 -3.22
CA LYS A 970 7.13 38.12 -1.89
C LYS A 970 5.98 37.37 -1.18
N VAL A 971 4.95 36.97 -1.93
CA VAL A 971 3.81 36.21 -1.38
C VAL A 971 4.28 34.85 -0.88
N ALA A 972 5.18 34.20 -1.63
CA ALA A 972 5.79 32.94 -1.22
C ALA A 972 6.72 33.10 0.00
N GLU A 973 7.51 34.17 0.07
CA GLU A 973 8.33 34.50 1.25
C GLU A 973 7.44 34.63 2.52
N GLU A 974 6.32 35.34 2.41
CA GLU A 974 5.35 35.48 3.51
C GLU A 974 4.67 34.14 3.87
N ALA A 975 4.40 33.28 2.89
CA ALA A 975 3.81 31.95 3.13
C ALA A 975 4.79 31.01 3.85
N PHE A 976 6.02 30.88 3.34
CA PHE A 976 7.06 30.09 4.01
C PHE A 976 7.38 30.60 5.42
N GLY A 977 7.40 31.93 5.61
CA GLY A 977 7.55 32.53 6.93
C GLY A 977 6.51 32.02 7.93
N ARG A 978 5.22 32.07 7.57
CA ARG A 978 4.13 31.55 8.43
C ARG A 978 4.24 30.05 8.70
N ILE A 979 4.60 29.27 7.69
CA ILE A 979 4.76 27.81 7.80
C ILE A 979 5.88 27.48 8.80
N PHE A 980 7.04 28.13 8.67
CA PHE A 980 8.17 27.90 9.56
C PHE A 980 7.89 28.39 10.98
N ASP A 981 7.28 29.56 11.15
CA ASP A 981 6.90 30.07 12.46
C ASP A 981 5.97 29.11 13.20
N ARG A 982 5.08 28.40 12.50
CA ARG A 982 4.17 27.41 13.09
C ARG A 982 4.81 26.05 13.33
N LEU A 983 5.59 25.52 12.39
CA LEU A 983 6.22 24.20 12.54
C LEU A 983 7.32 24.17 13.61
N LEU A 984 7.84 25.35 13.95
CA LEU A 984 8.92 25.53 14.92
C LEU A 984 8.42 26.05 16.28
N GLN A 985 7.12 26.30 16.42
CA GLN A 985 6.52 26.35 17.76
C GLN A 985 6.62 24.96 18.39
N PRO A 986 6.74 24.87 19.73
CA PRO A 986 6.67 23.60 20.45
C PRO A 986 5.26 23.02 20.28
N VAL A 987 5.08 22.24 19.20
CA VAL A 987 3.89 21.41 18.99
C VAL A 987 3.94 20.27 20.00
N ASN A 988 2.76 19.90 20.54
CA ASN A 988 2.57 18.75 21.42
C ASN A 988 3.31 17.52 20.82
N PRO A 989 4.24 16.89 21.55
CA PRO A 989 5.29 16.10 20.92
C PRO A 989 4.74 14.84 20.27
N ARG A 990 4.74 14.81 18.93
CA ARG A 990 4.90 13.59 18.12
C ARG A 990 6.28 12.93 18.33
N SER A 991 6.88 13.04 19.52
CA SER A 991 8.27 12.67 19.77
C SER A 991 8.42 11.54 20.79
N LEU A 992 9.35 10.65 20.48
CA LEU A 992 9.94 9.72 21.42
C LEU A 992 10.91 10.50 22.31
N GLN A 993 10.62 10.61 23.61
CA GLN A 993 11.59 11.14 24.56
C GLN A 993 12.60 10.03 24.86
N LEU A 994 13.89 10.32 24.63
CA LEU A 994 14.96 9.37 24.83
C LEU A 994 16.15 10.06 25.50
N THR A 995 16.50 9.60 26.70
CA THR A 995 17.59 10.15 27.51
C THR A 995 18.68 9.11 27.67
N ARG A 996 19.88 9.40 27.17
CA ARG A 996 21.05 8.53 27.31
C ARG A 996 21.79 8.82 28.60
N VAL A 997 22.00 7.78 29.40
CA VAL A 997 22.67 7.83 30.69
C VAL A 997 23.83 6.84 30.74
N SER A 998 25.01 7.35 31.06
CA SER A 998 26.25 6.55 31.08
C SER A 998 26.74 6.22 32.50
N SER A 999 26.20 6.83 33.56
CA SER A 999 26.58 6.50 34.94
C SER A 999 25.49 6.93 35.92
N TYR A 1000 25.60 6.49 37.18
CA TYR A 1000 24.68 6.91 38.24
C TYR A 1000 24.69 8.43 38.48
N GLU A 1001 25.87 9.06 38.42
CA GLU A 1001 25.98 10.51 38.55
C GLU A 1001 25.32 11.24 37.38
N SER A 1002 25.48 10.70 36.17
CA SER A 1002 24.82 11.21 34.96
C SER A 1002 23.30 11.09 35.05
N TYR A 1003 22.80 10.00 35.65
CA TYR A 1003 21.37 9.84 35.94
C TYR A 1003 20.86 10.94 36.88
N LEU A 1004 21.50 11.10 38.03
CA LEU A 1004 21.08 12.08 39.04
C LEU A 1004 21.09 13.53 38.52
N GLN A 1005 21.99 13.85 37.59
CA GLN A 1005 22.06 15.18 36.97
C GLN A 1005 20.98 15.41 35.91
N GLN A 1006 20.58 14.36 35.18
CA GLN A 1006 19.63 14.45 34.08
C GLN A 1006 18.18 14.20 34.51
N ARG A 1007 17.98 13.62 35.70
CA ARG A 1007 16.66 13.35 36.27
C ARG A 1007 15.95 14.66 36.62
N SER A 1008 14.75 14.85 36.05
CA SER A 1008 13.91 16.02 36.32
C SER A 1008 12.63 15.58 37.03
N GLU A 1009 12.49 15.96 38.31
CA GLU A 1009 11.27 15.67 39.09
C GLU A 1009 10.03 16.31 38.46
N GLN A 1010 10.18 17.52 37.91
CA GLN A 1010 9.08 18.22 37.23
C GLN A 1010 8.57 17.46 35.99
N GLU A 1011 9.47 16.84 35.22
CA GLU A 1011 9.07 16.04 34.05
C GLU A 1011 8.40 14.72 34.47
N LEU A 1012 8.88 14.10 35.55
CA LEU A 1012 8.27 12.90 36.11
C LEU A 1012 6.85 13.18 36.64
N GLU A 1013 6.65 14.30 37.33
CA GLU A 1013 5.33 14.76 37.76
C GLU A 1013 4.40 15.02 36.57
N ARG A 1014 4.92 15.62 35.49
CA ARG A 1014 4.15 15.86 34.25
C ARG A 1014 3.69 14.55 33.62
N ARG A 1015 4.58 13.55 33.50
CA ARG A 1015 4.25 12.23 32.94
C ARG A 1015 3.23 11.50 33.81
N ALA A 1016 3.43 11.51 35.13
CA ALA A 1016 2.50 10.92 36.08
C ALA A 1016 1.10 11.56 36.00
N ALA A 1017 1.00 12.87 35.76
CA ALA A 1017 -0.28 13.54 35.56
C ALA A 1017 -1.00 13.08 34.28
N ILE A 1018 -0.27 12.86 33.19
CA ILE A 1018 -0.80 12.32 31.92
C ILE A 1018 -1.29 10.87 32.13
N GLU A 1019 -0.47 10.04 32.75
CA GLU A 1019 -0.81 8.64 33.04
C GLU A 1019 -2.02 8.52 33.97
N LYS A 1020 -2.10 9.39 34.99
CA LYS A 1020 -3.27 9.45 35.87
C LYS A 1020 -4.53 9.91 35.13
N ALA A 1021 -4.41 10.77 34.13
CA ALA A 1021 -5.54 11.17 33.30
C ALA A 1021 -6.12 9.98 32.50
N TYR A 1022 -5.27 9.05 32.03
CA TYR A 1022 -5.72 7.82 31.38
C TYR A 1022 -6.54 6.93 32.32
N VAL A 1023 -6.06 6.74 33.56
CA VAL A 1023 -6.75 5.91 34.57
C VAL A 1023 -8.08 6.54 35.02
N SER A 1024 -8.15 7.88 35.09
CA SER A 1024 -9.34 8.59 35.57
C SER A 1024 -10.53 8.60 34.61
N ARG A 1025 -10.33 8.27 33.33
CA ARG A 1025 -11.35 8.40 32.27
C ARG A 1025 -12.20 7.15 32.07
N ASN A 1026 -11.66 5.96 32.33
CA ASN A 1026 -12.33 4.70 32.05
C ASN A 1026 -12.16 3.72 33.21
N GLY A 1027 -13.23 3.45 33.95
CA GLY A 1027 -13.27 2.35 34.91
C GLY A 1027 -13.06 1.01 34.20
N ASP A 1028 -12.14 0.22 34.72
CA ASP A 1028 -11.76 -1.16 34.34
C ASP A 1028 -10.94 -1.36 33.04
N CYS A 1029 -11.10 -0.55 31.98
CA CYS A 1029 -10.29 -0.63 30.75
C CYS A 1029 -9.70 0.72 30.35
N ILE A 1030 -8.38 0.85 30.40
CA ILE A 1030 -7.67 2.08 30.08
C ILE A 1030 -7.25 2.06 28.62
N GLU A 1031 -7.77 3.02 27.85
CA GLU A 1031 -7.48 3.15 26.43
C GLU A 1031 -6.68 4.42 26.16
N THR A 1032 -5.63 4.29 25.36
CA THR A 1032 -4.85 5.43 24.87
C THR A 1032 -4.58 5.28 23.37
N ASN A 1033 -4.83 6.34 22.62
CA ASN A 1033 -4.50 6.37 21.19
C ASN A 1033 -3.00 6.57 21.01
N GLY A 1034 -2.43 5.94 19.99
CA GLY A 1034 -1.08 6.27 19.52
C GLY A 1034 -0.62 5.46 18.32
N LEU A 1035 0.53 5.82 17.77
CA LEU A 1035 1.14 5.16 16.63
C LEU A 1035 1.93 3.92 17.08
N CYS A 1036 1.55 2.75 16.60
CA CYS A 1036 2.37 1.56 16.79
C CYS A 1036 3.51 1.55 15.78
N PHE A 1037 4.75 1.83 16.23
CA PHE A 1037 5.95 1.79 15.39
C PHE A 1037 6.09 0.47 14.60
N VAL A 1038 5.80 -0.66 15.26
CA VAL A 1038 5.93 -2.00 14.67
C VAL A 1038 4.92 -2.26 13.53
N CYS A 1039 3.73 -1.65 13.61
CA CYS A 1039 2.67 -1.85 12.61
C CYS A 1039 2.60 -0.71 11.57
N ASP A 1040 3.37 0.36 11.79
CA ASP A 1040 3.29 1.64 11.10
C ASP A 1040 1.85 2.18 10.91
N ARG A 1041 1.02 2.08 11.96
CA ARG A 1041 -0.36 2.57 11.95
C ARG A 1041 -0.84 3.03 13.32
N GLU A 1042 -1.79 3.96 13.33
CA GLU A 1042 -2.45 4.39 14.54
C GLU A 1042 -3.33 3.26 15.09
N VAL A 1043 -3.26 3.07 16.40
CA VAL A 1043 -4.01 2.05 17.13
C VAL A 1043 -4.50 2.63 18.44
N VAL A 1044 -5.58 2.05 18.96
CA VAL A 1044 -5.99 2.24 20.35
C VAL A 1044 -5.27 1.17 21.16
N PHE A 1045 -4.39 1.59 22.06
CA PHE A 1045 -3.77 0.69 23.03
C PHE A 1045 -4.71 0.50 24.20
N SER A 1046 -5.05 -0.75 24.50
CA SER A 1046 -5.83 -1.13 25.68
C SER A 1046 -4.92 -1.70 26.75
N THR A 1047 -5.14 -1.31 28.00
CA THR A 1047 -4.55 -1.92 29.19
C THR A 1047 -5.62 -2.04 30.26
N ASP A 1048 -5.52 -3.02 31.13
CA ASP A 1048 -6.39 -3.15 32.30
C ASP A 1048 -5.58 -2.93 33.60
N LEU A 1049 -6.25 -3.10 34.74
CA LEU A 1049 -5.61 -3.10 36.06
C LEU A 1049 -5.21 -4.51 36.51
N SER A 1050 -5.33 -5.51 35.64
CA SER A 1050 -4.90 -6.87 35.92
C SER A 1050 -3.37 -6.84 36.08
N TYR A 1051 -2.88 -7.35 37.22
CA TYR A 1051 -1.47 -7.27 37.61
C TYR A 1051 -0.93 -5.83 37.85
N GLY A 1052 -1.81 -4.89 38.20
CA GLY A 1052 -1.44 -3.54 38.60
C GLY A 1052 -0.69 -3.47 39.95
N PHE A 1053 0.07 -2.39 40.15
CA PHE A 1053 0.86 -2.16 41.36
C PHE A 1053 0.17 -1.16 42.31
N PRO A 1054 0.32 -1.27 43.64
CA PRO A 1054 -0.19 -0.28 44.57
C PRO A 1054 0.44 1.09 44.32
N ALA A 1055 -0.39 2.12 44.11
CA ALA A 1055 0.05 3.49 43.96
C ALA A 1055 0.20 4.18 45.34
N PRO A 1056 1.11 5.16 45.49
CA PRO A 1056 1.33 5.86 46.76
C PRO A 1056 0.11 6.60 47.33
N ASP A 1057 -0.88 6.93 46.49
CA ASP A 1057 -2.14 7.58 46.88
C ASP A 1057 -3.24 6.58 47.32
N GLY A 1058 -2.92 5.29 47.39
CA GLY A 1058 -3.84 4.22 47.80
C GLY A 1058 -4.65 3.61 46.65
N GLY A 1059 -4.43 4.05 45.39
CA GLY A 1059 -5.02 3.44 44.19
C GLY A 1059 -4.20 2.26 43.62
N MET A 1060 -4.65 1.69 42.50
CA MET A 1060 -3.89 0.70 41.70
C MET A 1060 -3.37 1.39 40.41
N ALA A 1061 -2.08 1.26 40.14
CA ALA A 1061 -1.45 1.72 38.91
C ALA A 1061 -1.37 0.56 37.89
N PRO A 1062 -1.70 0.77 36.61
CA PRO A 1062 -1.54 -0.26 35.58
C PRO A 1062 -0.08 -0.68 35.40
N ASN A 1063 0.16 -1.92 35.04
CA ASN A 1063 1.47 -2.36 34.59
C ASN A 1063 1.72 -1.87 33.15
N TRP A 1064 2.04 -0.58 33.01
CA TRP A 1064 2.23 0.08 31.72
C TRP A 1064 3.27 -0.61 30.81
N ARG A 1065 4.28 -1.25 31.40
CA ARG A 1065 5.37 -1.92 30.69
C ARG A 1065 4.91 -3.20 29.99
N GLU A 1066 4.04 -3.99 30.64
CA GLU A 1066 3.63 -5.31 30.12
C GLU A 1066 2.19 -5.36 29.57
N GLN A 1067 1.31 -4.41 29.94
CA GLN A 1067 -0.13 -4.47 29.60
C GLN A 1067 -0.58 -3.52 28.47
N VAL A 1068 0.26 -2.59 28.00
CA VAL A 1068 -0.08 -1.72 26.85
C VAL A 1068 0.18 -2.45 25.54
N VAL A 1069 -0.78 -3.28 25.13
CA VAL A 1069 -0.68 -4.18 23.98
C VAL A 1069 -1.26 -3.54 22.72
N CYS A 1070 -0.54 -3.67 21.60
CA CYS A 1070 -1.07 -3.29 20.29
C CYS A 1070 -2.07 -4.36 19.79
N PRO A 1071 -3.32 -3.98 19.40
CA PRO A 1071 -4.32 -4.95 18.92
C PRO A 1071 -3.94 -5.61 17.60
N SER A 1072 -2.99 -5.02 16.85
CA SER A 1072 -2.52 -5.53 15.56
C SER A 1072 -1.40 -6.56 15.67
N CYS A 1073 -0.24 -6.14 16.19
CA CYS A 1073 0.95 -7.01 16.28
C CYS A 1073 1.00 -7.84 17.57
N ARG A 1074 0.09 -7.59 18.53
CA ARG A 1074 0.02 -8.27 19.83
C ARG A 1074 1.26 -8.06 20.73
N LEU A 1075 2.21 -7.23 20.31
CA LEU A 1075 3.37 -6.86 21.12
C LEU A 1075 2.96 -5.83 22.18
N ASN A 1076 3.45 -6.03 23.41
CA ASN A 1076 3.26 -5.10 24.52
C ASN A 1076 4.21 -3.89 24.44
N ASN A 1077 4.10 -2.96 25.39
CA ASN A 1077 4.89 -1.72 25.42
C ASN A 1077 6.39 -1.98 25.28
N ARG A 1078 6.94 -2.82 26.17
CA ARG A 1078 8.35 -3.17 26.20
C ARG A 1078 8.81 -3.76 24.88
N MET A 1079 8.09 -4.72 24.33
CA MET A 1079 8.44 -5.37 23.06
C MET A 1079 8.41 -4.37 21.90
N ARG A 1080 7.40 -3.49 21.83
CA ARG A 1080 7.31 -2.44 20.79
C ARG A 1080 8.42 -1.40 20.93
N ALA A 1081 8.73 -0.98 22.14
CA ALA A 1081 9.82 -0.07 22.42
C ALA A 1081 11.18 -0.71 22.11
N ALA A 1082 11.37 -2.00 22.42
CA ALA A 1082 12.58 -2.74 22.08
C ALA A 1082 12.82 -2.77 20.57
N VAL A 1083 11.81 -3.06 19.76
CA VAL A 1083 11.92 -3.00 18.29
C VAL A 1083 12.30 -1.58 17.84
N HIS A 1084 11.57 -0.56 18.29
CA HIS A 1084 11.79 0.83 17.89
C HIS A 1084 13.18 1.32 18.27
N LEU A 1085 13.59 1.11 19.52
CA LEU A 1085 14.89 1.55 20.04
C LEU A 1085 16.03 0.74 19.46
N PHE A 1086 15.85 -0.54 19.15
CA PHE A 1086 16.86 -1.33 18.45
C PHE A 1086 17.14 -0.76 17.05
N HIS A 1087 16.10 -0.40 16.29
CA HIS A 1087 16.28 0.27 14.99
C HIS A 1087 16.99 1.62 15.12
N LEU A 1088 16.63 2.39 16.14
CA LEU A 1088 17.17 3.71 16.39
C LEU A 1088 18.63 3.70 16.90
N LEU A 1089 18.99 2.72 17.73
CA LEU A 1089 20.26 2.71 18.47
C LEU A 1089 21.30 1.73 17.91
N CYS A 1090 20.86 0.66 17.23
CA CYS A 1090 21.74 -0.38 16.72
C CYS A 1090 21.85 -0.39 15.18
N HIS A 1091 21.00 0.36 14.48
CA HIS A 1091 21.02 0.50 13.01
C HIS A 1091 21.15 -0.84 12.24
N PRO A 1092 20.26 -1.83 12.51
CA PRO A 1092 20.33 -3.14 11.89
C PRO A 1092 20.00 -3.07 10.38
N MET A 1093 20.67 -3.90 9.58
CA MET A 1093 20.40 -4.06 8.15
C MET A 1093 19.61 -5.37 7.91
N PRO A 1094 18.86 -5.54 6.81
CA PRO A 1094 18.10 -6.77 6.54
C PRO A 1094 18.95 -8.07 6.55
N GLN A 1095 20.25 -7.95 6.23
CA GLN A 1095 21.21 -9.06 6.23
C GLN A 1095 21.91 -9.26 7.58
N SER A 1096 21.63 -8.42 8.58
CA SER A 1096 22.29 -8.48 9.88
C SER A 1096 22.08 -9.84 10.55
N ARG A 1097 23.15 -10.39 11.13
CA ARG A 1097 23.10 -11.64 11.90
C ARG A 1097 22.73 -11.32 13.34
N LEU A 1098 21.52 -11.69 13.74
CA LEU A 1098 20.94 -11.38 15.04
C LEU A 1098 20.82 -12.65 15.88
N TYR A 1099 21.16 -12.57 17.16
CA TYR A 1099 20.89 -13.62 18.13
C TYR A 1099 19.95 -13.08 19.21
N LEU A 1100 18.80 -13.73 19.40
CA LEU A 1100 17.87 -13.46 20.48
C LEU A 1100 17.96 -14.59 21.51
N THR A 1101 18.04 -14.24 22.79
CA THR A 1101 18.03 -15.22 23.89
C THR A 1101 16.63 -15.75 24.22
N GLU A 1102 15.73 -15.69 23.24
CA GLU A 1102 14.36 -16.17 23.29
C GLU A 1102 13.99 -16.67 21.88
N GLN A 1103 13.20 -17.74 21.80
CA GLN A 1103 12.70 -18.30 20.53
C GLN A 1103 11.18 -18.51 20.55
N SER A 1104 10.61 -18.64 21.74
CA SER A 1104 9.19 -18.97 21.94
C SER A 1104 8.24 -17.76 21.84
N THR A 1105 8.76 -16.53 21.82
CA THR A 1105 7.94 -15.31 21.97
C THR A 1105 7.48 -14.67 20.66
N PHE A 1106 6.43 -13.84 20.74
CA PHE A 1106 5.97 -13.03 19.59
C PHE A 1106 7.03 -12.03 19.12
N LEU A 1107 7.93 -11.59 20.01
CA LEU A 1107 9.02 -10.68 19.65
C LEU A 1107 10.02 -11.40 18.74
N PHE A 1108 10.41 -12.64 19.08
CA PHE A 1108 11.28 -13.46 18.22
C PHE A 1108 10.67 -13.65 16.83
N ARG A 1109 9.41 -14.10 16.75
CA ARG A 1109 8.72 -14.32 15.47
C ARG A 1109 8.66 -13.06 14.60
N TRP A 1110 8.55 -11.90 15.22
CA TRP A 1110 8.59 -10.63 14.48
C TRP A 1110 9.97 -10.38 13.87
N PHE A 1111 11.05 -10.58 14.64
CA PHE A 1111 12.42 -10.44 14.13
C PHE A 1111 12.73 -11.47 13.04
N GLU A 1112 12.32 -12.73 13.20
CA GLU A 1112 12.48 -13.79 12.21
C GLU A 1112 11.78 -13.45 10.88
N GLY A 1113 10.61 -12.80 10.93
CA GLY A 1113 9.92 -12.32 9.74
C GLY A 1113 10.54 -11.08 9.10
N ALA A 1114 11.29 -10.27 9.86
CA ALA A 1114 11.84 -8.99 9.41
C ALA A 1114 13.29 -9.07 8.89
N TYR A 1115 14.07 -10.06 9.34
CA TYR A 1115 15.51 -10.18 9.02
C TYR A 1115 15.86 -11.56 8.48
N GLN A 1116 16.87 -11.62 7.61
CA GLN A 1116 17.24 -12.85 6.91
C GLN A 1116 18.00 -13.86 7.79
N ASN A 1117 18.71 -13.38 8.82
CA ASN A 1117 19.66 -14.17 9.60
C ASN A 1117 19.39 -14.01 11.11
N VAL A 1118 18.30 -14.58 11.60
CA VAL A 1118 17.93 -14.53 13.02
C VAL A 1118 18.08 -15.91 13.65
N THR A 1119 18.80 -15.99 14.76
CA THR A 1119 18.92 -17.19 15.58
C THR A 1119 18.25 -16.92 16.92
N GLY A 1120 17.36 -17.82 17.36
CA GLY A 1120 16.75 -17.80 18.69
C GLY A 1120 17.21 -19.00 19.51
N SER A 1121 17.08 -18.92 20.83
CA SER A 1121 17.26 -20.06 21.73
C SER A 1121 16.44 -19.90 23.00
N GLU A 1122 16.33 -20.99 23.76
CA GLU A 1122 15.88 -21.01 25.16
C GLU A 1122 16.86 -21.87 25.98
N TYR A 1123 16.78 -21.83 27.31
CA TYR A 1123 17.51 -22.77 28.16
C TYR A 1123 16.57 -23.90 28.60
N LEU A 1124 16.77 -25.10 28.07
CA LEU A 1124 15.94 -26.29 28.29
C LEU A 1124 16.46 -27.19 29.43
N GLY A 1125 17.44 -26.71 30.20
CA GLY A 1125 18.09 -27.44 31.28
C GLY A 1125 19.35 -28.20 30.86
N ASP A 1126 20.14 -28.60 31.87
CA ASP A 1126 21.45 -29.24 31.69
C ASP A 1126 21.40 -30.64 31.06
N GLU A 1127 20.22 -31.28 31.05
CA GLU A 1127 20.02 -32.60 30.44
C GLU A 1127 20.04 -32.54 28.90
N VAL A 1128 19.75 -31.36 28.33
CA VAL A 1128 19.81 -31.12 26.89
C VAL A 1128 21.19 -30.53 26.57
N GLN A 1129 21.91 -31.11 25.61
CA GLN A 1129 23.23 -30.60 25.26
C GLN A 1129 23.11 -29.22 24.57
N GLY A 1130 23.99 -28.28 24.93
CA GLY A 1130 24.04 -26.96 24.28
C GLY A 1130 24.15 -27.06 22.76
N GLY A 1131 23.38 -26.22 22.07
CA GLY A 1131 23.29 -26.17 20.62
C GLY A 1131 22.40 -27.23 19.97
N GLN A 1132 21.83 -28.17 20.75
CA GLN A 1132 20.81 -29.09 20.26
C GLN A 1132 19.45 -28.39 20.11
N ILE A 1133 18.63 -28.90 19.19
CA ILE A 1133 17.26 -28.44 18.95
C ILE A 1133 16.33 -29.54 19.49
N ASN A 1134 15.36 -29.17 20.32
CA ASN A 1134 14.37 -30.12 20.85
C ASN A 1134 13.28 -30.44 19.81
N SER A 1135 12.33 -31.32 20.17
CA SER A 1135 11.22 -31.72 19.28
C SER A 1135 10.30 -30.59 18.85
N ASP A 1136 10.30 -29.46 19.56
CA ASP A 1136 9.48 -28.29 19.26
C ASP A 1136 10.23 -27.26 18.39
N GLY A 1137 11.42 -27.61 17.89
CA GLY A 1137 12.26 -26.74 17.07
C GLY A 1137 13.01 -25.67 17.87
N ILE A 1138 13.03 -25.76 19.22
CA ILE A 1138 13.68 -24.80 20.10
C ILE A 1138 15.14 -25.19 20.33
N ARG A 1139 16.06 -24.26 20.04
CA ARG A 1139 17.48 -24.44 20.30
C ARG A 1139 17.80 -24.25 21.78
N ASN A 1140 18.52 -25.19 22.38
CA ASN A 1140 19.03 -25.08 23.74
C ASN A 1140 20.35 -24.29 23.78
N GLU A 1141 20.43 -23.21 24.55
CA GLU A 1141 21.68 -22.50 24.82
C GLU A 1141 21.80 -22.12 26.31
N ASP A 1142 22.96 -22.38 26.91
CA ASP A 1142 23.35 -21.76 28.18
C ASP A 1142 24.08 -20.46 27.87
N LEU A 1143 23.52 -19.33 28.30
CA LEU A 1143 24.12 -18.01 28.06
C LEU A 1143 25.50 -17.86 28.71
N THR A 1144 25.84 -18.68 29.71
CA THR A 1144 27.17 -18.72 30.32
C THR A 1144 28.18 -19.58 29.55
N ALA A 1145 27.73 -20.31 28.52
CA ALA A 1145 28.54 -21.21 27.71
C ALA A 1145 27.92 -21.39 26.30
N LEU A 1146 27.81 -20.29 25.55
CA LEU A 1146 27.19 -20.28 24.23
C LEU A 1146 27.98 -21.16 23.25
N THR A 1147 27.28 -21.98 22.47
CA THR A 1147 27.95 -22.88 21.51
C THR A 1147 28.39 -22.20 20.21
N PHE A 1148 28.03 -20.93 20.05
CA PHE A 1148 28.37 -20.10 18.90
C PHE A 1148 29.88 -19.78 18.79
N PRO A 1149 30.46 -19.72 17.58
CA PRO A 1149 31.81 -19.20 17.36
C PRO A 1149 32.02 -17.75 17.80
N ASP A 1150 33.29 -17.39 17.97
CA ASP A 1150 33.69 -15.99 18.23
C ASP A 1150 33.30 -15.09 17.05
N ASN A 1151 32.84 -13.87 17.33
CA ASN A 1151 32.53 -12.84 16.34
C ASN A 1151 31.47 -13.23 15.29
N GLU A 1152 30.48 -14.01 15.69
CA GLU A 1152 29.42 -14.49 14.81
C GLU A 1152 28.33 -13.43 14.53
N PHE A 1153 27.90 -12.66 15.54
CA PHE A 1153 26.69 -11.84 15.47
C PHE A 1153 26.95 -10.34 15.40
N ASP A 1154 26.08 -9.65 14.68
CA ASP A 1154 26.06 -8.20 14.56
C ASP A 1154 25.38 -7.56 15.78
N ALA A 1155 24.36 -8.23 16.31
CA ALA A 1155 23.75 -7.87 17.57
C ALA A 1155 23.25 -9.10 18.34
N ILE A 1156 23.33 -9.01 19.67
CA ILE A 1156 22.72 -9.95 20.61
C ILE A 1156 21.64 -9.19 21.36
N LEU A 1157 20.42 -9.71 21.33
CA LEU A 1157 19.25 -9.14 21.98
C LEU A 1157 18.81 -10.07 23.12
N SER A 1158 18.64 -9.51 24.32
CA SER A 1158 18.24 -10.28 25.50
C SER A 1158 17.28 -9.48 26.36
N PHE A 1159 16.14 -10.05 26.76
CA PHE A 1159 15.14 -9.29 27.48
C PHE A 1159 14.71 -10.01 28.75
N ASP A 1160 15.15 -9.49 29.90
CA ASP A 1160 14.79 -10.01 31.23
C ASP A 1160 15.26 -11.47 31.44
N VAL A 1161 16.51 -11.76 31.03
CA VAL A 1161 17.16 -13.08 31.18
C VAL A 1161 18.33 -13.05 32.17
N PHE A 1162 19.14 -11.99 32.18
CA PHE A 1162 20.39 -11.97 32.96
C PHE A 1162 20.18 -12.08 34.47
N GLU A 1163 19.04 -11.62 34.99
CA GLU A 1163 18.67 -11.71 36.41
C GLU A 1163 18.45 -13.15 36.89
N HIS A 1164 18.16 -14.06 35.96
CA HIS A 1164 17.92 -15.47 36.21
C HIS A 1164 19.20 -16.31 36.16
N ILE A 1165 20.32 -15.70 35.79
CA ILE A 1165 21.61 -16.37 35.65
C ILE A 1165 22.44 -16.17 36.94
N PRO A 1166 22.73 -17.22 37.72
CA PRO A 1166 23.53 -17.12 38.94
C PRO A 1166 24.89 -16.41 38.73
N ASN A 1167 25.51 -16.65 37.58
CA ASN A 1167 26.77 -16.01 37.17
C ASN A 1167 26.62 -15.20 35.88
N TYR A 1168 25.79 -14.16 35.91
CA TYR A 1168 25.57 -13.27 34.75
C TYR A 1168 26.87 -12.67 34.17
N ARG A 1169 27.92 -12.45 34.99
CA ARG A 1169 29.23 -11.95 34.51
C ARG A 1169 29.91 -12.91 33.53
N LYS A 1170 29.63 -14.21 33.63
CA LYS A 1170 30.09 -15.19 32.63
C LYS A 1170 29.28 -15.07 31.34
N ALA A 1171 27.97 -14.83 31.45
CA ALA A 1171 27.10 -14.59 30.31
C ALA A 1171 27.43 -13.29 29.54
N LEU A 1172 27.80 -12.21 30.24
CA LEU A 1172 28.28 -10.97 29.60
C LEU A 1172 29.56 -11.22 28.78
N ARG A 1173 30.49 -12.03 29.31
CA ARG A 1173 31.72 -12.41 28.61
C ARG A 1173 31.45 -13.25 27.37
N GLU A 1174 30.53 -14.22 27.46
CA GLU A 1174 30.14 -15.03 26.30
C GLU A 1174 29.41 -14.20 25.23
N SER A 1175 28.55 -13.27 25.65
CA SER A 1175 27.91 -12.32 24.74
C SER A 1175 28.95 -11.44 24.03
N TRP A 1176 29.92 -10.91 24.77
CA TRP A 1176 31.04 -10.15 24.20
C TRP A 1176 31.87 -11.00 23.22
N ARG A 1177 32.13 -12.27 23.55
CA ARG A 1177 32.88 -13.19 22.70
C ARG A 1177 32.18 -13.42 21.35
N CYS A 1178 30.87 -13.70 21.38
CA CYS A 1178 30.07 -14.02 20.20
C CYS A 1178 29.77 -12.81 19.30
N LEU A 1179 29.79 -11.59 19.84
CA LEU A 1179 29.63 -10.38 19.04
C LEU A 1179 30.85 -10.11 18.15
N ARG A 1180 30.64 -9.66 16.91
CA ARG A 1180 31.72 -9.15 16.07
C ARG A 1180 32.23 -7.79 16.57
N PRO A 1181 33.44 -7.34 16.19
CA PRO A 1181 33.89 -5.97 16.49
C PRO A 1181 32.89 -4.92 15.97
N GLY A 1182 32.47 -3.97 16.82
CA GLY A 1182 31.41 -3.01 16.51
C GLY A 1182 29.98 -3.58 16.61
N GLY A 1183 29.81 -4.85 16.99
CA GLY A 1183 28.51 -5.45 17.27
C GLY A 1183 27.93 -4.95 18.60
N SER A 1184 26.60 -4.96 18.73
CA SER A 1184 25.89 -4.42 19.90
C SER A 1184 25.21 -5.50 20.74
N LEU A 1185 25.43 -5.48 22.05
CA LEU A 1185 24.57 -6.11 23.04
C LEU A 1185 23.43 -5.12 23.37
N PHE A 1186 22.18 -5.51 23.14
CA PHE A 1186 20.99 -4.69 23.37
C PHE A 1186 20.01 -5.45 24.26
N PHE A 1187 19.73 -4.94 25.47
CA PHE A 1187 19.03 -5.76 26.45
C PHE A 1187 18.22 -5.00 27.50
N THR A 1188 17.31 -5.71 28.18
CA THR A 1188 16.59 -5.25 29.37
C THR A 1188 16.84 -6.18 30.54
N VAL A 1189 16.77 -5.64 31.75
CA VAL A 1189 16.76 -6.37 33.02
C VAL A 1189 15.90 -5.60 34.03
N PRO A 1190 15.38 -6.26 35.09
CA PRO A 1190 14.89 -5.58 36.28
C PRO A 1190 15.97 -4.67 36.85
N PHE A 1191 15.69 -3.37 36.84
CA PHE A 1191 16.67 -2.34 37.14
C PHE A 1191 16.16 -1.37 38.21
N ASP A 1192 16.90 -1.25 39.31
CA ASP A 1192 16.59 -0.28 40.37
C ASP A 1192 17.37 1.01 40.12
N LEU A 1193 16.66 2.02 39.61
CA LEU A 1193 17.21 3.34 39.30
C LEU A 1193 17.73 4.10 40.53
N ASN A 1194 17.28 3.73 41.74
CA ASN A 1194 17.70 4.36 42.98
C ASN A 1194 18.91 3.64 43.61
N ALA A 1195 19.26 2.46 43.11
CA ALA A 1195 20.35 1.66 43.65
C ALA A 1195 21.62 1.81 42.80
N ARG A 1196 22.72 2.24 43.44
CA ARG A 1196 24.04 2.23 42.81
C ARG A 1196 24.55 0.79 42.61
N GLU A 1197 24.34 -0.06 43.60
CA GLU A 1197 24.79 -1.45 43.65
C GLU A 1197 23.65 -2.42 43.29
N HIS A 1198 23.98 -3.66 42.93
CA HIS A 1198 22.98 -4.71 42.72
C HIS A 1198 22.39 -5.18 44.05
N VAL A 1199 21.13 -5.58 44.05
CA VAL A 1199 20.53 -6.34 45.15
C VAL A 1199 20.64 -7.82 44.80
N VAL A 1200 21.43 -8.56 45.59
CA VAL A 1200 21.57 -10.02 45.45
C VAL A 1200 20.51 -10.70 46.29
N ARG A 1201 19.67 -11.50 45.65
CA ARG A 1201 18.52 -12.18 46.28
C ARG A 1201 18.81 -13.62 46.65
N ALA A 1202 19.61 -14.31 45.84
CA ALA A 1202 20.00 -15.69 46.04
C ALA A 1202 21.42 -15.92 45.51
N GLU A 1203 22.11 -16.91 46.05
CA GLU A 1203 23.43 -17.35 45.62
C GLU A 1203 23.45 -18.87 45.43
N VAL A 1204 24.34 -19.36 44.58
CA VAL A 1204 24.56 -20.80 44.39
C VAL A 1204 25.91 -21.16 44.98
N ASP A 1205 25.94 -22.15 45.87
CA ASP A 1205 27.19 -22.61 46.48
C ASP A 1205 27.98 -23.56 45.56
N GLY A 1206 29.18 -23.96 46.01
CA GLY A 1206 30.06 -24.86 45.25
C GLY A 1206 29.51 -26.27 45.00
N ASN A 1207 28.40 -26.65 45.62
CA ASN A 1207 27.71 -27.93 45.41
C ASN A 1207 26.46 -27.78 44.52
N GLY A 1208 26.18 -26.57 44.01
CA GLY A 1208 24.99 -26.29 43.20
C GLY A 1208 23.72 -26.02 44.02
N GLN A 1209 23.82 -25.86 45.35
CA GLN A 1209 22.66 -25.58 46.19
C GLN A 1209 22.37 -24.08 46.22
N VAL A 1210 21.09 -23.72 46.01
CA VAL A 1210 20.61 -22.34 46.06
C VAL A 1210 20.38 -21.90 47.51
N HIS A 1211 21.01 -20.80 47.91
CA HIS A 1211 20.84 -20.14 49.20
C HIS A 1211 20.11 -18.81 48.99
N HIS A 1212 18.89 -18.70 49.53
CA HIS A 1212 18.09 -17.47 49.45
C HIS A 1212 18.52 -16.45 50.52
N LEU A 1213 18.95 -15.27 50.09
CA LEU A 1213 19.31 -14.14 50.95
C LEU A 1213 18.09 -13.24 51.26
N LEU A 1214 17.12 -13.23 50.34
CA LEU A 1214 15.83 -12.54 50.44
C LEU A 1214 14.70 -13.53 50.13
N PRO A 1215 13.42 -13.20 50.44
CA PRO A 1215 12.29 -14.04 50.04
C PRO A 1215 12.37 -14.40 48.54
N PRO A 1216 12.17 -15.67 48.17
CA PRO A 1216 12.31 -16.10 46.79
C PRO A 1216 11.28 -15.39 45.90
N GLU A 1217 11.73 -14.98 44.72
CA GLU A 1217 10.93 -14.25 43.74
C GLU A 1217 11.10 -14.95 42.39
N TYR A 1218 9.97 -15.29 41.78
CA TYR A 1218 9.92 -16.05 40.52
C TYR A 1218 9.22 -15.20 39.46
N HIS A 1219 9.84 -15.08 38.29
CA HIS A 1219 9.24 -14.46 37.12
C HIS A 1219 8.60 -15.52 36.23
N GLY A 1220 7.68 -15.11 35.36
CA GLY A 1220 7.04 -16.02 34.41
C GLY A 1220 8.05 -16.65 33.46
N ASP A 1221 7.87 -17.93 33.15
CA ASP A 1221 8.74 -18.71 32.28
C ASP A 1221 7.88 -19.35 31.16
N PRO A 1222 8.25 -19.18 29.87
CA PRO A 1222 7.49 -19.73 28.76
C PRO A 1222 7.54 -21.27 28.67
N ILE A 1223 8.49 -21.91 29.36
CA ILE A 1223 8.72 -23.37 29.33
C ILE A 1223 8.23 -24.02 30.62
N HIS A 1224 8.47 -23.40 31.78
CA HIS A 1224 8.15 -23.98 33.08
C HIS A 1224 7.02 -23.23 33.80
N ALA A 1225 5.96 -23.96 34.18
CA ALA A 1225 4.81 -23.39 34.89
C ALA A 1225 5.14 -22.83 36.28
N ASP A 1226 6.24 -23.30 36.90
CA ASP A 1226 6.66 -22.90 38.24
C ASP A 1226 7.45 -21.56 38.27
N GLY A 1227 7.78 -21.00 37.10
CA GLY A 1227 8.52 -19.75 36.94
C GLY A 1227 10.03 -19.86 37.16
N CYS A 1228 10.76 -18.79 36.83
CA CYS A 1228 12.22 -18.72 36.92
C CYS A 1228 12.69 -17.87 38.10
N LEU A 1229 13.61 -18.39 38.92
CA LEU A 1229 14.10 -17.71 40.12
C LEU A 1229 14.92 -16.46 39.75
N CYS A 1230 14.60 -15.31 40.35
CA CYS A 1230 15.38 -14.09 40.22
C CYS A 1230 16.55 -14.05 41.24
N TYR A 1231 17.78 -14.01 40.74
CA TYR A 1231 18.99 -13.90 41.58
C TYR A 1231 19.40 -12.45 41.86
N TYR A 1232 19.11 -11.53 40.93
CA TYR A 1232 19.61 -10.14 40.98
C TYR A 1232 18.53 -9.12 40.60
N HIS A 1233 18.43 -8.03 41.37
CA HIS A 1233 17.93 -6.76 40.83
C HIS A 1233 19.12 -5.85 40.53
N PHE A 1234 19.25 -5.40 39.29
CA PHE A 1234 20.45 -4.68 38.88
C PHE A 1234 20.37 -3.18 39.22
N GLY A 1235 21.41 -2.65 39.86
CA GLY A 1235 21.67 -1.20 39.94
C GLY A 1235 22.69 -0.70 38.91
N TRP A 1236 23.04 0.58 39.01
CA TRP A 1236 23.92 1.31 38.07
C TRP A 1236 25.33 0.74 37.88
N ARG A 1237 25.84 -0.04 38.84
CA ARG A 1237 27.09 -0.78 38.73
C ARG A 1237 27.16 -1.67 37.48
N LEU A 1238 26.03 -2.06 36.91
CA LEU A 1238 25.97 -2.91 35.71
C LEU A 1238 26.69 -2.27 34.52
N LEU A 1239 26.58 -0.94 34.36
CA LEU A 1239 27.25 -0.22 33.28
C LEU A 1239 28.78 -0.25 33.40
N ASP A 1240 29.29 -0.25 34.64
CA ASP A 1240 30.72 -0.38 34.90
C ASP A 1240 31.20 -1.81 34.64
N GLU A 1241 30.42 -2.81 35.03
CA GLU A 1241 30.77 -4.21 34.79
C GLU A 1241 30.74 -4.62 33.31
N LEU A 1242 29.88 -4.00 32.50
CA LEU A 1242 29.94 -4.12 31.04
C LEU A 1242 31.26 -3.58 30.49
N ARG A 1243 31.75 -2.45 31.02
CA ARG A 1243 33.05 -1.87 30.61
C ARG A 1243 34.22 -2.73 31.06
N ASP A 1244 34.16 -3.25 32.28
CA ASP A 1244 35.17 -4.18 32.81
C ASP A 1244 35.24 -5.48 32.00
N THR A 1245 34.12 -5.91 31.43
CA THR A 1245 34.05 -7.06 30.50
C THR A 1245 34.71 -6.76 29.14
N GLY A 1246 34.81 -5.49 28.76
CA GLY A 1246 35.44 -5.04 27.52
C GLY A 1246 34.50 -4.32 26.56
N PHE A 1247 33.22 -4.12 26.92
CA PHE A 1247 32.31 -3.33 26.09
C PHE A 1247 32.63 -1.83 26.16
N ARG A 1248 32.36 -1.13 25.07
CA ARG A 1248 32.42 0.31 24.90
C ARG A 1248 31.01 0.87 24.80
N ASP A 1249 30.89 2.18 24.99
CA ASP A 1249 29.61 2.90 24.91
C ASP A 1249 28.46 2.35 25.80
N ALA A 1250 28.78 1.56 26.84
CA ALA A 1250 27.79 0.98 27.75
C ALA A 1250 26.92 2.07 28.39
N SER A 1251 25.63 2.09 28.05
CA SER A 1251 24.68 3.14 28.42
C SER A 1251 23.27 2.60 28.63
N ALA A 1252 22.53 3.23 29.54
CA ALA A 1252 21.10 3.09 29.68
C ALA A 1252 20.39 4.18 28.86
N TYR A 1253 19.29 3.83 28.21
CA TYR A 1253 18.47 4.75 27.44
C TYR A 1253 17.08 4.77 28.06
N LEU A 1254 16.75 5.84 28.79
CA LEU A 1254 15.43 6.02 29.36
C LEU A 1254 14.48 6.53 28.29
N TYR A 1255 13.32 5.90 28.15
CA TYR A 1255 12.37 6.25 27.09
C TYR A 1255 10.96 6.51 27.62
N TRP A 1256 10.26 7.41 26.95
CA TRP A 1256 8.83 7.68 27.18
C TRP A 1256 8.22 8.32 25.93
N SER A 1257 6.99 7.97 25.58
CA SER A 1257 6.28 8.66 24.49
C SER A 1257 4.78 8.52 24.64
N GLU A 1258 4.09 9.65 24.63
CA GLU A 1258 2.63 9.68 24.47
C GLU A 1258 2.25 9.16 23.08
N TYR A 1259 2.89 9.71 22.05
CA TYR A 1259 2.58 9.44 20.65
C TYR A 1259 2.74 7.97 20.24
N PHE A 1260 3.83 7.32 20.64
CA PHE A 1260 4.05 5.90 20.31
C PHE A 1260 3.37 4.94 21.31
N GLY A 1261 2.69 5.48 22.33
CA GLY A 1261 2.09 4.70 23.41
C GLY A 1261 3.13 3.92 24.21
N TYR A 1262 4.16 4.63 24.70
CA TYR A 1262 5.13 4.15 25.68
C TYR A 1262 4.95 4.84 27.05
N PRO A 1263 3.76 4.74 27.69
CA PRO A 1263 3.56 5.25 29.03
C PRO A 1263 4.25 4.36 30.07
N GLY A 1264 4.32 4.86 31.30
CA GLY A 1264 4.96 4.21 32.43
C GLY A 1264 6.10 5.06 32.98
N GLY A 1265 6.58 4.72 34.17
CA GLY A 1265 7.67 5.41 34.84
C GLY A 1265 8.99 5.41 34.05
N GLU A 1266 10.11 5.53 34.76
CA GLU A 1266 11.43 5.60 34.16
C GLU A 1266 11.87 4.24 33.56
N GLN A 1267 11.29 3.86 32.42
CA GLN A 1267 11.63 2.65 31.67
C GLN A 1267 12.94 2.84 30.93
N LEU A 1268 13.72 1.77 30.77
CA LEU A 1268 15.01 1.82 30.10
C LEU A 1268 15.30 0.58 29.26
N VAL A 1269 16.17 0.77 28.26
CA VAL A 1269 16.91 -0.29 27.56
C VAL A 1269 18.40 -0.04 27.72
N LEU A 1270 19.20 -1.10 27.73
CA LEU A 1270 20.65 -1.04 27.84
C LEU A 1270 21.28 -1.37 26.49
N ARG A 1271 22.31 -0.61 26.09
CA ARG A 1271 23.14 -0.92 24.93
C ARG A 1271 24.61 -0.85 25.30
N ALA A 1272 25.38 -1.81 24.80
CA ALA A 1272 26.83 -1.83 24.91
C ALA A 1272 27.43 -2.37 23.60
N GLU A 1273 28.53 -1.78 23.13
CA GLU A 1273 29.17 -2.11 21.85
C GLU A 1273 30.51 -2.83 22.08
N LYS A 1274 30.87 -3.79 21.22
CA LYS A 1274 32.16 -4.50 21.31
C LYS A 1274 33.34 -3.71 20.74
#